data_AF-A0A3D1T959-F1
#
_entry.id   AF-A0A3D1T959-F1
#
_cell.length_a   1.000
_cell.length_b   1.000
_cell.length_c   1.000
_cell.angle_alpha   90.00
_cell.angle_beta   90.00
_cell.angle_gamma   90.00
#
_symmetry.space_group_name_H-M   'P 1'
#
loop_
_entity.id
_entity.type
_entity.pdbx_description
1 polymer ?
#
loop_
_entity_poly.entity_id
_entity_poly.type
_entity_poly.pdbx_seq_one_letter_code
_entity_poly.pdbx_strand_id
1 'polypeptide(L)'
;MTDKSQVPTPTPTRTRPRPPPQNPLRLSASARELPIRPRRPGISEHFIFPPRRGMKSKPAPQWHSARSLQPYHLKDFAIMSSLSRQRPYRLFPLLSAAVCCFLLFRSAGRPEVLFTEGFDGLLDTLQPAQAESIPAATLGWTHTPPPGWSIDNSAMGTGGMPEWRGWSFATPAFWTAADMQEREAFSLGSGVLAIADADEWMDQAASGQFNSVLVSPPITVPADRVLYLSFDSHFRPYADMTAEVFIAFDGGPRQRILLYDAQAGSANKGADRLNESLQFTLAPRPEPAELTLSFSLTQGGNDWFWAIDNLVLTDAPPSNLSLLAPNGDESWEAGTLQEIRWAVDDPTGSVLVELMRGESLVSTLATLPLAERAFDWQLSPYLADGDQYRIRLRTTAQPVLEDLSDGAFTVFGARPEPVQTGGPRGDGSYIVPTRQVIQPAGSSITFGGRPVDLAVHPNGRILYLKDDRGVVVVDSDAGSVLQELPTAGTSMHGILLTHDAKALLVTDAAQGVHEFTVGADGLLTKAREITLAAGAYPCGLAQSPDGGRLYVCASKRNALVVIVYGTGRVLGEIPVGIAPYDVEIAPDGATAYVSNWGGRQAEPGEKTADSAGTAVPVDERGVAVSGTVSIVDLATRKELVQLETGLHAADLVQTEDGRLVFVANANADTVSVIAASARKVVHTFLVRPEADMPYGSASNALALGPEERRLYVANGGNNAVAVLDVAWLTHRSEPNNWSGWMVFGIDENESPLKGLIPTGWYPGAVAVHEQSLFVANVKGKGSRGGAGNQVKAFTGSVNKIALPQDSELAAMTSRVEEQSLLPDVLRAFLPPRPDVPPRPVPERVGEPSVFKHVVYVIKENRTYDQVFGDLPQGNGDPSLTTLGREVSPNHHALAEEFVLLDNYYCNGVNSADGHSWATEGNSTDHLEKAFGGFSRSYTFGDDPLTYSTTGFVWDNVMAHGKTFRNYGEFDYATPVPFTDNWLDIYNDFIDNGRLDTYRFQKSIGVERVLEHTDPDYPGWNMKIPDIVRADIFIRRLQEHDADPESEWYNFMLVYLPEDHGGGGPTLRAHMADNDLALGRVVDAISRSRFWNETVIFVNEDDPQAGLDHVDGHRSLCLVVSPYTKRGAVISEFYSQTSVLHTMQQILGCPPMNQMDAMATLMTECFNDTPDVTPYTVRPATWDLTEGVSTVQADMDPRERAWAERIAKINLTRPGMKTPDDDDALNRYFWHQAMGWDTPYPEEWAGHHGRGLGELGLLWEEGEED
;
A
#
# COMPACT_ATOMS: atom_id res chain seq x y z
N MET A 1 28.35 -60.29 -15.09
CA MET A 1 27.83 -60.92 -16.33
C MET A 1 26.58 -60.14 -16.69
N THR A 2 26.25 -59.72 -17.91
CA THR A 2 26.86 -59.78 -19.28
C THR A 2 25.94 -58.95 -20.19
N ASP A 3 26.33 -58.27 -21.29
CA ASP A 3 27.64 -57.94 -21.89
C ASP A 3 27.41 -56.97 -23.10
N LYS A 4 28.24 -55.91 -23.28
CA LYS A 4 28.50 -55.17 -24.56
C LYS A 4 27.32 -54.47 -25.31
N SER A 5 27.48 -53.51 -26.23
CA SER A 5 28.62 -52.67 -26.70
C SER A 5 28.20 -51.55 -27.68
N GLN A 6 28.90 -50.40 -27.67
CA GLN A 6 29.39 -49.54 -28.80
C GLN A 6 28.40 -49.05 -29.92
N VAL A 7 28.32 -47.76 -30.35
CA VAL A 7 29.34 -46.82 -30.93
C VAL A 7 29.87 -47.31 -32.30
N PRO A 8 30.02 -46.53 -33.43
CA PRO A 8 30.25 -45.06 -33.59
C PRO A 8 29.53 -44.29 -34.77
N THR A 9 29.94 -43.02 -34.91
CA THR A 9 29.88 -41.97 -35.99
C THR A 9 30.20 -42.43 -37.46
N PRO A 10 29.92 -41.67 -38.58
CA PRO A 10 30.56 -40.35 -38.94
C PRO A 10 29.87 -39.31 -39.89
N THR A 11 30.63 -38.22 -40.12
CA THR A 11 30.54 -36.96 -40.92
C THR A 11 30.61 -37.11 -42.48
N PRO A 12 30.75 -36.06 -43.36
CA PRO A 12 30.80 -34.56 -43.27
C PRO A 12 29.72 -33.84 -44.19
N THR A 13 29.77 -32.63 -44.83
CA THR A 13 30.76 -31.56 -45.22
C THR A 13 30.19 -30.12 -45.43
N ARG A 14 31.01 -29.09 -45.13
CA ARG A 14 31.33 -27.74 -45.78
C ARG A 14 30.48 -27.16 -46.96
N THR A 15 30.37 -25.83 -47.20
CA THR A 15 31.37 -24.70 -47.32
C THR A 15 30.80 -23.27 -47.07
N ARG A 16 31.36 -22.36 -46.22
CA ARG A 16 32.33 -21.21 -46.43
C ARG A 16 31.83 -19.91 -47.17
N PRO A 17 32.44 -18.67 -47.05
CA PRO A 17 32.90 -17.87 -45.85
C PRO A 17 32.90 -16.26 -45.93
N ARG A 18 32.79 -15.54 -44.78
CA ARG A 18 33.50 -14.29 -44.25
C ARG A 18 34.11 -13.12 -45.14
N PRO A 19 34.46 -11.88 -44.62
CA PRO A 19 33.84 -10.93 -43.62
C PRO A 19 34.04 -9.37 -43.97
N PRO A 20 34.35 -8.32 -43.10
CA PRO A 20 33.97 -6.87 -43.26
C PRO A 20 35.22 -5.90 -43.46
N PRO A 21 35.43 -4.62 -42.95
CA PRO A 21 34.67 -3.60 -42.14
C PRO A 21 34.91 -2.04 -42.43
N GLN A 22 34.54 -1.16 -41.46
CA GLN A 22 35.00 0.25 -41.13
C GLN A 22 34.30 1.56 -41.67
N ASN A 23 34.52 2.68 -40.93
CA ASN A 23 33.81 4.00 -40.86
C ASN A 23 34.81 5.18 -41.18
N PRO A 24 34.47 6.50 -41.45
CA PRO A 24 33.90 7.46 -40.46
C PRO A 24 33.19 8.80 -40.93
N LEU A 25 32.61 9.54 -39.95
CA LEU A 25 32.56 11.03 -39.75
C LEU A 25 31.79 12.07 -40.67
N ARG A 26 30.78 12.71 -40.03
CA ARG A 26 30.45 14.18 -39.90
C ARG A 26 30.05 15.12 -41.07
N LEU A 27 29.13 16.04 -40.68
CA LEU A 27 28.85 17.44 -41.13
C LEU A 27 27.80 17.74 -42.23
N SER A 28 27.26 18.96 -42.12
CA SER A 28 26.01 19.51 -42.69
C SER A 28 26.18 20.41 -43.92
N ALA A 29 25.14 20.57 -44.78
CA ALA A 29 24.48 21.86 -45.09
C ALA A 29 23.53 21.87 -46.33
N SER A 30 22.56 22.81 -46.28
CA SER A 30 21.92 23.56 -47.40
C SER A 30 21.13 22.87 -48.55
N ALA A 31 19.80 22.88 -48.40
CA ALA A 31 18.78 23.54 -49.26
C ALA A 31 18.91 23.64 -50.81
N ARG A 32 17.79 23.35 -51.52
CA ARG A 32 16.99 24.29 -52.37
C ARG A 32 15.68 23.63 -52.88
N GLU A 33 14.51 24.23 -52.61
CA GLU A 33 13.62 24.96 -53.56
C GLU A 33 12.86 24.08 -54.59
N LEU A 34 11.53 23.85 -54.46
CA LEU A 34 10.36 24.72 -54.82
C LEU A 34 9.98 24.66 -56.33
N PRO A 35 8.77 25.12 -56.76
CA PRO A 35 7.62 25.72 -56.06
C PRO A 35 6.43 24.71 -55.88
N ILE A 36 5.09 24.94 -55.83
CA ILE A 36 4.14 26.02 -56.21
C ILE A 36 2.92 26.06 -55.26
N ARG A 37 2.32 27.26 -55.09
CA ARG A 37 0.95 27.60 -54.60
C ARG A 37 0.34 28.63 -55.59
N PRO A 38 -0.95 29.11 -55.55
CA PRO A 38 -1.98 29.02 -54.48
C PRO A 38 -3.46 28.82 -54.95
N ARG A 39 -4.45 28.81 -54.00
CA ARG A 39 -5.58 29.80 -53.91
C ARG A 39 -6.58 29.55 -52.75
N ARG A 40 -7.14 30.65 -52.21
CA ARG A 40 -8.40 30.82 -51.39
C ARG A 40 -9.43 31.61 -52.27
N PRO A 41 -10.68 32.01 -51.87
CA PRO A 41 -11.53 31.82 -50.65
C PRO A 41 -12.83 31.02 -50.97
N GLY A 42 -13.98 31.00 -50.26
CA GLY A 42 -14.43 31.59 -48.96
C GLY A 42 -15.49 32.73 -49.04
N ILE A 43 -16.21 32.98 -47.92
CA ILE A 43 -17.12 34.13 -47.54
C ILE A 43 -18.67 33.97 -47.70
N SER A 44 -19.40 34.38 -46.62
CA SER A 44 -20.79 34.91 -46.42
C SER A 44 -22.12 34.17 -46.71
N GLU A 45 -22.88 33.91 -45.63
CA GLU A 45 -24.21 34.45 -45.21
C GLU A 45 -25.50 34.56 -46.09
N HIS A 46 -26.61 34.12 -45.45
CA HIS A 46 -27.97 34.72 -45.29
C HIS A 46 -28.92 35.14 -46.45
N PHE A 47 -30.23 35.17 -46.09
CA PHE A 47 -31.42 35.96 -46.53
C PHE A 47 -32.71 35.07 -46.59
N ILE A 48 -33.97 35.51 -46.39
CA ILE A 48 -34.65 36.33 -45.33
C ILE A 48 -36.19 36.31 -45.59
N PHE A 49 -37.03 35.97 -44.58
CA PHE A 49 -38.42 36.40 -44.23
C PHE A 49 -39.52 36.82 -45.27
N PRO A 50 -40.79 37.19 -44.89
CA PRO A 50 -41.63 36.96 -43.69
C PRO A 50 -42.96 36.22 -44.10
N PRO A 51 -44.26 36.67 -43.98
CA PRO A 51 -44.98 37.52 -43.00
C PRO A 51 -46.42 37.10 -42.53
N ARG A 52 -46.78 37.54 -41.30
CA ARG A 52 -48.06 38.16 -40.82
C ARG A 52 -49.29 37.34 -40.32
N ARG A 53 -49.50 37.49 -38.98
CA ARG A 53 -50.77 37.79 -38.21
C ARG A 53 -51.89 36.73 -38.20
N GLY A 54 -52.57 36.41 -37.07
CA GLY A 54 -52.55 36.96 -35.69
C GLY A 54 -53.39 36.08 -34.70
N MET A 55 -53.85 36.52 -33.52
CA MET A 55 -53.85 37.88 -32.93
C MET A 55 -53.73 37.97 -31.39
N LYS A 56 -54.83 38.07 -30.59
CA LYS A 56 -54.84 38.22 -29.11
C LYS A 56 -56.15 37.74 -28.46
N SER A 57 -56.12 37.25 -27.21
CA SER A 57 -56.96 37.76 -26.08
C SER A 57 -56.67 37.09 -24.72
N LYS A 58 -56.83 37.88 -23.64
CA LYS A 58 -57.21 37.49 -22.25
C LYS A 58 -58.47 38.33 -21.92
N PRO A 59 -59.43 37.86 -21.11
CA PRO A 59 -59.39 38.18 -19.66
C PRO A 59 -59.99 37.08 -18.74
N ALA A 60 -59.94 37.32 -17.42
CA ALA A 60 -60.70 36.59 -16.39
C ALA A 60 -61.89 37.43 -15.87
N PRO A 61 -62.86 36.81 -15.18
CA PRO A 61 -63.14 37.15 -13.76
C PRO A 61 -63.31 35.87 -12.88
N GLN A 62 -62.85 35.83 -11.61
CA GLN A 62 -63.51 36.31 -10.37
C GLN A 62 -64.93 35.72 -10.16
N TRP A 63 -65.37 35.23 -8.98
CA TRP A 63 -64.89 35.32 -7.57
C TRP A 63 -64.78 33.89 -6.92
N HIS A 64 -64.74 33.57 -5.60
CA HIS A 64 -65.01 34.30 -4.35
C HIS A 64 -64.33 33.67 -3.08
N SER A 65 -64.92 33.82 -1.89
CA SER A 65 -64.49 33.36 -0.54
C SER A 65 -64.33 31.83 -0.38
N ALA A 66 -63.38 31.22 0.35
CA ALA A 66 -62.64 31.56 1.60
C ALA A 66 -63.39 31.32 2.94
N ARG A 67 -62.92 30.34 3.76
CA ARG A 67 -62.92 30.40 5.25
C ARG A 67 -62.18 29.23 5.96
N SER A 68 -61.26 29.61 6.86
CA SER A 68 -60.88 29.01 8.17
C SER A 68 -60.66 27.50 8.37
N LEU A 69 -59.47 27.17 8.91
CA LEU A 69 -59.13 25.95 9.65
C LEU A 69 -59.68 25.93 11.09
N GLN A 70 -59.81 24.72 11.68
CA GLN A 70 -59.86 24.40 13.13
C GLN A 70 -61.06 24.91 13.99
N PRO A 71 -61.28 24.39 15.23
CA PRO A 71 -61.23 22.99 15.69
C PRO A 71 -62.42 22.60 16.63
N TYR A 72 -62.51 21.35 17.14
CA TYR A 72 -62.63 20.98 18.58
C TYR A 72 -63.23 19.59 18.93
N HIS A 73 -62.68 18.99 20.00
CA HIS A 73 -63.21 18.06 21.03
C HIS A 73 -64.36 17.06 20.80
N LEU A 74 -64.12 15.81 21.23
CA LEU A 74 -64.57 15.17 22.51
C LEU A 74 -63.76 13.85 22.66
N LYS A 75 -63.16 13.37 23.77
CA LYS A 75 -63.24 13.53 25.24
C LYS A 75 -64.09 12.46 25.99
N ASP A 76 -63.51 11.96 27.08
CA ASP A 76 -64.06 11.17 28.19
C ASP A 76 -64.57 9.72 27.94
N PHE A 77 -63.87 8.73 28.52
CA PHE A 77 -64.49 7.74 29.43
C PHE A 77 -63.47 7.19 30.43
N ALA A 78 -63.93 6.82 31.63
CA ALA A 78 -63.10 6.26 32.71
C ALA A 78 -63.91 5.28 33.58
N ILE A 79 -63.22 4.36 34.27
CA ILE A 79 -63.58 3.60 35.51
C ILE A 79 -62.48 2.51 35.67
N MET A 80 -61.81 2.19 36.79
CA MET A 80 -61.82 2.49 38.24
C MET A 80 -62.09 1.23 39.08
N SER A 81 -61.43 1.15 40.27
CA SER A 81 -61.56 0.14 41.34
C SER A 81 -60.78 -1.18 41.15
N SER A 82 -60.30 -1.91 42.18
CA SER A 82 -59.97 -1.63 43.61
C SER A 82 -59.26 -2.87 44.23
N LEU A 83 -58.82 -3.00 45.50
CA LEU A 83 -58.90 -2.20 46.74
C LEU A 83 -57.82 -2.68 47.76
N SER A 84 -57.36 -1.79 48.67
CA SER A 84 -56.77 -2.08 50.00
C SER A 84 -55.31 -2.60 50.11
N ARG A 85 -54.51 -2.27 51.16
CA ARG A 85 -54.65 -1.25 52.25
C ARG A 85 -53.29 -0.89 52.89
N GLN A 86 -53.00 0.42 52.97
CA GLN A 86 -52.53 1.24 54.12
C GLN A 86 -51.44 0.70 55.09
N ARG A 87 -50.29 1.39 55.33
CA ARG A 87 -50.04 2.68 56.08
C ARG A 87 -50.23 2.58 57.61
N PRO A 88 -49.64 3.45 58.49
CA PRO A 88 -48.88 4.73 58.32
C PRO A 88 -47.39 4.61 58.75
N TYR A 89 -46.52 5.63 58.88
CA TYR A 89 -46.59 7.11 59.13
C TYR A 89 -45.60 7.87 58.20
N ARG A 90 -45.69 9.16 57.79
CA ARG A 90 -46.26 10.45 58.29
C ARG A 90 -45.43 11.16 59.38
N LEU A 91 -45.11 12.46 59.39
CA LEU A 91 -45.23 13.67 58.51
C LEU A 91 -44.13 14.70 58.99
N PHE A 92 -43.88 15.94 58.51
CA PHE A 92 -44.49 16.94 57.61
C PHE A 92 -43.36 17.87 57.03
N PRO A 93 -43.60 18.92 56.21
CA PRO A 93 -42.59 19.60 55.36
C PRO A 93 -42.55 21.14 55.54
N LEU A 94 -41.97 21.86 54.56
CA LEU A 94 -42.55 23.05 53.90
C LEU A 94 -41.83 23.30 52.55
N LEU A 95 -42.28 24.09 51.57
CA LEU A 95 -43.48 24.16 50.69
C LEU A 95 -43.31 25.45 49.85
N SER A 96 -43.75 25.44 48.57
CA SER A 96 -44.04 26.62 47.70
C SER A 96 -42.90 27.28 46.90
N ALA A 97 -42.84 26.98 45.59
CA ALA A 97 -42.72 27.97 44.49
C ALA A 97 -42.73 27.30 43.10
N ALA A 98 -43.87 26.71 42.70
CA ALA A 98 -44.14 26.38 41.30
C ALA A 98 -45.40 27.15 40.84
N VAL A 99 -45.56 27.32 39.52
CA VAL A 99 -46.59 28.17 38.88
C VAL A 99 -46.33 29.67 39.00
N CYS A 100 -45.27 30.16 38.35
CA CYS A 100 -45.28 31.47 37.66
C CYS A 100 -44.07 31.62 36.71
N CYS A 101 -44.16 31.11 35.47
CA CYS A 101 -43.40 31.50 34.27
C CYS A 101 -43.67 30.57 33.06
N PHE A 102 -44.94 30.22 32.79
CA PHE A 102 -45.32 29.61 31.51
C PHE A 102 -45.77 30.71 30.55
N LEU A 103 -44.80 31.53 30.12
CA LEU A 103 -44.84 32.57 29.08
C LEU A 103 -43.41 33.13 28.97
N LEU A 104 -42.95 33.50 27.77
CA LEU A 104 -41.58 33.94 27.45
C LEU A 104 -40.48 32.85 27.49
N PHE A 105 -40.73 31.73 26.81
CA PHE A 105 -39.70 31.21 25.89
C PHE A 105 -40.20 31.43 24.47
N ARG A 106 -39.55 32.34 23.72
CA ARG A 106 -39.59 32.29 22.25
C ARG A 106 -38.89 30.99 21.83
N SER A 107 -39.31 30.39 20.74
CA SER A 107 -38.51 29.36 20.08
C SER A 107 -37.20 29.99 19.61
N ALA A 108 -36.07 29.62 20.23
CA ALA A 108 -34.83 29.55 19.48
C ALA A 108 -35.06 28.53 18.36
N GLY A 109 -34.75 28.90 17.12
CA GLY A 109 -34.76 27.95 16.01
C GLY A 109 -33.64 26.92 16.18
N ARG A 110 -33.58 25.95 15.26
CA ARG A 110 -32.27 25.34 14.95
C ARG A 110 -31.34 26.44 14.43
N PRO A 111 -30.01 26.29 14.59
CA PRO A 111 -29.07 27.17 13.90
C PRO A 111 -29.35 27.11 12.39
N GLU A 112 -29.37 28.27 11.74
CA GLU A 112 -29.67 28.43 10.33
C GLU A 112 -28.45 29.02 9.63
N VAL A 113 -27.91 28.27 8.66
CA VAL A 113 -26.89 28.76 7.75
C VAL A 113 -27.61 29.62 6.70
N LEU A 114 -27.31 30.91 6.70
CA LEU A 114 -27.99 31.94 5.90
C LEU A 114 -27.32 32.14 4.53
N PHE A 115 -26.02 31.86 4.44
CA PHE A 115 -25.23 31.96 3.21
C PHE A 115 -23.96 31.10 3.30
N THR A 116 -23.54 30.53 2.17
CA THR A 116 -22.26 29.82 1.97
C THR A 116 -21.72 30.13 0.58
N GLU A 117 -20.42 30.36 0.44
CA GLU A 117 -19.72 30.46 -0.85
C GLU A 117 -18.26 30.03 -0.71
N GLY A 118 -17.87 28.97 -1.43
CA GLY A 118 -16.48 28.53 -1.62
C GLY A 118 -16.04 28.59 -3.09
N PHE A 119 -16.81 29.29 -3.95
CA PHE A 119 -16.55 29.55 -5.37
C PHE A 119 -16.37 28.33 -6.31
N ASP A 120 -16.28 27.09 -5.81
CA ASP A 120 -16.13 25.82 -6.57
C ASP A 120 -17.13 25.62 -7.70
N GLY A 121 -18.33 26.23 -7.60
CA GLY A 121 -19.31 26.27 -8.68
C GLY A 121 -18.80 26.96 -9.97
N LEU A 122 -17.58 27.51 -9.95
CA LEU A 122 -16.88 28.08 -11.10
C LEU A 122 -15.92 27.11 -11.81
N LEU A 123 -15.66 25.89 -11.31
CA LEU A 123 -14.73 24.92 -11.90
C LEU A 123 -14.96 24.72 -13.42
N ASP A 124 -16.21 24.54 -13.83
CA ASP A 124 -16.62 24.38 -15.25
C ASP A 124 -16.43 25.64 -16.12
N THR A 125 -16.09 26.78 -15.52
CA THR A 125 -15.89 28.07 -16.19
C THR A 125 -14.42 28.48 -16.30
N LEU A 126 -13.52 27.68 -15.70
CA LEU A 126 -12.08 27.93 -15.69
C LEU A 126 -11.46 27.74 -17.07
N GLN A 127 -10.42 28.52 -17.34
CA GLN A 127 -9.69 28.56 -18.60
C GLN A 127 -8.19 28.28 -18.35
N PRO A 128 -7.44 27.84 -19.39
CA PRO A 128 -5.99 27.78 -19.32
C PRO A 128 -5.38 29.19 -19.37
N ALA A 129 -4.08 29.29 -19.09
CA ALA A 129 -3.32 30.53 -19.21
C ALA A 129 -3.47 31.19 -20.61
N GLN A 130 -3.55 32.52 -20.60
CA GLN A 130 -3.74 33.37 -21.78
C GLN A 130 -2.46 34.13 -22.16
N ALA A 131 -1.71 34.61 -21.17
CA ALA A 131 -0.48 35.38 -21.29
C ALA A 131 0.57 34.99 -20.23
N GLU A 132 0.19 34.27 -19.17
CA GLU A 132 1.10 33.67 -18.21
C GLU A 132 2.00 32.58 -18.81
N SER A 133 3.12 32.30 -18.14
CA SER A 133 4.06 31.22 -18.53
C SER A 133 3.69 29.83 -18.00
N ILE A 134 2.46 29.67 -17.51
CA ILE A 134 1.90 28.42 -16.95
C ILE A 134 1.65 27.38 -18.08
N PRO A 135 1.86 26.07 -17.84
CA PRO A 135 1.55 25.03 -18.82
C PRO A 135 0.08 25.05 -19.28
N ALA A 136 -0.15 25.00 -20.59
CA ALA A 136 -1.50 25.09 -21.18
C ALA A 136 -2.45 23.90 -20.87
N ALA A 137 -1.98 22.89 -20.13
CA ALA A 137 -2.81 21.82 -19.57
C ALA A 137 -3.39 22.18 -18.19
N THR A 138 -2.78 23.13 -17.48
CA THR A 138 -3.28 23.67 -16.22
C THR A 138 -4.47 24.59 -16.49
N LEU A 139 -5.68 24.01 -16.50
CA LEU A 139 -6.92 24.78 -16.40
C LEU A 139 -7.01 25.34 -14.98
N GLY A 140 -7.34 26.63 -14.83
CA GLY A 140 -7.33 27.17 -13.48
C GLY A 140 -7.64 28.62 -13.23
N TRP A 141 -8.21 29.41 -14.15
CA TRP A 141 -8.65 30.77 -13.82
C TRP A 141 -9.90 31.25 -14.57
N THR A 142 -10.65 32.20 -14.00
CA THR A 142 -11.78 32.90 -14.64
C THR A 142 -12.03 34.31 -14.05
N HIS A 143 -12.55 35.22 -14.87
CA HIS A 143 -13.11 36.53 -14.44
C HIS A 143 -14.64 36.49 -14.26
N THR A 144 -15.25 35.30 -14.33
CA THR A 144 -16.70 35.14 -14.18
C THR A 144 -17.04 34.85 -12.72
N PRO A 145 -17.63 35.79 -11.95
CA PRO A 145 -17.96 35.55 -10.55
C PRO A 145 -19.23 34.67 -10.43
N PRO A 146 -19.51 34.06 -9.26
CA PRO A 146 -20.66 33.19 -9.09
C PRO A 146 -22.00 33.94 -9.26
N PRO A 147 -23.11 33.24 -9.55
CA PRO A 147 -24.38 33.88 -9.92
C PRO A 147 -24.91 34.89 -8.89
N GLY A 148 -24.80 36.19 -9.21
CA GLY A 148 -25.28 37.30 -8.39
C GLY A 148 -24.19 38.11 -7.69
N TRP A 149 -22.95 37.62 -7.66
CA TRP A 149 -21.77 38.40 -7.31
C TRP A 149 -21.41 39.42 -8.40
N SER A 150 -20.59 40.42 -8.05
CA SER A 150 -20.05 41.38 -9.03
C SER A 150 -18.67 41.91 -8.62
N ILE A 151 -17.87 42.31 -9.61
CA ILE A 151 -16.54 42.88 -9.42
C ILE A 151 -16.56 44.34 -9.92
N ASP A 152 -16.22 45.29 -9.04
CA ASP A 152 -16.02 46.69 -9.38
C ASP A 152 -14.52 47.00 -9.57
N ASN A 153 -14.12 47.07 -10.85
CA ASN A 153 -12.80 47.50 -11.30
C ASN A 153 -12.77 48.98 -11.77
N SER A 154 -13.78 49.79 -11.43
CA SER A 154 -13.90 51.17 -11.97
C SER A 154 -12.83 52.15 -11.46
N ALA A 155 -12.19 51.84 -10.34
CA ALA A 155 -11.02 52.55 -9.81
C ALA A 155 -9.67 51.91 -10.20
N MET A 156 -9.68 50.76 -10.88
CA MET A 156 -8.48 50.01 -11.24
C MET A 156 -7.67 50.72 -12.33
N GLY A 157 -6.34 50.59 -12.27
CA GLY A 157 -5.48 50.97 -13.38
C GLY A 157 -5.74 50.21 -14.68
N THR A 158 -5.15 50.68 -15.78
CA THR A 158 -5.33 50.13 -17.14
C THR A 158 -4.07 49.46 -17.67
N GLY A 159 -4.21 48.31 -18.33
CA GLY A 159 -3.09 47.41 -18.66
C GLY A 159 -3.00 46.27 -17.65
N GLY A 160 -1.78 45.77 -17.45
CA GLY A 160 -1.48 44.63 -16.57
C GLY A 160 -1.92 43.27 -17.13
N MET A 161 -1.55 42.20 -16.42
CA MET A 161 -1.81 40.82 -16.83
C MET A 161 -3.31 40.56 -17.00
N PRO A 162 -3.77 39.90 -18.08
CA PRO A 162 -5.19 39.60 -18.28
C PRO A 162 -5.77 38.72 -17.18
N GLU A 163 -5.03 37.68 -16.78
CA GLU A 163 -5.39 36.68 -15.78
C GLU A 163 -5.76 37.30 -14.44
N TRP A 164 -4.97 38.26 -13.96
CA TRP A 164 -5.09 38.87 -12.62
C TRP A 164 -5.75 40.26 -12.64
N ARG A 165 -6.61 40.53 -13.64
CA ARG A 165 -7.22 41.85 -13.81
C ARG A 165 -8.40 42.12 -12.85
N GLY A 166 -8.09 42.22 -11.56
CA GLY A 166 -9.04 42.46 -10.46
C GLY A 166 -9.18 41.21 -9.59
N TRP A 167 -10.32 41.04 -8.94
CA TRP A 167 -10.67 39.75 -8.33
C TRP A 167 -10.88 38.69 -9.42
N SER A 168 -9.94 37.75 -9.51
CA SER A 168 -10.00 36.55 -10.32
C SER A 168 -10.44 35.35 -9.47
N PHE A 169 -10.96 34.30 -10.08
CA PHE A 169 -11.23 33.03 -9.41
C PHE A 169 -10.33 31.96 -10.00
N ALA A 170 -9.48 31.34 -9.19
CA ALA A 170 -8.44 30.43 -9.67
C ALA A 170 -8.14 29.28 -8.71
N THR A 171 -7.64 28.16 -9.26
CA THR A 171 -7.27 26.99 -8.43
C THR A 171 -5.95 27.23 -7.70
N PRO A 172 -5.72 26.66 -6.50
CA PRO A 172 -4.45 26.79 -5.80
C PRO A 172 -3.25 26.38 -6.67
N ALA A 173 -3.40 25.32 -7.46
CA ALA A 173 -2.37 24.82 -8.38
C ALA A 173 -2.08 25.75 -9.58
N PHE A 174 -3.05 26.57 -10.02
CA PHE A 174 -2.83 27.55 -11.08
C PHE A 174 -2.22 28.84 -10.53
N TRP A 175 -2.69 29.29 -9.36
CA TRP A 175 -2.17 30.50 -8.70
C TRP A 175 -0.72 30.31 -8.24
N THR A 176 -0.39 29.16 -7.63
CA THR A 176 0.99 28.79 -7.26
C THR A 176 1.90 28.56 -8.48
N ALA A 177 1.33 28.29 -9.66
CA ALA A 177 2.10 28.10 -10.89
C ALA A 177 2.46 29.41 -11.61
N ALA A 178 1.94 30.56 -11.17
CA ALA A 178 2.40 31.88 -11.62
C ALA A 178 3.76 32.19 -10.96
N ASP A 179 3.77 32.31 -9.62
CA ASP A 179 4.95 32.18 -8.76
C ASP A 179 4.51 31.64 -7.39
N MET A 180 5.42 31.05 -6.62
CA MET A 180 5.16 30.45 -5.30
C MET A 180 4.94 31.55 -4.24
N GLN A 181 6.02 32.14 -3.72
CA GLN A 181 5.98 33.31 -2.84
C GLN A 181 5.03 33.22 -1.62
N GLU A 182 4.85 32.03 -1.03
CA GLU A 182 3.91 31.70 0.06
C GLU A 182 2.44 31.45 -0.39
N ARG A 183 2.09 31.60 -1.67
CA ARG A 183 0.73 31.28 -2.18
C ARG A 183 0.37 29.81 -1.96
N GLU A 184 1.37 28.93 -2.02
CA GLU A 184 1.29 27.50 -1.70
C GLU A 184 0.88 27.22 -0.25
N ALA A 185 1.07 28.19 0.67
CA ALA A 185 0.78 28.02 2.08
C ALA A 185 -0.70 28.26 2.45
N PHE A 186 -1.59 28.59 1.50
CA PHE A 186 -3.03 28.75 1.76
C PHE A 186 -3.77 27.40 1.84
N SER A 187 -3.38 26.50 2.75
CA SER A 187 -3.95 25.16 2.86
C SER A 187 -5.41 25.08 3.34
N LEU A 188 -5.99 26.18 3.84
CA LEU A 188 -7.42 26.30 4.15
C LEU A 188 -8.27 26.57 2.90
N GLY A 189 -7.67 27.22 1.89
CA GLY A 189 -8.31 27.42 0.60
C GLY A 189 -8.21 26.17 -0.27
N SER A 190 -9.28 25.79 -0.95
CA SER A 190 -9.33 24.59 -1.78
C SER A 190 -10.11 24.82 -3.07
N GLY A 191 -10.05 23.88 -4.01
CA GLY A 191 -10.85 23.93 -5.24
C GLY A 191 -10.66 25.21 -6.05
N VAL A 192 -11.56 26.19 -5.94
CA VAL A 192 -11.45 27.53 -6.56
C VAL A 192 -11.40 28.66 -5.53
N LEU A 193 -10.27 29.34 -5.44
CA LEU A 193 -10.07 30.51 -4.58
C LEU A 193 -10.58 31.79 -5.24
N ALA A 194 -11.06 32.77 -4.46
CA ALA A 194 -11.20 34.14 -4.91
C ALA A 194 -9.92 34.94 -4.59
N ILE A 195 -9.24 35.46 -5.61
CA ILE A 195 -7.90 36.05 -5.52
C ILE A 195 -7.88 37.45 -6.13
N ALA A 196 -7.33 38.42 -5.39
CA ALA A 196 -6.88 39.70 -5.90
C ALA A 196 -5.36 39.77 -5.80
N ASP A 197 -4.67 39.41 -6.89
CA ASP A 197 -3.21 39.45 -6.98
C ASP A 197 -2.75 40.75 -7.65
N ALA A 198 -2.08 41.61 -6.90
CA ALA A 198 -1.60 42.89 -7.44
C ALA A 198 -0.22 42.75 -8.11
N ASP A 199 0.58 41.81 -7.64
CA ASP A 199 1.95 41.54 -8.08
C ASP A 199 1.97 41.06 -9.54
N GLU A 200 1.38 39.88 -9.77
CA GLU A 200 1.31 39.24 -11.10
C GLU A 200 0.52 40.12 -12.09
N TRP A 201 -0.38 40.99 -11.61
CA TRP A 201 -1.05 41.97 -12.45
C TRP A 201 -0.10 43.05 -13.00
N MET A 202 0.91 43.48 -12.25
CA MET A 202 1.85 44.53 -12.66
C MET A 202 3.05 44.05 -13.48
N ASP A 203 3.33 42.74 -13.49
CA ASP A 203 4.39 42.13 -14.32
C ASP A 203 4.17 42.30 -15.84
N GLN A 204 2.96 42.67 -16.26
CA GLN A 204 2.75 43.32 -17.56
C GLN A 204 2.46 44.82 -17.42
N ALA A 205 2.88 45.60 -18.43
CA ALA A 205 2.81 47.06 -18.43
C ALA A 205 1.42 47.62 -18.05
N ALA A 206 1.30 48.04 -16.78
CA ALA A 206 0.12 48.63 -16.18
C ALA A 206 0.24 50.16 -16.06
N SER A 207 -0.86 50.82 -15.69
CA SER A 207 -0.91 52.27 -15.45
C SER A 207 -1.98 52.63 -14.41
N GLY A 208 -1.56 53.20 -13.28
CA GLY A 208 -2.38 53.31 -12.07
C GLY A 208 -2.09 52.17 -11.08
N GLN A 209 -2.81 52.14 -9.96
CA GLN A 209 -2.71 51.09 -8.94
C GLN A 209 -3.74 49.99 -9.15
N PHE A 210 -3.52 48.83 -8.52
CA PHE A 210 -4.54 47.81 -8.38
C PHE A 210 -5.62 48.31 -7.40
N ASN A 211 -6.88 48.34 -7.86
CA ASN A 211 -8.05 48.68 -7.05
C ASN A 211 -9.24 47.85 -7.53
N SER A 212 -9.66 46.85 -6.76
CA SER A 212 -10.74 45.93 -7.12
C SER A 212 -11.63 45.60 -5.92
N VAL A 213 -12.94 45.58 -6.12
CA VAL A 213 -13.93 45.24 -5.08
C VAL A 213 -14.82 44.10 -5.54
N LEU A 214 -14.75 42.95 -4.87
CA LEU A 214 -15.68 41.84 -5.01
C LEU A 214 -16.88 42.07 -4.09
N VAL A 215 -18.10 41.96 -4.61
CA VAL A 215 -19.35 42.29 -3.93
C VAL A 215 -20.33 41.13 -4.04
N SER A 216 -20.87 40.68 -2.90
CA SER A 216 -21.81 39.55 -2.84
C SER A 216 -23.17 39.88 -3.45
N PRO A 217 -23.99 38.87 -3.81
CA PRO A 217 -25.42 39.07 -3.90
C PRO A 217 -26.00 39.61 -2.56
N PRO A 218 -27.18 40.23 -2.57
CA PRO A 218 -27.96 40.48 -1.36
C PRO A 218 -28.33 39.16 -0.66
N ILE A 219 -28.09 39.10 0.65
CA ILE A 219 -28.35 37.98 1.55
C ILE A 219 -29.46 38.42 2.52
N THR A 220 -30.63 37.78 2.45
CA THR A 220 -31.74 38.07 3.37
C THR A 220 -31.39 37.61 4.78
N VAL A 221 -31.28 38.54 5.74
CA VAL A 221 -30.96 38.24 7.15
C VAL A 221 -32.14 38.49 8.10
N PRO A 222 -32.32 37.63 9.13
CA PRO A 222 -33.46 37.71 10.05
C PRO A 222 -33.33 38.84 11.09
N ALA A 223 -34.48 39.32 11.58
CA ALA A 223 -34.57 40.24 12.70
C ALA A 223 -34.24 39.57 14.04
N ASP A 224 -33.86 40.38 15.04
CA ASP A 224 -33.55 39.98 16.43
C ASP A 224 -32.43 38.91 16.58
N ARG A 225 -31.67 38.60 15.52
CA ARG A 225 -30.56 37.61 15.56
C ARG A 225 -29.18 38.27 15.53
N VAL A 226 -28.28 37.77 16.38
CA VAL A 226 -26.83 37.96 16.23
C VAL A 226 -26.40 37.09 15.05
N LEU A 227 -25.55 37.60 14.16
CA LEU A 227 -25.04 36.85 13.03
C LEU A 227 -23.54 36.62 13.17
N TYR A 228 -23.04 35.51 12.64
CA TYR A 228 -21.62 35.19 12.61
C TYR A 228 -21.21 35.02 11.15
N LEU A 229 -20.30 35.87 10.68
CA LEU A 229 -19.64 35.73 9.38
C LEU A 229 -18.27 35.09 9.62
N SER A 230 -17.96 34.02 8.91
CA SER A 230 -16.60 33.49 8.79
C SER A 230 -16.18 33.34 7.33
N PHE A 231 -14.88 33.35 7.09
CA PHE A 231 -14.24 33.01 5.81
C PHE A 231 -12.75 32.75 6.06
N ASP A 232 -12.14 31.92 5.22
CA ASP A 232 -10.70 31.69 5.23
C ASP A 232 -10.00 32.77 4.40
N SER A 233 -8.83 33.21 4.86
CA SER A 233 -8.12 34.36 4.34
C SER A 233 -6.62 34.12 4.28
N HIS A 234 -6.00 34.58 3.21
CA HIS A 234 -4.57 34.54 3.02
C HIS A 234 -4.11 35.86 2.37
N PHE A 235 -3.52 36.74 3.18
CA PHE A 235 -3.22 38.13 2.83
C PHE A 235 -1.78 38.50 3.14
N ARG A 236 -1.15 39.24 2.23
CA ARG A 236 0.23 39.70 2.37
C ARG A 236 0.37 41.20 2.04
N PRO A 237 0.67 42.07 3.02
CA PRO A 237 0.64 43.53 2.85
C PRO A 237 1.92 44.10 2.23
N TYR A 238 1.78 45.15 1.41
CA TYR A 238 2.91 45.97 0.96
C TYR A 238 2.57 47.47 0.94
N ALA A 239 3.57 48.30 1.30
CA ALA A 239 3.52 49.77 1.26
C ALA A 239 2.17 50.39 1.72
N ASP A 240 1.45 51.06 0.82
CA ASP A 240 0.16 51.71 1.09
C ASP A 240 -1.06 50.82 0.74
N MET A 241 -0.85 49.54 0.41
CA MET A 241 -1.91 48.60 0.04
C MET A 241 -2.86 48.34 1.23
N THR A 242 -4.16 48.36 0.93
CA THR A 242 -5.25 48.23 1.90
C THR A 242 -6.24 47.16 1.47
N ALA A 243 -6.39 46.13 2.29
CA ALA A 243 -7.42 45.10 2.20
C ALA A 243 -8.53 45.39 3.23
N GLU A 244 -9.78 45.50 2.77
CA GLU A 244 -10.92 45.86 3.62
C GLU A 244 -12.13 44.96 3.37
N VAL A 245 -12.77 44.50 4.45
CA VAL A 245 -14.10 43.87 4.38
C VAL A 245 -15.15 44.83 4.92
N PHE A 246 -16.18 45.05 4.12
CA PHE A 246 -17.34 45.85 4.49
C PHE A 246 -18.63 45.02 4.45
N ILE A 247 -19.56 45.39 5.32
CA ILE A 247 -20.96 45.01 5.26
C ILE A 247 -21.81 46.24 4.90
N ALA A 248 -22.87 46.06 4.13
CA ALA A 248 -23.92 47.05 3.95
C ALA A 248 -25.27 46.38 4.12
N PHE A 249 -26.27 47.08 4.66
CA PHE A 249 -27.63 46.57 4.75
C PHE A 249 -28.60 47.47 3.98
N ASP A 250 -29.56 46.88 3.28
CA ASP A 250 -30.64 47.55 2.54
C ASP A 250 -30.16 48.59 1.50
N GLY A 251 -28.95 48.39 0.95
CA GLY A 251 -28.27 49.37 0.08
C GLY A 251 -27.81 50.65 0.81
N GLY A 252 -27.75 50.61 2.14
CA GLY A 252 -27.28 51.70 3.01
C GLY A 252 -25.75 51.88 3.03
N PRO A 253 -25.23 52.71 3.96
CA PRO A 253 -23.79 52.99 4.03
C PRO A 253 -22.99 51.74 4.42
N ARG A 254 -21.89 51.49 3.70
CA ARG A 254 -20.90 50.44 4.02
C ARG A 254 -20.30 50.68 5.42
N GLN A 255 -20.28 49.63 6.24
CA GLN A 255 -19.67 49.57 7.55
C GLN A 255 -18.45 48.64 7.46
N ARG A 256 -17.27 49.09 7.88
CA ARG A 256 -16.05 48.29 7.80
C ARG A 256 -15.96 47.34 8.99
N ILE A 257 -15.74 46.05 8.74
CA ILE A 257 -15.53 45.02 9.77
C ILE A 257 -14.09 44.50 9.80
N LEU A 258 -13.37 44.56 8.68
CA LEU A 258 -11.93 44.27 8.61
C LEU A 258 -11.18 45.42 7.91
N LEU A 259 -9.99 45.72 8.41
CA LEU A 259 -8.95 46.49 7.73
C LEU A 259 -7.63 45.78 7.98
N TYR A 260 -6.93 45.44 6.90
CA TYR A 260 -5.55 44.99 6.86
C TYR A 260 -4.73 45.93 5.96
N ASP A 261 -3.57 46.36 6.44
CA ASP A 261 -2.63 47.24 5.73
C ASP A 261 -1.23 47.13 6.37
N ALA A 262 -0.23 47.88 5.87
CA ALA A 262 1.13 47.82 6.40
C ALA A 262 1.36 48.55 7.75
N GLN A 263 0.33 49.13 8.38
CA GLN A 263 0.46 49.91 9.61
C GLN A 263 0.26 49.04 10.87
N ALA A 264 1.10 49.25 11.87
CA ALA A 264 1.04 48.55 13.17
C ALA A 264 -0.26 48.77 13.97
N GLY A 265 -1.13 49.70 13.56
CA GLY A 265 -2.46 49.94 14.14
C GLY A 265 -3.61 49.22 13.44
N SER A 266 -3.32 48.50 12.35
CA SER A 266 -4.28 47.71 11.56
C SER A 266 -4.51 46.32 12.18
N ALA A 267 -5.53 45.57 11.76
CA ALA A 267 -5.89 44.32 12.44
C ALA A 267 -4.81 43.22 12.27
N ASN A 268 -4.12 43.20 11.13
CA ASN A 268 -2.95 42.35 10.88
C ASN A 268 -1.67 42.84 11.59
N LYS A 269 -1.68 44.07 12.11
CA LYS A 269 -0.56 44.80 12.75
C LYS A 269 0.61 45.11 11.81
N GLY A 270 0.37 45.26 10.51
CA GLY A 270 1.43 45.51 9.53
C GLY A 270 2.30 44.30 9.23
N ALA A 271 1.78 43.09 9.45
CA ALA A 271 2.43 41.82 9.18
C ALA A 271 1.55 40.94 8.27
N ASP A 272 2.16 39.94 7.66
CA ASP A 272 1.55 38.92 6.82
C ASP A 272 0.47 38.13 7.62
N ARG A 273 -0.56 37.66 6.90
CA ARG A 273 -1.76 36.98 7.40
C ARG A 273 -2.08 35.79 6.52
N LEU A 274 -1.15 34.84 6.53
CA LEU A 274 -1.20 33.66 5.68
C LEU A 274 -2.06 32.61 6.39
N ASN A 275 -3.01 32.03 5.66
CA ASN A 275 -3.73 30.81 6.05
C ASN A 275 -4.49 30.90 7.40
N GLU A 276 -5.40 31.88 7.52
CA GLU A 276 -6.20 32.09 8.74
C GLU A 276 -7.73 32.07 8.48
N SER A 277 -8.47 31.33 9.31
CA SER A 277 -9.93 31.44 9.40
C SER A 277 -10.33 32.67 10.22
N LEU A 278 -11.05 33.61 9.60
CA LEU A 278 -11.52 34.83 10.26
C LEU A 278 -12.99 34.71 10.66
N GLN A 279 -13.36 35.33 11.79
CA GLN A 279 -14.75 35.35 12.28
C GLN A 279 -15.16 36.73 12.82
N PHE A 280 -16.37 37.18 12.44
CA PHE A 280 -16.94 38.47 12.81
C PHE A 280 -18.36 38.30 13.36
N THR A 281 -18.61 38.77 14.58
CA THR A 281 -19.95 38.85 15.16
C THR A 281 -20.64 40.14 14.71
N LEU A 282 -21.75 40.03 13.97
CA LEU A 282 -22.52 41.18 13.48
C LEU A 282 -23.67 41.51 14.45
N ALA A 283 -23.87 42.80 14.70
CA ALA A 283 -24.87 43.27 15.66
C ALA A 283 -26.32 43.02 15.17
N PRO A 284 -27.24 42.59 16.06
CA PRO A 284 -28.60 42.24 15.69
C PRO A 284 -29.40 43.46 15.20
N ARG A 285 -30.18 43.26 14.14
CA ARG A 285 -31.10 44.28 13.60
C ARG A 285 -32.55 44.07 14.08
N PRO A 286 -33.31 45.15 14.32
CA PRO A 286 -34.69 45.08 14.83
C PRO A 286 -35.74 44.73 13.77
N GLU A 287 -35.35 44.70 12.49
CA GLU A 287 -36.19 44.37 11.33
C GLU A 287 -35.33 43.52 10.37
N PRO A 288 -35.92 42.62 9.56
CA PRO A 288 -35.17 41.86 8.56
C PRO A 288 -34.55 42.80 7.52
N ALA A 289 -33.43 42.39 6.93
CA ALA A 289 -32.64 43.25 6.05
C ALA A 289 -31.98 42.45 4.92
N GLU A 290 -31.59 43.15 3.86
CA GLU A 290 -30.72 42.59 2.81
C GLU A 290 -29.28 42.98 3.10
N LEU A 291 -28.45 42.01 3.50
CA LEU A 291 -27.03 42.17 3.78
C LEU A 291 -26.21 41.98 2.49
N THR A 292 -25.24 42.86 2.24
CA THR A 292 -24.24 42.70 1.18
C THR A 292 -22.85 42.75 1.79
N LEU A 293 -22.02 41.76 1.46
CA LEU A 293 -20.60 41.70 1.79
C LEU A 293 -19.79 42.35 0.67
N SER A 294 -18.63 42.94 0.99
CA SER A 294 -17.73 43.50 -0.03
C SER A 294 -16.28 43.46 0.40
N PHE A 295 -15.47 42.71 -0.34
CA PHE A 295 -14.03 42.52 -0.16
C PHE A 295 -13.30 43.45 -1.12
N SER A 296 -12.40 44.29 -0.59
CA SER A 296 -11.82 45.42 -1.31
C SER A 296 -10.31 45.44 -1.17
N LEU A 297 -9.58 45.20 -2.27
CA LEU A 297 -8.13 45.40 -2.31
C LEU A 297 -7.85 46.69 -3.10
N THR A 298 -7.18 47.66 -2.48
CA THR A 298 -6.89 48.96 -3.07
C THR A 298 -5.45 49.40 -2.80
N GLN A 299 -4.94 50.27 -3.67
CA GLN A 299 -3.57 50.78 -3.68
C GLN A 299 -2.45 49.75 -3.92
N GLY A 300 -2.79 48.55 -4.41
CA GLY A 300 -1.81 47.49 -4.71
C GLY A 300 -0.77 47.90 -5.77
N GLY A 301 0.47 47.45 -5.56
CA GLY A 301 1.66 47.65 -6.40
C GLY A 301 2.09 46.35 -7.11
N ASN A 302 3.35 46.29 -7.56
CA ASN A 302 4.01 45.08 -8.07
C ASN A 302 4.64 44.32 -6.88
N ASP A 303 3.81 44.10 -5.86
CA ASP A 303 4.19 43.55 -4.57
C ASP A 303 2.93 42.98 -3.88
N TRP A 304 2.79 41.65 -3.86
CA TRP A 304 1.83 40.84 -3.10
C TRP A 304 0.30 40.91 -3.43
N PHE A 305 -0.51 40.23 -2.61
CA PHE A 305 -1.85 39.71 -2.94
C PHE A 305 -2.81 39.55 -1.75
N TRP A 306 -4.08 39.24 -2.06
CA TRP A 306 -5.08 38.73 -1.12
C TRP A 306 -5.91 37.61 -1.74
N ALA A 307 -6.01 36.45 -1.08
CA ALA A 307 -6.96 35.40 -1.40
C ALA A 307 -7.96 35.16 -0.24
N ILE A 308 -9.19 34.73 -0.58
CA ILE A 308 -10.24 34.33 0.36
C ILE A 308 -10.98 33.09 -0.14
N ASP A 309 -11.53 32.31 0.80
CA ASP A 309 -12.33 31.11 0.54
C ASP A 309 -13.33 30.81 1.69
N ASN A 310 -14.18 29.79 1.54
CA ASN A 310 -15.04 29.22 2.58
C ASN A 310 -15.91 30.23 3.36
N LEU A 311 -16.55 31.16 2.65
CA LEU A 311 -17.44 32.16 3.26
C LEU A 311 -18.68 31.48 3.84
N VAL A 312 -18.99 31.71 5.11
CA VAL A 312 -20.20 31.21 5.79
C VAL A 312 -20.85 32.33 6.62
N LEU A 313 -22.17 32.44 6.57
CA LEU A 313 -22.97 33.32 7.45
C LEU A 313 -24.02 32.50 8.20
N THR A 314 -24.06 32.59 9.53
CA THR A 314 -25.00 31.86 10.40
C THR A 314 -25.73 32.77 11.39
N ASP A 315 -26.81 32.28 12.00
CA ASP A 315 -27.54 32.94 13.10
C ASP A 315 -27.16 32.44 14.52
N ALA A 316 -26.09 31.65 14.62
CA ALA A 316 -25.58 31.00 15.83
C ALA A 316 -24.05 30.78 15.75
N PRO A 317 -23.32 30.74 16.88
CA PRO A 317 -21.89 30.43 16.88
C PRO A 317 -21.63 28.99 16.38
N PRO A 318 -20.41 28.69 15.88
CA PRO A 318 -20.03 27.34 15.47
C PRO A 318 -20.08 26.35 16.64
N SER A 319 -20.21 25.07 16.32
CA SER A 319 -20.30 23.95 17.26
C SER A 319 -18.99 23.71 18.00
N ASN A 320 -19.04 23.60 19.33
CA ASN A 320 -17.89 23.24 20.14
C ASN A 320 -17.68 21.71 20.17
N LEU A 321 -16.41 21.32 20.25
CA LEU A 321 -15.93 20.08 20.87
C LEU A 321 -15.32 20.45 22.23
N SER A 322 -15.47 19.61 23.25
CA SER A 322 -14.77 19.79 24.53
C SER A 322 -14.54 18.47 25.27
N LEU A 323 -13.30 18.20 25.68
CA LEU A 323 -12.92 17.08 26.53
C LEU A 323 -13.39 17.32 27.98
N LEU A 324 -13.98 16.30 28.59
CA LEU A 324 -14.57 16.37 29.94
C LEU A 324 -13.83 15.51 30.97
N ALA A 325 -13.14 14.45 30.51
CA ALA A 325 -12.27 13.60 31.30
C ALA A 325 -11.39 12.77 30.34
N PRO A 326 -10.10 12.55 30.65
CA PRO A 326 -9.33 13.17 31.71
C PRO A 326 -9.03 14.63 31.35
N ASN A 327 -9.06 15.53 32.34
CA ASN A 327 -8.82 16.96 32.11
C ASN A 327 -7.75 17.58 33.05
N GLY A 328 -7.16 16.79 33.95
CA GLY A 328 -6.05 17.21 34.81
C GLY A 328 -6.16 16.68 36.24
N ASP A 329 -5.01 16.44 36.85
CA ASP A 329 -4.84 15.91 38.22
C ASP A 329 -5.42 14.48 38.45
N GLU A 330 -5.93 13.79 37.43
CA GLU A 330 -6.31 12.38 37.56
C GLU A 330 -5.08 11.48 37.80
N SER A 331 -5.29 10.31 38.40
CA SER A 331 -4.26 9.30 38.64
C SER A 331 -4.83 7.91 38.43
N TRP A 332 -4.32 7.20 37.44
CA TRP A 332 -4.86 5.94 36.92
C TRP A 332 -3.86 4.80 37.05
N GLU A 333 -4.33 3.64 37.51
CA GLU A 333 -3.51 2.43 37.63
C GLU A 333 -3.47 1.69 36.28
N ALA A 334 -2.28 1.37 35.79
CA ALA A 334 -2.08 0.66 34.53
C ALA A 334 -2.81 -0.69 34.55
N GLY A 335 -3.54 -1.00 33.46
CA GLY A 335 -4.36 -2.21 33.39
C GLY A 335 -5.78 -2.06 33.95
N THR A 336 -6.20 -0.86 34.34
CA THR A 336 -7.60 -0.56 34.72
C THR A 336 -8.39 0.03 33.56
N LEU A 337 -9.71 -0.16 33.56
CA LEU A 337 -10.65 0.49 32.64
C LEU A 337 -10.92 1.92 33.12
N GLN A 338 -10.80 2.92 32.23
CA GLN A 338 -11.04 4.33 32.52
C GLN A 338 -11.89 4.97 31.41
N GLU A 339 -12.79 5.87 31.80
CA GLU A 339 -13.77 6.47 30.89
C GLU A 339 -13.27 7.84 30.38
N ILE A 340 -12.84 7.90 29.12
CA ILE A 340 -12.59 9.17 28.41
C ILE A 340 -13.96 9.71 27.96
N ARG A 341 -14.21 11.03 28.07
CA ARG A 341 -15.51 11.64 27.74
C ARG A 341 -15.42 13.00 27.09
N TRP A 342 -16.36 13.33 26.21
CA TRP A 342 -16.46 14.63 25.55
C TRP A 342 -17.89 15.19 25.45
N ALA A 343 -17.98 16.50 25.43
CA ALA A 343 -19.15 17.24 24.96
C ALA A 343 -18.94 17.62 23.50
N VAL A 344 -20.02 17.61 22.72
CA VAL A 344 -20.04 18.13 21.36
C VAL A 344 -21.44 18.67 21.03
N ASP A 345 -21.52 19.77 20.29
CA ASP A 345 -22.80 20.36 19.88
C ASP A 345 -23.39 19.67 18.65
N ASP A 346 -22.57 19.38 17.63
CA ASP A 346 -22.95 18.53 16.48
C ASP A 346 -22.29 17.14 16.62
N PRO A 347 -23.07 16.04 16.72
CA PRO A 347 -22.54 14.69 16.89
C PRO A 347 -22.17 13.97 15.57
N THR A 348 -22.08 14.65 14.43
CA THR A 348 -21.77 14.03 13.12
C THR A 348 -20.27 13.94 12.82
N GLY A 349 -19.87 12.93 12.03
CA GLY A 349 -18.46 12.61 11.78
C GLY A 349 -17.83 11.74 12.87
N SER A 350 -16.50 11.65 12.88
CA SER A 350 -15.71 10.84 13.84
C SER A 350 -14.74 11.72 14.63
N VAL A 351 -14.30 11.20 15.79
CA VAL A 351 -13.26 11.75 16.65
C VAL A 351 -12.11 10.75 16.80
N LEU A 352 -10.89 11.26 16.67
CA LEU A 352 -9.67 10.60 17.09
C LEU A 352 -9.45 10.88 18.57
N VAL A 353 -9.31 9.82 19.38
CA VAL A 353 -8.96 9.91 20.80
C VAL A 353 -7.48 9.57 20.91
N GLU A 354 -6.65 10.53 21.31
CA GLU A 354 -5.18 10.44 21.23
C GLU A 354 -4.54 10.57 22.62
N LEU A 355 -3.64 9.65 22.97
CA LEU A 355 -2.81 9.74 24.17
C LEU A 355 -1.53 10.53 23.87
N MET A 356 -1.35 11.65 24.57
CA MET A 356 -0.16 12.50 24.51
C MET A 356 0.69 12.31 25.77
N ARG A 357 2.00 12.55 25.69
CA ARG A 357 2.92 12.67 26.83
C ARG A 357 3.79 13.92 26.63
N GLY A 358 3.47 14.99 27.36
CA GLY A 358 3.92 16.34 26.99
C GLY A 358 3.27 16.76 25.66
N GLU A 359 4.09 17.26 24.72
CA GLU A 359 3.64 17.64 23.36
C GLU A 359 3.71 16.47 22.36
N SER A 360 4.34 15.34 22.71
CA SER A 360 4.47 14.18 21.83
C SER A 360 3.24 13.27 21.91
N LEU A 361 2.74 12.84 20.75
CA LEU A 361 1.77 11.75 20.64
C LEU A 361 2.44 10.43 21.04
N VAL A 362 1.80 9.66 21.92
CA VAL A 362 2.21 8.32 22.33
C VAL A 362 1.50 7.27 21.47
N SER A 363 0.17 7.39 21.36
CA SER A 363 -0.66 6.48 20.58
C SER A 363 -2.05 7.09 20.33
N THR A 364 -2.64 6.83 19.17
CA THR A 364 -4.10 6.96 19.01
C THR A 364 -4.76 5.78 19.71
N LEU A 365 -5.74 6.05 20.57
CA LEU A 365 -6.42 5.04 21.38
C LEU A 365 -7.67 4.48 20.69
N ALA A 366 -8.38 5.31 19.92
CA ALA A 366 -9.51 4.91 19.09
C ALA A 366 -9.87 5.98 18.05
N THR A 367 -10.50 5.55 16.95
CA THR A 367 -11.32 6.40 16.07
C THR A 367 -12.78 6.03 16.31
N LEU A 368 -13.63 6.97 16.71
CA LEU A 368 -15.01 6.69 17.13
C LEU A 368 -16.00 7.68 16.51
N PRO A 369 -17.27 7.28 16.28
CA PRO A 369 -18.33 8.24 15.92
C PRO A 369 -18.43 9.35 16.97
N LEU A 370 -18.42 10.62 16.52
CA LEU A 370 -18.42 11.81 17.38
C LEU A 370 -19.65 11.85 18.33
N ALA A 371 -20.72 11.14 17.95
CA ALA A 371 -21.93 10.90 18.71
C ALA A 371 -21.78 10.10 20.02
N GLU A 372 -20.75 9.27 20.17
CA GLU A 372 -20.65 8.34 21.31
C GLU A 372 -20.38 9.04 22.65
N ARG A 373 -19.66 10.17 22.63
CA ARG A 373 -19.38 11.07 23.77
C ARG A 373 -18.60 10.46 24.94
N ALA A 374 -18.28 9.17 24.87
CA ALA A 374 -17.45 8.44 25.82
C ALA A 374 -16.68 7.31 25.13
N PHE A 375 -15.55 6.94 25.71
CA PHE A 375 -14.73 5.79 25.32
C PHE A 375 -14.20 5.10 26.58
N ASP A 376 -14.56 3.82 26.74
CA ASP A 376 -14.06 2.96 27.82
C ASP A 376 -12.64 2.50 27.46
N TRP A 377 -11.64 3.34 27.76
CA TRP A 377 -10.24 3.01 27.53
C TRP A 377 -9.75 1.98 28.56
N GLN A 378 -9.52 0.75 28.11
CA GLN A 378 -8.75 -0.21 28.86
C GLN A 378 -7.27 0.21 28.80
N LEU A 379 -6.77 0.87 29.86
CA LEU A 379 -5.34 1.22 29.93
C LEU A 379 -4.53 -0.06 29.76
N SER A 380 -3.51 -0.01 28.92
CA SER A 380 -2.52 -1.09 28.87
C SER A 380 -1.94 -1.30 30.27
N PRO A 381 -1.85 -2.55 30.78
CA PRO A 381 -1.14 -2.86 32.01
C PRO A 381 0.37 -2.59 31.90
N TYR A 382 0.84 -2.13 30.75
CA TYR A 382 2.23 -1.87 30.42
C TYR A 382 2.51 -0.42 29.99
N LEU A 383 1.47 0.44 29.94
CA LEU A 383 1.67 1.87 29.66
C LEU A 383 2.55 2.47 30.75
N ALA A 384 3.75 2.91 30.36
CA ALA A 384 4.81 3.30 31.28
C ALA A 384 4.40 4.38 32.30
N ASP A 385 4.90 4.26 33.54
CA ASP A 385 4.66 5.23 34.60
C ASP A 385 5.07 6.66 34.18
N GLY A 386 4.25 7.66 34.53
CA GLY A 386 4.50 9.06 34.20
C GLY A 386 3.36 10.01 34.59
N ASP A 387 3.69 11.29 34.79
CA ASP A 387 2.81 12.36 35.26
C ASP A 387 2.54 13.45 34.18
N GLN A 388 2.93 13.18 32.93
CA GLN A 388 2.83 14.12 31.80
C GLN A 388 1.78 13.72 30.76
N TYR A 389 0.89 12.76 31.07
CA TYR A 389 -0.07 12.25 30.10
C TYR A 389 -1.24 13.21 29.90
N ARG A 390 -1.73 13.35 28.66
CA ARG A 390 -2.94 14.11 28.30
C ARG A 390 -3.73 13.32 27.27
N ILE A 391 -5.03 13.59 27.15
CA ILE A 391 -5.82 13.16 25.99
C ILE A 391 -6.02 14.36 25.07
N ARG A 392 -5.83 14.16 23.76
CA ARG A 392 -6.32 15.06 22.71
C ARG A 392 -7.52 14.41 22.02
N LEU A 393 -8.48 15.23 21.63
CA LEU A 393 -9.58 14.89 20.75
C LEU A 393 -9.42 15.70 19.46
N ARG A 394 -9.64 15.07 18.30
CA ARG A 394 -9.62 15.77 17.01
C ARG A 394 -10.67 15.17 16.07
N THR A 395 -11.53 15.98 15.46
CA THR A 395 -12.48 15.47 14.46
C THR A 395 -11.80 15.10 13.15
N THR A 396 -12.39 14.18 12.39
CA THR A 396 -11.98 13.89 11.00
C THR A 396 -12.75 14.69 9.95
N ALA A 397 -13.72 15.50 10.36
CA ALA A 397 -14.50 16.38 9.48
C ALA A 397 -13.81 17.73 9.22
N GLN A 398 -14.23 18.42 8.16
CA GLN A 398 -13.87 19.83 7.90
C GLN A 398 -15.02 20.78 8.28
N PRO A 399 -14.75 21.89 8.99
CA PRO A 399 -13.47 22.24 9.61
C PRO A 399 -13.14 21.32 10.79
N VAL A 400 -11.85 21.05 11.00
CA VAL A 400 -11.38 20.23 12.12
C VAL A 400 -11.60 20.96 13.44
N LEU A 401 -12.29 20.31 14.38
CA LEU A 401 -12.39 20.72 15.78
C LEU A 401 -11.41 19.87 16.61
N GLU A 402 -10.64 20.51 17.49
CA GLU A 402 -9.80 19.80 18.46
C GLU A 402 -9.97 20.34 19.89
N ASP A 403 -9.66 19.50 20.87
CA ASP A 403 -9.49 19.90 22.28
C ASP A 403 -8.45 19.00 22.98
N LEU A 404 -7.82 19.49 24.03
CA LEU A 404 -6.71 18.84 24.75
C LEU A 404 -6.91 18.98 26.26
N SER A 405 -6.61 17.94 27.06
CA SER A 405 -6.70 18.00 28.53
C SER A 405 -6.03 19.27 29.08
N ASP A 406 -6.77 20.10 29.83
CA ASP A 406 -6.29 21.35 30.45
C ASP A 406 -4.99 21.11 31.25
N GLY A 407 -5.02 20.09 32.12
CA GLY A 407 -3.89 19.56 32.88
C GLY A 407 -3.44 18.19 32.39
N ALA A 408 -2.31 17.72 32.94
CA ALA A 408 -1.86 16.33 32.76
C ALA A 408 -2.47 15.42 33.82
N PHE A 409 -2.61 14.13 33.48
CA PHE A 409 -2.92 13.04 34.40
C PHE A 409 -1.72 12.12 34.59
N THR A 410 -1.75 11.33 35.67
CA THR A 410 -0.70 10.37 36.03
C THR A 410 -1.12 8.94 35.72
N VAL A 411 -0.22 8.17 35.11
CA VAL A 411 -0.31 6.71 35.00
C VAL A 411 0.74 6.08 35.91
N PHE A 412 0.37 5.04 36.66
CA PHE A 412 1.26 4.32 37.58
C PHE A 412 0.99 2.82 37.63
N GLY A 413 1.99 2.04 38.03
CA GLY A 413 1.85 0.59 38.23
C GLY A 413 2.07 -0.24 36.96
N ALA A 414 2.75 0.33 35.96
CA ALA A 414 3.13 -0.35 34.73
C ALA A 414 3.90 -1.66 35.03
N ARG A 415 3.46 -2.74 34.39
CA ARG A 415 4.22 -3.98 34.25
C ARG A 415 5.15 -3.85 33.04
N PRO A 416 6.25 -4.61 32.95
CA PRO A 416 6.99 -4.72 31.70
C PRO A 416 6.08 -5.25 30.60
N GLU A 417 6.15 -4.73 29.36
CA GLU A 417 5.51 -5.43 28.25
C GLU A 417 6.12 -6.83 28.11
N PRO A 418 5.30 -7.88 27.90
CA PRO A 418 5.82 -9.12 27.38
C PRO A 418 6.39 -8.84 25.99
N VAL A 419 7.64 -9.26 25.76
CA VAL A 419 8.30 -9.18 24.46
C VAL A 419 7.34 -9.71 23.39
N GLN A 420 6.99 -8.85 22.43
CA GLN A 420 6.05 -9.20 21.37
C GLN A 420 6.75 -10.10 20.37
N THR A 421 6.62 -11.43 20.51
CA THR A 421 7.11 -12.42 19.54
C THR A 421 6.03 -12.76 18.52
N GLY A 422 6.40 -13.01 17.25
CA GLY A 422 5.44 -13.42 16.23
C GLY A 422 4.85 -14.81 16.55
N GLY A 423 3.55 -14.89 16.84
CA GLY A 423 2.91 -16.13 17.25
C GLY A 423 1.56 -15.94 17.95
N PRO A 424 0.98 -17.00 18.54
CA PRO A 424 -0.31 -16.96 19.22
C PRO A 424 -0.27 -16.12 20.51
N ARG A 425 -1.31 -15.33 20.72
CA ARG A 425 -1.55 -14.54 21.95
C ARG A 425 -2.57 -15.24 22.85
N GLY A 426 -2.55 -14.90 24.14
CA GLY A 426 -3.43 -15.51 25.17
C GLY A 426 -4.93 -15.24 25.01
N ASP A 427 -5.30 -14.35 24.08
CA ASP A 427 -6.66 -13.99 23.68
C ASP A 427 -7.17 -14.74 22.42
N GLY A 428 -6.32 -15.58 21.81
CA GLY A 428 -6.63 -16.32 20.59
C GLY A 428 -6.34 -15.57 19.27
N SER A 429 -5.85 -14.34 19.33
CA SER A 429 -5.23 -13.66 18.17
C SER A 429 -3.79 -14.15 17.92
N TYR A 430 -3.18 -13.73 16.82
CA TYR A 430 -1.77 -14.01 16.50
C TYR A 430 -1.09 -12.72 16.01
N ILE A 431 0.19 -12.53 16.33
CA ILE A 431 1.08 -11.58 15.63
C ILE A 431 1.73 -12.31 14.46
N VAL A 432 1.68 -11.73 13.26
CA VAL A 432 2.37 -12.22 12.06
C VAL A 432 3.70 -11.50 11.82
N PRO A 433 4.63 -12.03 11.00
CA PRO A 433 5.90 -11.38 10.65
C PRO A 433 5.82 -9.90 10.21
N THR A 434 4.70 -9.41 9.69
CA THR A 434 4.45 -7.97 9.40
C THR A 434 4.05 -7.13 10.62
N ARG A 435 4.23 -7.63 11.86
CA ARG A 435 3.79 -7.06 13.16
C ARG A 435 2.27 -6.95 13.35
N GLN A 436 1.49 -6.96 12.27
CA GLN A 436 0.03 -6.97 12.27
C GLN A 436 -0.55 -8.07 13.18
N VAL A 437 -1.71 -7.81 13.78
CA VAL A 437 -2.43 -8.77 14.62
C VAL A 437 -3.59 -9.36 13.84
N ILE A 438 -3.70 -10.68 13.73
CA ILE A 438 -4.85 -11.35 13.11
C ILE A 438 -5.80 -11.93 14.17
N GLN A 439 -7.09 -11.60 14.06
CA GLN A 439 -8.16 -12.25 14.83
C GLN A 439 -9.42 -12.37 13.96
N PRO A 440 -9.51 -13.42 13.11
CA PRO A 440 -10.57 -13.53 12.11
C PRO A 440 -11.99 -13.43 12.70
N ALA A 441 -12.92 -12.86 11.95
CA ALA A 441 -14.35 -12.98 12.25
C ALA A 441 -14.88 -14.39 11.92
N GLY A 442 -15.99 -14.78 12.55
CA GLY A 442 -16.66 -16.06 12.30
C GLY A 442 -15.91 -17.28 12.86
N SER A 443 -16.10 -18.45 12.24
CA SER A 443 -15.32 -19.66 12.53
C SER A 443 -14.17 -19.80 11.54
N SER A 444 -13.05 -20.38 11.99
CA SER A 444 -11.84 -20.57 11.18
C SER A 444 -11.43 -22.03 11.13
N ILE A 445 -11.02 -22.52 9.96
CA ILE A 445 -10.54 -23.89 9.73
C ILE A 445 -9.15 -23.79 9.10
N THR A 446 -8.12 -24.30 9.79
CA THR A 446 -6.72 -24.27 9.37
C THR A 446 -6.26 -25.62 8.82
N PHE A 447 -5.40 -25.59 7.80
CA PHE A 447 -4.79 -26.77 7.18
C PHE A 447 -3.38 -26.42 6.70
N GLY A 448 -2.57 -27.43 6.37
CA GLY A 448 -1.24 -27.19 5.78
C GLY A 448 -1.37 -26.80 4.30
N GLY A 449 -0.53 -25.88 3.82
CA GLY A 449 -0.58 -25.33 2.46
C GLY A 449 -1.00 -23.86 2.41
N ARG A 450 -1.19 -23.34 1.19
CA ARG A 450 -1.59 -21.96 0.89
C ARG A 450 -2.79 -21.94 -0.08
N PRO A 451 -4.02 -21.64 0.37
CA PRO A 451 -5.19 -21.60 -0.51
C PRO A 451 -5.23 -20.29 -1.32
N VAL A 452 -5.34 -20.40 -2.64
CA VAL A 452 -5.34 -19.26 -3.58
C VAL A 452 -6.70 -19.01 -4.25
N ASP A 453 -7.64 -19.94 -4.13
CA ASP A 453 -8.97 -19.85 -4.74
C ASP A 453 -10.00 -20.76 -4.01
N LEU A 454 -11.31 -20.50 -4.13
CA LEU A 454 -12.35 -21.33 -3.49
C LEU A 454 -13.69 -21.44 -4.25
N ALA A 455 -14.32 -22.62 -4.21
CA ALA A 455 -15.67 -22.87 -4.71
C ALA A 455 -16.59 -23.43 -3.61
N VAL A 456 -17.82 -22.91 -3.52
CA VAL A 456 -18.84 -23.34 -2.55
C VAL A 456 -19.77 -24.38 -3.18
N HIS A 457 -19.97 -25.51 -2.52
CA HIS A 457 -20.96 -26.50 -2.95
C HIS A 457 -22.40 -26.01 -2.67
N PRO A 458 -23.42 -26.29 -3.51
CA PRO A 458 -24.79 -25.76 -3.36
C PRO A 458 -25.60 -26.18 -2.11
N ASN A 459 -24.96 -26.78 -1.10
CA ASN A 459 -25.54 -27.02 0.21
C ASN A 459 -25.00 -26.07 1.31
N GLY A 460 -24.17 -25.08 0.96
CA GLY A 460 -23.63 -24.08 1.89
C GLY A 460 -22.71 -24.63 2.99
N ARG A 461 -22.35 -25.91 2.92
CA ARG A 461 -21.57 -26.62 3.95
C ARG A 461 -20.22 -27.08 3.44
N ILE A 462 -20.17 -27.73 2.27
CA ILE A 462 -18.92 -28.24 1.70
C ILE A 462 -18.24 -27.13 0.89
N LEU A 463 -16.96 -26.93 1.14
CA LEU A 463 -16.09 -26.01 0.42
C LEU A 463 -14.99 -26.79 -0.30
N TYR A 464 -14.64 -26.34 -1.50
CA TYR A 464 -13.49 -26.81 -2.25
C TYR A 464 -12.49 -25.66 -2.32
N LEU A 465 -11.28 -25.87 -1.82
CA LEU A 465 -10.21 -24.87 -1.79
C LEU A 465 -9.11 -25.31 -2.76
N LYS A 466 -8.66 -24.38 -3.59
CA LYS A 466 -7.48 -24.55 -4.44
C LYS A 466 -6.26 -24.21 -3.61
N ASP A 467 -5.49 -25.22 -3.24
CA ASP A 467 -4.32 -25.13 -2.38
C ASP A 467 -3.06 -25.22 -3.23
N ASP A 468 -1.96 -24.56 -2.86
CA ASP A 468 -0.67 -24.58 -3.58
C ASP A 468 -0.21 -25.99 -4.00
N ARG A 469 -0.57 -27.01 -3.20
CA ARG A 469 -0.25 -28.43 -3.42
C ARG A 469 -1.37 -29.23 -4.12
N GLY A 470 -2.59 -28.69 -4.28
CA GLY A 470 -3.72 -29.35 -4.93
C GLY A 470 -5.11 -28.85 -4.53
N VAL A 471 -5.95 -29.74 -3.97
CA VAL A 471 -7.33 -29.44 -3.59
C VAL A 471 -7.61 -29.90 -2.17
N VAL A 472 -8.14 -29.01 -1.33
CA VAL A 472 -8.59 -29.31 0.04
C VAL A 472 -10.11 -29.22 0.10
N VAL A 473 -10.77 -30.29 0.56
CA VAL A 473 -12.23 -30.36 0.75
C VAL A 473 -12.53 -30.15 2.22
N VAL A 474 -13.37 -29.17 2.55
CA VAL A 474 -13.63 -28.75 3.94
C VAL A 474 -15.13 -28.79 4.26
N ASP A 475 -15.46 -29.29 5.44
CA ASP A 475 -16.78 -29.18 6.04
C ASP A 475 -16.84 -27.94 6.93
N SER A 476 -17.49 -26.89 6.42
CA SER A 476 -17.56 -25.58 7.09
C SER A 476 -18.49 -25.54 8.30
N ASP A 477 -19.35 -26.54 8.48
CA ASP A 477 -20.20 -26.68 9.68
C ASP A 477 -19.57 -27.58 10.75
N ALA A 478 -18.83 -28.62 10.33
CA ALA A 478 -18.11 -29.51 11.26
C ALA A 478 -16.75 -28.95 11.71
N GLY A 479 -16.20 -27.95 11.00
CA GLY A 479 -14.92 -27.33 11.34
C GLY A 479 -13.69 -28.16 10.90
N SER A 480 -13.83 -29.01 9.89
CA SER A 480 -12.86 -30.06 9.58
C SER A 480 -12.54 -30.22 8.10
N VAL A 481 -11.26 -30.44 7.78
CA VAL A 481 -10.84 -31.01 6.49
C VAL A 481 -11.41 -32.42 6.34
N LEU A 482 -12.02 -32.71 5.20
CA LEU A 482 -12.55 -34.03 4.85
C LEU A 482 -11.59 -34.82 3.94
N GLN A 483 -10.88 -34.13 3.06
CA GLN A 483 -10.08 -34.74 2.00
C GLN A 483 -9.01 -33.77 1.50
N GLU A 484 -7.79 -34.27 1.26
CA GLU A 484 -6.74 -33.57 0.50
C GLU A 484 -6.44 -34.38 -0.78
N LEU A 485 -6.27 -33.70 -1.90
CA LEU A 485 -6.03 -34.29 -3.22
C LEU A 485 -4.89 -33.54 -3.93
N PRO A 486 -3.66 -34.07 -3.94
CA PRO A 486 -2.52 -33.37 -4.52
C PRO A 486 -2.58 -33.31 -6.06
N THR A 487 -2.01 -32.24 -6.61
CA THR A 487 -1.81 -32.02 -8.06
C THR A 487 -0.32 -31.81 -8.34
N ALA A 488 0.06 -31.43 -9.57
CA ALA A 488 1.42 -30.99 -9.90
C ALA A 488 1.66 -29.52 -9.48
N GLY A 489 1.23 -29.16 -8.26
CA GLY A 489 1.02 -27.78 -7.83
C GLY A 489 -0.22 -27.12 -8.47
N THR A 490 -0.56 -25.90 -8.05
CA THR A 490 -1.65 -25.10 -8.63
C THR A 490 -1.19 -23.74 -9.13
N SER A 491 -1.81 -23.25 -10.20
CA SER A 491 -1.68 -21.86 -10.61
C SER A 491 -2.41 -20.91 -9.66
N MET A 492 -2.05 -19.61 -9.73
CA MET A 492 -2.51 -18.54 -8.83
C MET A 492 -4.03 -18.36 -8.72
N HIS A 493 -4.84 -18.85 -9.67
CA HIS A 493 -6.31 -18.79 -9.64
C HIS A 493 -6.92 -19.87 -10.55
N GLY A 494 -8.18 -20.25 -10.37
CA GLY A 494 -8.94 -21.15 -11.23
C GLY A 494 -9.45 -22.43 -10.57
N ILE A 495 -10.57 -22.31 -9.85
CA ILE A 495 -11.44 -23.40 -9.41
C ILE A 495 -12.88 -23.19 -9.92
N LEU A 496 -13.49 -24.23 -10.50
CA LEU A 496 -14.83 -24.14 -11.09
C LEU A 496 -15.66 -25.37 -10.75
N LEU A 497 -16.77 -25.17 -10.05
CA LEU A 497 -17.83 -26.17 -9.92
C LEU A 497 -18.77 -26.07 -11.14
N THR A 498 -19.11 -27.19 -11.79
CA THR A 498 -20.05 -27.17 -12.92
C THR A 498 -21.44 -26.70 -12.50
N HIS A 499 -22.19 -26.08 -13.42
CA HIS A 499 -23.55 -25.57 -13.13
C HIS A 499 -24.53 -26.65 -12.62
N ASP A 500 -24.23 -27.93 -12.86
CA ASP A 500 -25.02 -29.08 -12.40
C ASP A 500 -24.45 -29.77 -11.14
N ALA A 501 -23.41 -29.19 -10.54
CA ALA A 501 -22.65 -29.58 -9.36
C ALA A 501 -22.08 -31.02 -9.36
N LYS A 502 -21.88 -31.64 -10.53
CA LYS A 502 -21.34 -33.02 -10.62
C LYS A 502 -19.84 -33.10 -10.85
N ALA A 503 -19.18 -32.00 -11.23
CA ALA A 503 -17.73 -31.98 -11.36
C ALA A 503 -17.13 -30.67 -10.85
N LEU A 504 -15.94 -30.79 -10.27
CA LEU A 504 -15.06 -29.70 -9.94
C LEU A 504 -13.89 -29.71 -10.91
N LEU A 505 -13.53 -28.56 -11.47
CA LEU A 505 -12.36 -28.37 -12.31
C LEU A 505 -11.36 -27.44 -11.63
N VAL A 506 -10.08 -27.77 -11.74
CA VAL A 506 -8.97 -27.06 -11.08
C VAL A 506 -7.79 -26.96 -12.03
N THR A 507 -7.19 -25.78 -12.16
CA THR A 507 -6.05 -25.54 -13.05
C THR A 507 -4.71 -25.69 -12.34
N ASP A 508 -3.75 -26.38 -12.98
CA ASP A 508 -2.40 -26.59 -12.43
C ASP A 508 -1.41 -25.48 -12.85
N ALA A 509 -0.24 -25.46 -12.22
CA ALA A 509 0.79 -24.47 -12.49
C ALA A 509 1.51 -24.65 -13.85
N ALA A 510 1.11 -25.59 -14.70
CA ALA A 510 1.84 -25.95 -15.92
C ALA A 510 0.99 -25.85 -17.20
N GLN A 511 0.05 -26.76 -17.37
CA GLN A 511 -0.73 -26.96 -18.60
C GLN A 511 -1.98 -27.83 -18.42
N GLY A 512 -2.33 -28.29 -17.22
CA GLY A 512 -3.45 -29.18 -16.98
C GLY A 512 -4.67 -28.47 -16.40
N VAL A 513 -5.84 -28.94 -16.81
CA VAL A 513 -7.10 -28.74 -16.09
C VAL A 513 -7.53 -30.10 -15.55
N HIS A 514 -7.46 -30.29 -14.24
CA HIS A 514 -7.88 -31.50 -13.56
C HIS A 514 -9.40 -31.49 -13.35
N GLU A 515 -10.07 -32.59 -13.66
CA GLU A 515 -11.51 -32.74 -13.45
C GLU A 515 -11.77 -33.82 -12.41
N PHE A 516 -12.52 -33.48 -11.37
CA PHE A 516 -12.93 -34.37 -10.29
C PHE A 516 -14.45 -34.55 -10.32
N THR A 517 -14.95 -35.78 -10.25
CA THR A 517 -16.38 -36.04 -10.01
C THR A 517 -16.71 -35.73 -8.55
N VAL A 518 -17.82 -35.03 -8.35
CA VAL A 518 -18.40 -34.69 -7.04
C VAL A 518 -19.37 -35.79 -6.61
N GLY A 519 -19.14 -36.36 -5.43
CA GLY A 519 -20.02 -37.33 -4.80
C GLY A 519 -21.27 -36.70 -4.18
N ALA A 520 -22.27 -37.51 -3.85
CA ALA A 520 -23.50 -37.05 -3.17
C ALA A 520 -23.27 -36.64 -1.70
N ASP A 521 -22.07 -36.92 -1.18
CA ASP A 521 -21.50 -36.49 0.09
C ASP A 521 -20.64 -35.21 -0.02
N GLY A 522 -20.38 -34.72 -1.25
CA GLY A 522 -19.45 -33.62 -1.53
C GLY A 522 -17.98 -34.04 -1.57
N LEU A 523 -17.65 -35.34 -1.57
CA LEU A 523 -16.27 -35.80 -1.72
C LEU A 523 -15.87 -35.88 -3.20
N LEU A 524 -14.57 -35.75 -3.47
CA LEU A 524 -14.03 -35.64 -4.82
C LEU A 524 -13.33 -36.94 -5.27
N THR A 525 -13.45 -37.28 -6.54
CA THR A 525 -12.69 -38.37 -7.19
C THR A 525 -12.13 -37.90 -8.52
N LYS A 526 -10.80 -37.94 -8.73
CA LYS A 526 -10.19 -37.50 -9.99
C LYS A 526 -10.71 -38.35 -11.16
N ALA A 527 -11.38 -37.70 -12.11
CA ALA A 527 -12.06 -38.32 -13.23
C ALA A 527 -11.20 -38.31 -14.50
N ARG A 528 -10.57 -37.16 -14.81
CA ARG A 528 -9.62 -37.01 -15.93
C ARG A 528 -8.77 -35.75 -15.76
N GLU A 529 -8.00 -35.47 -16.81
CA GLU A 529 -7.14 -34.31 -16.95
C GLU A 529 -7.20 -33.84 -18.40
N ILE A 530 -7.25 -32.53 -18.61
CA ILE A 530 -7.28 -31.90 -19.93
C ILE A 530 -5.99 -31.12 -20.11
N THR A 531 -5.08 -31.65 -20.95
CA THR A 531 -3.79 -31.01 -21.24
C THR A 531 -3.95 -29.93 -22.31
N LEU A 532 -3.49 -28.72 -22.00
CA LEU A 532 -3.44 -27.56 -22.90
C LEU A 532 -2.11 -27.54 -23.70
N ALA A 533 -1.82 -26.44 -24.38
CA ALA A 533 -0.53 -26.24 -25.03
C ALA A 533 0.60 -26.07 -24.00
N ALA A 534 1.81 -26.50 -24.36
CA ALA A 534 2.99 -26.32 -23.51
C ALA A 534 3.24 -24.82 -23.25
N GLY A 535 3.56 -24.49 -22.00
CA GLY A 535 3.68 -23.10 -21.54
C GLY A 535 2.35 -22.37 -21.54
N ALA A 536 1.25 -23.03 -21.13
CA ALA A 536 -0.03 -22.35 -20.92
C ALA A 536 -0.06 -21.52 -19.64
N TYR A 537 0.35 -22.11 -18.51
CA TYR A 537 0.03 -21.61 -17.16
C TYR A 537 -1.46 -21.25 -17.04
N PRO A 538 -2.35 -22.26 -16.95
CA PRO A 538 -3.79 -22.02 -16.92
C PRO A 538 -4.21 -21.39 -15.60
N CYS A 539 -4.90 -20.24 -15.61
CA CYS A 539 -5.44 -19.58 -14.42
C CYS A 539 -6.96 -19.83 -14.31
N GLY A 540 -7.78 -18.78 -14.22
CA GLY A 540 -9.23 -18.83 -14.12
C GLY A 540 -9.91 -19.54 -15.29
N LEU A 541 -11.11 -20.04 -15.02
CA LEU A 541 -11.88 -20.84 -15.97
C LEU A 541 -13.39 -20.79 -15.71
N ALA A 542 -14.18 -20.73 -16.78
CA ALA A 542 -15.63 -20.69 -16.70
C ALA A 542 -16.31 -21.62 -17.73
N GLN A 543 -17.54 -22.02 -17.40
CA GLN A 543 -18.39 -22.88 -18.23
C GLN A 543 -19.38 -22.04 -19.04
N SER A 544 -19.72 -22.48 -20.26
CA SER A 544 -20.82 -21.84 -21.00
C SER A 544 -22.18 -22.20 -20.38
N PRO A 545 -23.20 -21.31 -20.42
CA PRO A 545 -24.52 -21.58 -19.83
C PRO A 545 -25.25 -22.84 -20.34
N ASP A 546 -24.84 -23.41 -21.49
CA ASP A 546 -25.34 -24.69 -22.02
C ASP A 546 -24.59 -25.93 -21.49
N GLY A 547 -23.58 -25.74 -20.64
CA GLY A 547 -22.65 -26.77 -20.16
C GLY A 547 -21.71 -27.34 -21.23
N GLY A 548 -21.79 -26.89 -22.48
CA GLY A 548 -21.14 -27.53 -23.63
C GLY A 548 -19.65 -27.20 -23.80
N ARG A 549 -19.20 -26.09 -23.22
CA ARG A 549 -17.82 -25.59 -23.35
C ARG A 549 -17.22 -25.20 -22.01
N LEU A 550 -15.89 -25.18 -21.98
CA LEU A 550 -15.10 -24.44 -21.00
C LEU A 550 -14.27 -23.38 -21.72
N TYR A 551 -13.99 -22.31 -21.00
CA TYR A 551 -13.05 -21.26 -21.36
C TYR A 551 -12.00 -21.17 -20.24
N VAL A 552 -10.72 -21.09 -20.60
CA VAL A 552 -9.60 -21.14 -19.63
C VAL A 552 -8.56 -20.08 -19.99
N CYS A 553 -8.20 -19.22 -19.04
CA CYS A 553 -7.13 -18.25 -19.20
C CYS A 553 -5.77 -18.95 -19.25
N ALA A 554 -4.99 -18.77 -20.33
CA ALA A 554 -3.62 -19.26 -20.44
C ALA A 554 -2.65 -18.08 -20.29
N SER A 555 -2.21 -17.82 -19.05
CA SER A 555 -1.49 -16.60 -18.66
C SER A 555 -0.22 -16.38 -19.48
N LYS A 556 0.60 -17.42 -19.69
CA LYS A 556 1.84 -17.33 -20.51
C LYS A 556 1.60 -17.21 -22.02
N ARG A 557 0.35 -17.35 -22.48
CA ARG A 557 0.01 -17.36 -23.91
C ARG A 557 -0.79 -16.13 -24.33
N ASN A 558 -1.11 -15.23 -23.40
CA ASN A 558 -1.92 -14.04 -23.61
C ASN A 558 -3.23 -14.37 -24.36
N ALA A 559 -3.87 -15.48 -23.96
CA ALA A 559 -4.98 -16.07 -24.70
C ALA A 559 -6.01 -16.79 -23.82
N LEU A 560 -7.28 -16.73 -24.24
CA LEU A 560 -8.38 -17.53 -23.72
C LEU A 560 -8.52 -18.83 -24.55
N VAL A 561 -8.37 -19.98 -23.91
CA VAL A 561 -8.46 -21.30 -24.56
C VAL A 561 -9.90 -21.79 -24.54
N VAL A 562 -10.42 -22.23 -25.70
CA VAL A 562 -11.80 -22.74 -25.84
C VAL A 562 -11.80 -24.26 -25.91
N ILE A 563 -12.60 -24.95 -25.08
CA ILE A 563 -12.61 -26.42 -24.95
C ILE A 563 -14.03 -26.97 -25.09
N VAL A 564 -14.23 -28.10 -25.79
CA VAL A 564 -15.51 -28.84 -25.76
C VAL A 564 -15.55 -29.73 -24.53
N TYR A 565 -16.30 -29.30 -23.50
CA TYR A 565 -16.22 -29.85 -22.14
C TYR A 565 -16.28 -31.37 -22.11
N GLY A 566 -17.36 -31.99 -22.59
CA GLY A 566 -17.55 -33.45 -22.54
C GLY A 566 -16.44 -34.28 -23.18
N THR A 567 -15.62 -33.71 -24.07
CA THR A 567 -14.51 -34.40 -24.74
C THR A 567 -13.11 -33.97 -24.31
N GLY A 568 -12.98 -32.88 -23.53
CA GLY A 568 -11.69 -32.22 -23.26
C GLY A 568 -11.01 -31.63 -24.51
N ARG A 569 -11.67 -31.61 -25.67
CA ARG A 569 -11.03 -31.24 -26.94
C ARG A 569 -10.94 -29.73 -27.09
N VAL A 570 -9.73 -29.21 -27.05
CA VAL A 570 -9.39 -27.82 -27.40
C VAL A 570 -9.88 -27.50 -28.83
N LEU A 571 -10.52 -26.34 -28.98
CA LEU A 571 -11.04 -25.80 -30.23
C LEU A 571 -10.16 -24.72 -30.87
N GLY A 572 -9.24 -24.16 -30.10
CA GLY A 572 -8.39 -23.02 -30.46
C GLY A 572 -8.24 -22.05 -29.29
N GLU A 573 -7.42 -21.04 -29.51
CA GLU A 573 -7.07 -19.98 -28.56
C GLU A 573 -7.57 -18.64 -29.12
N ILE A 574 -7.95 -17.71 -28.24
CA ILE A 574 -8.38 -16.35 -28.59
C ILE A 574 -7.40 -15.37 -27.93
N PRO A 575 -6.63 -14.56 -28.68
CA PRO A 575 -5.76 -13.54 -28.10
C PRO A 575 -6.54 -12.53 -27.27
N VAL A 576 -5.96 -12.12 -26.14
CA VAL A 576 -6.46 -11.12 -25.18
C VAL A 576 -5.27 -10.25 -24.69
N GLY A 577 -5.43 -9.54 -23.57
CA GLY A 577 -4.35 -8.78 -22.93
C GLY A 577 -3.21 -9.65 -22.38
N ILE A 578 -2.24 -8.99 -21.74
CA ILE A 578 -1.04 -9.66 -21.19
C ILE A 578 -1.38 -10.34 -19.86
N ALA A 579 -0.95 -11.59 -19.72
CA ALA A 579 -1.14 -12.39 -18.51
C ALA A 579 -2.61 -12.48 -18.05
N PRO A 580 -3.52 -13.08 -18.85
CA PRO A 580 -4.90 -13.28 -18.45
C PRO A 580 -4.98 -14.09 -17.14
N TYR A 581 -5.75 -13.57 -16.18
CA TYR A 581 -5.90 -14.10 -14.83
C TYR A 581 -7.23 -14.84 -14.68
N ASP A 582 -8.38 -14.17 -14.86
CA ASP A 582 -9.71 -14.78 -14.75
C ASP A 582 -10.63 -14.53 -15.97
N VAL A 583 -11.71 -15.30 -16.09
CA VAL A 583 -12.72 -15.20 -17.14
C VAL A 583 -14.14 -15.42 -16.64
N GLU A 584 -14.99 -14.41 -16.82
CA GLU A 584 -16.45 -14.51 -16.63
C GLU A 584 -17.21 -14.62 -17.96
N ILE A 585 -18.31 -15.38 -17.99
CA ILE A 585 -19.14 -15.63 -19.19
C ILE A 585 -20.50 -14.98 -19.01
N ALA A 586 -20.83 -14.01 -19.86
CA ALA A 586 -22.09 -13.27 -19.74
C ALA A 586 -23.32 -14.20 -19.84
N PRO A 587 -24.45 -13.87 -19.18
CA PRO A 587 -25.70 -14.62 -19.27
C PRO A 587 -26.26 -14.82 -20.69
N ASP A 588 -25.78 -14.05 -21.68
CA ASP A 588 -26.11 -14.25 -23.10
C ASP A 588 -25.43 -15.48 -23.74
N GLY A 589 -24.42 -16.06 -23.09
CA GLY A 589 -23.60 -17.18 -23.58
C GLY A 589 -22.75 -16.86 -24.83
N ALA A 590 -22.68 -15.59 -25.22
CA ALA A 590 -22.05 -15.09 -26.43
C ALA A 590 -20.88 -14.12 -26.14
N THR A 591 -20.87 -13.48 -24.97
CA THR A 591 -19.82 -12.56 -24.52
C THR A 591 -19.03 -13.17 -23.36
N ALA A 592 -17.72 -12.92 -23.30
CA ALA A 592 -16.89 -13.16 -22.11
C ALA A 592 -16.11 -11.89 -21.73
N TYR A 593 -15.77 -11.80 -20.44
CA TYR A 593 -14.87 -10.80 -19.87
C TYR A 593 -13.65 -11.54 -19.36
N VAL A 594 -12.45 -11.11 -19.75
CA VAL A 594 -11.18 -11.73 -19.34
C VAL A 594 -10.29 -10.67 -18.71
N SER A 595 -9.90 -10.84 -17.46
CA SER A 595 -9.01 -9.92 -16.76
C SER A 595 -7.54 -10.23 -17.09
N ASN A 596 -6.72 -9.20 -17.25
CA ASN A 596 -5.33 -9.30 -17.71
C ASN A 596 -4.40 -8.51 -16.78
N TRP A 597 -3.52 -9.22 -16.06
CA TRP A 597 -2.65 -8.61 -15.05
C TRP A 597 -1.67 -7.57 -15.61
N GLY A 598 -1.04 -7.89 -16.74
CA GLY A 598 -0.10 -7.01 -17.42
C GLY A 598 -0.74 -6.07 -18.45
N GLY A 599 -2.06 -5.93 -18.42
CA GLY A 599 -2.77 -4.96 -19.23
C GLY A 599 -2.71 -5.23 -20.72
N ARG A 600 -2.20 -4.26 -21.47
CA ARG A 600 -2.24 -4.21 -22.94
C ARG A 600 -0.91 -4.58 -23.57
N GLN A 601 -0.98 -4.98 -24.85
CA GLN A 601 0.22 -5.15 -25.68
C GLN A 601 0.94 -3.80 -25.87
N ALA A 602 2.27 -3.85 -26.03
CA ALA A 602 3.08 -2.66 -26.23
C ALA A 602 2.94 -2.06 -27.64
N GLU A 603 2.82 -0.74 -27.69
CA GLU A 603 2.78 0.05 -28.93
C GLU A 603 4.21 0.36 -29.44
N PRO A 604 4.40 0.58 -30.76
CA PRO A 604 5.73 0.76 -31.34
C PRO A 604 6.49 1.99 -30.82
N GLY A 605 7.41 1.77 -29.88
CA GLY A 605 8.29 2.79 -29.31
C GLY A 605 8.13 3.01 -27.80
N GLU A 606 7.25 2.25 -27.14
CA GLU A 606 7.13 2.27 -25.68
C GLU A 606 8.31 1.58 -24.98
N LYS A 607 8.59 1.99 -23.74
CA LYS A 607 9.54 1.29 -22.85
C LYS A 607 8.92 -0.05 -22.42
N THR A 608 9.70 -1.13 -22.49
CA THR A 608 9.21 -2.49 -22.20
C THR A 608 10.24 -3.34 -21.46
N ALA A 609 9.74 -4.27 -20.64
CA ALA A 609 10.52 -5.36 -20.04
C ALA A 609 9.84 -6.71 -20.35
N ASP A 610 10.57 -7.82 -20.25
CA ASP A 610 10.00 -9.15 -20.51
C ASP A 610 9.26 -9.69 -19.28
N SER A 611 8.03 -10.19 -19.45
CA SER A 611 7.41 -11.13 -18.52
C SER A 611 7.12 -12.43 -19.27
N ALA A 612 7.76 -13.52 -18.87
CA ALA A 612 7.57 -14.87 -19.40
C ALA A 612 7.60 -15.00 -20.95
N GLY A 613 8.40 -14.18 -21.65
CA GLY A 613 8.51 -14.13 -23.12
C GLY A 613 7.60 -13.10 -23.81
N THR A 614 6.96 -12.21 -23.05
CA THR A 614 6.12 -11.11 -23.55
C THR A 614 6.72 -9.76 -23.16
N ALA A 615 6.91 -8.85 -24.13
CA ALA A 615 7.28 -7.47 -23.84
C ALA A 615 6.09 -6.69 -23.26
N VAL A 616 6.15 -6.41 -21.96
CA VAL A 616 5.14 -5.65 -21.19
C VAL A 616 5.51 -4.17 -21.20
N PRO A 617 4.58 -3.23 -21.42
CA PRO A 617 4.84 -1.80 -21.24
C PRO A 617 5.16 -1.47 -19.78
N VAL A 618 6.28 -0.77 -19.56
CA VAL A 618 6.74 -0.37 -18.22
C VAL A 618 7.00 1.13 -18.11
N ASP A 619 6.93 1.64 -16.89
CA ASP A 619 7.35 3.01 -16.56
C ASP A 619 8.88 3.14 -16.46
N GLU A 620 9.37 4.33 -16.08
CA GLU A 620 10.81 4.57 -15.97
C GLU A 620 11.49 3.78 -14.83
N ARG A 621 10.73 3.32 -13.82
CA ARG A 621 11.20 2.45 -12.72
C ARG A 621 11.30 0.99 -13.15
N GLY A 622 10.59 0.61 -14.22
CA GLY A 622 10.49 -0.77 -14.73
C GLY A 622 9.24 -1.52 -14.27
N VAL A 623 8.27 -0.83 -13.66
CA VAL A 623 7.00 -1.40 -13.21
C VAL A 623 5.98 -1.38 -14.35
N ALA A 624 5.18 -2.44 -14.51
CA ALA A 624 4.15 -2.49 -15.54
C ALA A 624 3.07 -1.41 -15.38
N VAL A 625 2.61 -0.81 -16.49
CA VAL A 625 1.85 0.47 -16.43
C VAL A 625 0.33 0.34 -16.25
N SER A 626 -0.29 -0.80 -16.58
CA SER A 626 -1.75 -0.96 -16.48
C SER A 626 -2.20 -2.42 -16.39
N GLY A 627 -3.42 -2.62 -15.86
CA GLY A 627 -4.21 -3.84 -16.04
C GLY A 627 -5.32 -3.59 -17.07
N THR A 628 -5.91 -4.63 -17.64
CA THR A 628 -7.07 -4.49 -18.55
C THR A 628 -8.10 -5.59 -18.36
N VAL A 629 -9.32 -5.36 -18.87
CA VAL A 629 -10.29 -6.42 -19.18
C VAL A 629 -10.54 -6.48 -20.69
N SER A 630 -10.34 -7.65 -21.27
CA SER A 630 -10.70 -8.00 -22.65
C SER A 630 -12.14 -8.46 -22.74
N ILE A 631 -12.95 -7.81 -23.59
CA ILE A 631 -14.32 -8.25 -23.90
C ILE A 631 -14.28 -9.09 -25.18
N VAL A 632 -14.74 -10.34 -25.11
CA VAL A 632 -14.56 -11.35 -26.18
C VAL A 632 -15.91 -11.84 -26.73
N ASP A 633 -16.05 -11.87 -28.05
CA ASP A 633 -17.14 -12.52 -28.77
C ASP A 633 -16.84 -14.02 -28.96
N LEU A 634 -17.64 -14.89 -28.34
CA LEU A 634 -17.44 -16.33 -28.26
C LEU A 634 -17.95 -17.12 -29.50
N ALA A 635 -18.66 -16.44 -30.40
CA ALA A 635 -19.19 -17.01 -31.64
C ALA A 635 -18.19 -16.85 -32.79
N THR A 636 -17.64 -15.65 -32.96
CA THR A 636 -16.61 -15.28 -33.92
C THR A 636 -15.19 -15.55 -33.41
N ARG A 637 -15.04 -15.72 -32.09
CA ARG A 637 -13.77 -15.94 -31.36
C ARG A 637 -12.78 -14.80 -31.53
N LYS A 638 -13.18 -13.62 -31.07
CA LYS A 638 -12.38 -12.40 -31.16
C LYS A 638 -12.56 -11.53 -29.93
N GLU A 639 -11.48 -10.93 -29.46
CA GLU A 639 -11.56 -9.70 -28.69
C GLU A 639 -12.30 -8.62 -29.50
N LEU A 640 -13.21 -7.92 -28.84
CA LEU A 640 -14.07 -6.86 -29.36
C LEU A 640 -13.53 -5.47 -28.98
N VAL A 641 -13.04 -5.37 -27.74
CA VAL A 641 -12.41 -4.21 -27.14
C VAL A 641 -11.63 -4.67 -25.91
N GLN A 642 -10.58 -3.94 -25.57
CA GLN A 642 -9.81 -4.10 -24.35
C GLN A 642 -9.95 -2.80 -23.56
N LEU A 643 -10.22 -2.89 -22.26
CA LEU A 643 -10.53 -1.75 -21.39
C LEU A 643 -9.47 -1.64 -20.30
N GLU A 644 -8.81 -0.50 -20.18
CA GLU A 644 -7.82 -0.25 -19.12
C GLU A 644 -8.51 -0.12 -17.75
N THR A 645 -7.88 -0.70 -16.72
CA THR A 645 -8.28 -0.72 -15.31
C THR A 645 -7.04 -0.43 -14.44
N GLY A 646 -7.15 -0.55 -13.12
CA GLY A 646 -5.96 -0.58 -12.25
C GLY A 646 -5.04 -1.77 -12.57
N LEU A 647 -3.78 -1.66 -12.15
CA LEU A 647 -2.75 -2.69 -12.35
C LEU A 647 -3.09 -3.99 -11.61
N HIS A 648 -2.75 -5.12 -12.22
CA HIS A 648 -3.13 -6.47 -11.81
C HIS A 648 -4.66 -6.64 -11.69
N ALA A 649 -5.37 -6.44 -12.81
CA ALA A 649 -6.78 -6.79 -12.97
C ALA A 649 -6.97 -8.30 -12.73
N ALA A 650 -7.45 -8.65 -11.54
CA ALA A 650 -7.49 -9.98 -10.97
C ALA A 650 -8.91 -10.58 -11.10
N ASP A 651 -9.58 -10.83 -9.98
CA ASP A 651 -10.89 -11.48 -9.90
C ASP A 651 -12.03 -10.67 -10.55
N LEU A 652 -13.04 -11.38 -11.06
CA LEU A 652 -14.19 -10.83 -11.77
C LEU A 652 -15.51 -11.33 -11.15
N VAL A 653 -16.47 -10.42 -10.96
CA VAL A 653 -17.87 -10.82 -10.70
C VAL A 653 -18.83 -9.94 -11.48
N GLN A 654 -19.87 -10.55 -12.03
CA GLN A 654 -20.93 -9.87 -12.78
C GLN A 654 -22.27 -9.96 -12.07
N THR A 655 -23.17 -9.02 -12.36
CA THR A 655 -24.56 -9.07 -11.88
C THR A 655 -25.36 -10.17 -12.58
N GLU A 656 -26.42 -10.70 -11.95
CA GLU A 656 -27.29 -11.76 -12.50
C GLU A 656 -27.94 -11.35 -13.83
N ASP A 657 -28.18 -10.05 -14.02
CA ASP A 657 -28.69 -9.47 -15.28
C ASP A 657 -27.60 -9.29 -16.36
N GLY A 658 -26.32 -9.56 -16.05
CA GLY A 658 -25.17 -9.39 -16.92
C GLY A 658 -24.84 -7.95 -17.31
N ARG A 659 -25.40 -6.96 -16.60
CA ARG A 659 -25.32 -5.53 -16.97
C ARG A 659 -24.05 -4.86 -16.47
N LEU A 660 -23.52 -5.28 -15.32
CA LEU A 660 -22.31 -4.75 -14.69
C LEU A 660 -21.32 -5.89 -14.43
N VAL A 661 -20.03 -5.58 -14.54
CA VAL A 661 -18.91 -6.44 -14.14
C VAL A 661 -17.99 -5.64 -13.23
N PHE A 662 -17.67 -6.16 -12.07
CA PHE A 662 -16.71 -5.61 -11.12
C PHE A 662 -15.37 -6.33 -11.27
N VAL A 663 -14.28 -5.59 -11.15
CA VAL A 663 -12.90 -6.06 -11.37
C VAL A 663 -12.05 -5.64 -10.18
N ALA A 664 -11.41 -6.60 -9.49
CA ALA A 664 -10.42 -6.29 -8.46
C ALA A 664 -9.06 -5.94 -9.09
N ASN A 665 -8.41 -4.85 -8.67
CA ASN A 665 -7.11 -4.42 -9.19
C ASN A 665 -6.04 -4.56 -8.09
N ALA A 666 -5.38 -5.72 -8.05
CA ALA A 666 -4.58 -6.17 -6.91
C ALA A 666 -3.30 -5.36 -6.65
N ASN A 667 -2.81 -4.62 -7.65
CA ASN A 667 -1.61 -3.77 -7.55
C ASN A 667 -1.98 -2.28 -7.73
N ALA A 668 -3.22 -1.91 -7.34
CA ALA A 668 -3.73 -0.54 -7.42
C ALA A 668 -4.72 -0.15 -6.30
N ASP A 669 -5.06 -1.06 -5.37
CA ASP A 669 -6.04 -0.83 -4.28
C ASP A 669 -7.43 -0.34 -4.74
N THR A 670 -7.86 -0.76 -5.92
CA THR A 670 -9.12 -0.30 -6.53
C THR A 670 -10.01 -1.42 -7.02
N VAL A 671 -11.31 -1.13 -7.12
CA VAL A 671 -12.27 -1.92 -7.91
C VAL A 671 -12.79 -1.09 -9.07
N SER A 672 -12.63 -1.60 -10.29
CA SER A 672 -13.19 -0.99 -11.50
C SER A 672 -14.55 -1.62 -11.85
N VAL A 673 -15.49 -0.81 -12.34
CA VAL A 673 -16.84 -1.24 -12.75
C VAL A 673 -16.99 -1.06 -14.25
N ILE A 674 -17.26 -2.14 -14.98
CA ILE A 674 -17.53 -2.17 -16.41
C ILE A 674 -19.04 -2.29 -16.65
N ALA A 675 -19.56 -1.49 -17.58
CA ALA A 675 -20.93 -1.60 -18.04
C ALA A 675 -21.02 -2.40 -19.35
N ALA A 676 -21.73 -3.51 -19.34
CA ALA A 676 -21.81 -4.46 -20.46
C ALA A 676 -22.39 -3.84 -21.75
N SER A 677 -23.46 -3.03 -21.63
CA SER A 677 -24.12 -2.40 -22.78
C SER A 677 -23.28 -1.31 -23.44
N ALA A 678 -22.51 -0.56 -22.64
CA ALA A 678 -21.63 0.50 -23.10
C ALA A 678 -20.23 0.00 -23.50
N ARG A 679 -19.83 -1.20 -23.02
CA ARG A 679 -18.48 -1.78 -23.15
C ARG A 679 -17.41 -0.80 -22.70
N LYS A 680 -17.55 -0.31 -21.47
CA LYS A 680 -16.66 0.72 -20.90
C LYS A 680 -16.56 0.58 -19.38
N VAL A 681 -15.40 0.89 -18.82
CA VAL A 681 -15.29 1.25 -17.39
C VAL A 681 -16.06 2.55 -17.14
N VAL A 682 -16.86 2.56 -16.08
CA VAL A 682 -17.79 3.65 -15.74
C VAL A 682 -17.57 4.21 -14.32
N HIS A 683 -16.93 3.43 -13.43
CA HIS A 683 -16.42 3.87 -12.13
C HIS A 683 -15.13 3.11 -11.81
N THR A 684 -14.25 3.70 -11.03
CA THR A 684 -13.15 3.02 -10.32
C THR A 684 -13.10 3.57 -8.90
N PHE A 685 -13.26 2.71 -7.89
CA PHE A 685 -13.31 3.08 -6.48
C PHE A 685 -12.02 2.70 -5.77
N LEU A 686 -11.54 3.55 -4.85
CA LEU A 686 -10.54 3.14 -3.85
C LEU A 686 -11.18 2.20 -2.81
N VAL A 687 -10.45 1.15 -2.45
CA VAL A 687 -10.88 0.11 -1.49
C VAL A 687 -9.97 0.10 -0.24
N ARG A 688 -9.17 1.14 -0.05
CA ARG A 688 -8.35 1.34 1.15
C ARG A 688 -9.24 1.61 2.38
N PRO A 689 -8.82 1.22 3.61
CA PRO A 689 -9.52 1.56 4.86
C PRO A 689 -9.80 3.06 5.03
N GLU A 690 -8.84 3.91 4.64
CA GLU A 690 -8.96 5.37 4.55
C GLU A 690 -8.44 5.81 3.18
N ALA A 691 -9.02 6.87 2.60
CA ALA A 691 -8.78 7.25 1.20
C ALA A 691 -7.37 7.85 0.95
N ASP A 692 -6.81 8.52 1.95
CA ASP A 692 -5.52 9.22 1.90
C ASP A 692 -4.30 8.28 2.03
N MET A 693 -4.50 7.05 2.49
CA MET A 693 -3.42 6.08 2.68
C MET A 693 -2.66 5.76 1.38
N PRO A 694 -1.36 5.42 1.48
CA PRO A 694 -0.60 4.91 0.35
C PRO A 694 -1.12 3.55 -0.12
N TYR A 695 -0.57 3.05 -1.24
CA TYR A 695 -0.81 1.69 -1.70
C TYR A 695 -0.40 0.65 -0.64
N GLY A 696 -1.13 -0.47 -0.57
CA GLY A 696 -0.79 -1.63 0.25
C GLY A 696 -1.97 -2.50 0.67
N SER A 697 -3.19 -2.18 0.23
CA SER A 697 -4.41 -2.93 0.57
C SER A 697 -4.50 -4.26 -0.18
N ALA A 698 -3.95 -4.32 -1.40
CA ALA A 698 -3.91 -5.52 -2.26
C ALA A 698 -5.30 -6.14 -2.49
N SER A 699 -6.21 -5.33 -3.02
CA SER A 699 -7.61 -5.69 -3.33
C SER A 699 -7.68 -6.69 -4.50
N ASN A 700 -7.76 -7.99 -4.20
CA ASN A 700 -7.40 -9.05 -5.15
C ASN A 700 -8.53 -10.05 -5.52
N ALA A 701 -9.57 -10.17 -4.68
CA ALA A 701 -10.72 -11.05 -4.93
C ALA A 701 -12.05 -10.37 -4.55
N LEU A 702 -13.18 -10.78 -5.12
CA LEU A 702 -14.48 -10.13 -4.87
C LEU A 702 -15.72 -11.02 -5.05
N ALA A 703 -16.80 -10.72 -4.33
CA ALA A 703 -18.07 -11.44 -4.40
C ALA A 703 -19.29 -10.54 -4.14
N LEU A 704 -20.37 -10.73 -4.89
CA LEU A 704 -21.65 -10.03 -4.65
C LEU A 704 -22.49 -10.70 -3.56
N GLY A 705 -23.19 -9.90 -2.75
CA GLY A 705 -24.19 -10.39 -1.81
C GLY A 705 -25.51 -10.82 -2.47
N PRO A 706 -26.42 -11.54 -1.77
CA PRO A 706 -27.60 -12.18 -2.38
C PRO A 706 -28.70 -11.27 -2.94
N GLU A 707 -28.60 -9.95 -2.71
CA GLU A 707 -29.47 -8.93 -3.32
C GLU A 707 -28.67 -7.98 -4.22
N GLU A 708 -27.40 -8.26 -4.50
CA GLU A 708 -26.46 -7.38 -5.24
C GLU A 708 -26.35 -5.96 -4.68
N ARG A 709 -26.75 -5.75 -3.41
CA ARG A 709 -26.65 -4.46 -2.71
C ARG A 709 -25.25 -4.17 -2.19
N ARG A 710 -24.50 -5.22 -1.89
CA ARG A 710 -23.13 -5.15 -1.35
C ARG A 710 -22.17 -5.97 -2.21
N LEU A 711 -20.98 -5.43 -2.42
CA LEU A 711 -19.82 -6.14 -2.93
C LEU A 711 -18.85 -6.36 -1.76
N TYR A 712 -18.35 -7.58 -1.62
CA TYR A 712 -17.32 -7.97 -0.65
C TYR A 712 -15.99 -8.08 -1.42
N VAL A 713 -14.92 -7.43 -0.95
CA VAL A 713 -13.63 -7.35 -1.64
C VAL A 713 -12.50 -7.75 -0.69
N ALA A 714 -11.67 -8.72 -1.06
CA ALA A 714 -10.53 -9.17 -0.25
C ALA A 714 -9.35 -8.20 -0.39
N ASN A 715 -9.00 -7.52 0.71
CA ASN A 715 -7.78 -6.72 0.83
C ASN A 715 -6.70 -7.58 1.49
N GLY A 716 -5.81 -8.16 0.68
CA GLY A 716 -4.75 -9.05 1.14
C GLY A 716 -3.86 -8.40 2.21
N GLY A 717 -3.48 -7.14 2.02
CA GLY A 717 -2.56 -6.43 2.92
C GLY A 717 -3.19 -5.93 4.22
N ASN A 718 -4.50 -5.69 4.25
CA ASN A 718 -5.20 -5.28 5.49
C ASN A 718 -5.73 -6.47 6.31
N ASN A 719 -5.48 -7.71 5.87
CA ASN A 719 -6.03 -8.92 6.49
C ASN A 719 -7.56 -8.87 6.65
N ALA A 720 -8.25 -8.28 5.68
CA ALA A 720 -9.67 -7.96 5.80
C ALA A 720 -10.44 -8.08 4.48
N VAL A 721 -11.75 -8.20 4.60
CA VAL A 721 -12.70 -8.05 3.49
C VAL A 721 -13.44 -6.72 3.63
N ALA A 722 -13.24 -5.83 2.67
CA ALA A 722 -13.96 -4.57 2.53
C ALA A 722 -15.39 -4.81 2.03
N VAL A 723 -16.34 -4.02 2.54
CA VAL A 723 -17.77 -4.13 2.21
C VAL A 723 -18.24 -2.84 1.55
N LEU A 724 -18.58 -2.89 0.26
CA LEU A 724 -18.97 -1.72 -0.55
C LEU A 724 -20.48 -1.74 -0.81
N ASP A 725 -21.18 -0.60 -0.65
CA ASP A 725 -22.60 -0.44 -1.03
C ASP A 725 -22.72 -0.05 -2.50
N VAL A 726 -23.06 -1.05 -3.32
CA VAL A 726 -23.22 -0.94 -4.77
C VAL A 726 -24.70 -0.92 -5.19
N ALA A 727 -25.63 -0.85 -4.23
CA ALA A 727 -27.08 -0.91 -4.50
C ALA A 727 -27.54 0.17 -5.48
N TRP A 728 -26.90 1.35 -5.44
CA TRP A 728 -27.19 2.47 -6.33
C TRP A 728 -26.71 2.27 -7.77
N LEU A 729 -25.84 1.28 -8.04
CA LEU A 729 -25.46 0.82 -9.39
C LEU A 729 -26.36 -0.34 -9.84
N THR A 730 -26.56 -1.32 -8.97
CA THR A 730 -27.24 -2.59 -9.28
C THR A 730 -28.76 -2.44 -9.39
N HIS A 731 -29.37 -1.43 -8.76
CA HIS A 731 -30.82 -1.23 -8.78
C HIS A 731 -31.31 -0.06 -9.68
N ARG A 732 -30.43 0.60 -10.47
CA ARG A 732 -30.84 1.64 -11.44
C ARG A 732 -31.41 1.00 -12.72
N SER A 733 -32.58 1.47 -13.15
CA SER A 733 -33.35 0.88 -14.26
C SER A 733 -32.85 1.19 -15.68
N GLU A 734 -31.94 2.15 -15.86
CA GLU A 734 -31.34 2.47 -17.17
C GLU A 734 -29.83 2.76 -17.04
N PRO A 735 -28.94 1.94 -17.64
CA PRO A 735 -27.49 2.21 -17.69
C PRO A 735 -27.09 3.14 -18.85
N ASN A 736 -28.01 3.53 -19.73
CA ASN A 736 -27.65 4.14 -21.01
C ASN A 736 -27.54 5.69 -20.99
N ASN A 737 -27.72 6.34 -19.83
CA ASN A 737 -27.84 7.79 -19.71
C ASN A 737 -26.87 8.43 -18.70
N TRP A 738 -25.65 7.89 -18.57
CA TRP A 738 -24.52 8.49 -17.83
C TRP A 738 -23.93 9.74 -18.52
N SER A 739 -24.75 10.55 -19.19
CA SER A 739 -24.31 11.72 -19.96
C SER A 739 -24.26 13.00 -19.10
N GLY A 740 -23.62 12.94 -17.93
CA GLY A 740 -23.58 14.04 -16.98
C GLY A 740 -22.43 13.95 -15.98
N TRP A 741 -21.39 14.75 -16.24
CA TRP A 741 -20.42 15.34 -15.31
C TRP A 741 -19.60 14.47 -14.34
N MET A 742 -19.80 13.14 -14.26
CA MET A 742 -18.77 12.27 -13.69
C MET A 742 -17.58 12.19 -14.65
N VAL A 743 -16.43 12.68 -14.19
CA VAL A 743 -15.16 12.69 -14.95
C VAL A 743 -14.59 11.26 -15.00
N PHE A 744 -13.80 10.94 -16.03
CA PHE A 744 -13.06 9.68 -16.07
C PHE A 744 -11.82 9.79 -15.19
N GLY A 745 -11.93 9.28 -13.96
CA GLY A 745 -10.88 9.23 -12.95
C GLY A 745 -11.18 8.16 -11.90
N ILE A 746 -10.37 8.14 -10.85
CA ILE A 746 -10.69 7.44 -9.60
C ILE A 746 -11.72 8.29 -8.85
N ASP A 747 -12.76 7.67 -8.30
CA ASP A 747 -13.77 8.36 -7.50
C ASP A 747 -13.33 8.38 -6.03
N GLU A 748 -12.44 9.32 -5.73
CA GLU A 748 -11.76 9.44 -4.42
C GLU A 748 -12.70 10.02 -3.34
N ASN A 749 -13.76 10.74 -3.75
CA ASN A 749 -14.70 11.41 -2.86
C ASN A 749 -16.02 10.65 -2.64
N GLU A 750 -16.43 9.74 -3.54
CA GLU A 750 -17.64 8.90 -3.38
C GLU A 750 -17.31 7.41 -3.18
N SER A 751 -16.24 7.05 -2.43
CA SER A 751 -15.95 5.63 -2.15
C SER A 751 -17.14 4.94 -1.46
N PRO A 752 -17.70 3.85 -2.02
CA PRO A 752 -18.89 3.19 -1.49
C PRO A 752 -18.61 2.30 -0.26
N LEU A 753 -17.41 2.37 0.32
CA LEU A 753 -17.00 1.59 1.49
C LEU A 753 -17.93 1.82 2.70
N LYS A 754 -18.38 0.72 3.32
CA LYS A 754 -19.20 0.71 4.55
C LYS A 754 -18.44 0.21 5.77
N GLY A 755 -17.23 -0.31 5.57
CA GLY A 755 -16.40 -0.89 6.62
C GLY A 755 -15.72 -2.19 6.20
N LEU A 756 -15.06 -2.83 7.16
CA LEU A 756 -14.12 -3.93 6.97
C LEU A 756 -14.46 -5.11 7.89
N ILE A 757 -14.22 -6.33 7.42
CA ILE A 757 -14.38 -7.59 8.17
C ILE A 757 -13.00 -8.22 8.33
N PRO A 758 -12.45 -8.42 9.55
CA PRO A 758 -11.12 -9.02 9.74
C PRO A 758 -11.13 -10.52 9.45
N THR A 759 -10.01 -11.01 8.92
CA THR A 759 -9.85 -12.37 8.38
C THR A 759 -8.54 -13.02 8.89
N GLY A 760 -8.05 -14.07 8.22
CA GLY A 760 -6.69 -14.57 8.45
C GLY A 760 -5.63 -13.73 7.72
N TRP A 761 -4.37 -14.14 7.81
CA TRP A 761 -3.28 -13.48 7.09
C TRP A 761 -3.47 -13.64 5.58
N TYR A 762 -3.56 -12.51 4.87
CA TYR A 762 -3.72 -12.41 3.42
C TYR A 762 -4.97 -13.12 2.85
N PRO A 763 -6.18 -12.53 2.93
CA PRO A 763 -7.34 -13.05 2.21
C PRO A 763 -7.11 -12.97 0.69
N GLY A 764 -7.17 -14.14 0.03
CA GLY A 764 -6.85 -14.30 -1.40
C GLY A 764 -8.01 -14.74 -2.29
N ALA A 765 -9.12 -15.18 -1.70
CA ALA A 765 -10.36 -15.50 -2.40
C ALA A 765 -11.58 -15.37 -1.47
N VAL A 766 -12.72 -14.96 -2.03
CA VAL A 766 -13.99 -14.78 -1.29
C VAL A 766 -15.16 -15.36 -2.07
N ALA A 767 -16.16 -15.90 -1.36
CA ALA A 767 -17.44 -16.25 -1.96
C ALA A 767 -18.59 -16.06 -0.97
N VAL A 768 -19.79 -15.73 -1.49
CA VAL A 768 -21.00 -15.59 -0.67
C VAL A 768 -22.01 -16.67 -1.05
N HIS A 769 -22.62 -17.31 -0.04
CA HIS A 769 -23.71 -18.25 -0.23
C HIS A 769 -24.75 -18.08 0.90
N GLU A 770 -26.00 -17.84 0.52
CA GLU A 770 -27.09 -17.44 1.42
C GLU A 770 -26.68 -16.29 2.36
N GLN A 771 -26.50 -16.55 3.66
CA GLN A 771 -26.08 -15.55 4.66
C GLN A 771 -24.68 -15.81 5.22
N SER A 772 -23.86 -16.59 4.51
CA SER A 772 -22.44 -16.83 4.81
C SER A 772 -21.53 -16.18 3.77
N LEU A 773 -20.55 -15.42 4.23
CA LEU A 773 -19.31 -15.11 3.52
C LEU A 773 -18.27 -16.18 3.87
N PHE A 774 -17.60 -16.70 2.86
CA PHE A 774 -16.43 -17.56 2.99
C PHE A 774 -15.20 -16.79 2.50
N VAL A 775 -14.09 -16.93 3.22
CA VAL A 775 -12.82 -16.28 2.90
C VAL A 775 -11.70 -17.30 2.97
N ALA A 776 -10.95 -17.51 1.89
CA ALA A 776 -9.71 -18.27 1.93
C ALA A 776 -8.52 -17.33 2.15
N ASN A 777 -7.69 -17.64 3.13
CA ASN A 777 -6.54 -16.85 3.53
C ASN A 777 -5.26 -17.57 3.13
N VAL A 778 -4.50 -16.99 2.20
CA VAL A 778 -3.33 -17.59 1.54
C VAL A 778 -2.24 -17.91 2.55
N LYS A 779 -1.98 -16.99 3.49
CA LYS A 779 -1.01 -17.18 4.57
C LYS A 779 -1.65 -17.67 5.87
N GLY A 780 -2.96 -17.49 6.06
CA GLY A 780 -3.76 -18.11 7.13
C GLY A 780 -3.37 -17.66 8.54
N LYS A 781 -2.45 -18.38 9.19
CA LYS A 781 -1.79 -17.96 10.45
C LYS A 781 -0.25 -18.01 10.40
N GLY A 782 0.30 -17.94 9.19
CA GLY A 782 1.72 -18.09 8.92
C GLY A 782 2.19 -19.54 9.02
N SER A 783 3.51 -19.73 9.06
CA SER A 783 4.17 -21.03 8.93
C SER A 783 4.30 -21.78 10.27
N ARG A 784 3.18 -21.86 11.02
CA ARG A 784 3.12 -22.28 12.42
C ARG A 784 2.14 -23.45 12.60
N GLY A 785 2.29 -24.55 11.86
CA GLY A 785 1.38 -25.69 11.88
C GLY A 785 2.03 -27.02 11.53
N GLY A 786 1.58 -28.08 12.20
CA GLY A 786 2.36 -29.31 12.35
C GLY A 786 3.20 -29.26 13.63
N ALA A 787 4.27 -30.04 13.69
CA ALA A 787 5.16 -30.09 14.86
C ALA A 787 6.21 -28.97 14.89
N GLY A 788 6.53 -28.37 13.74
CA GLY A 788 7.74 -27.56 13.53
C GLY A 788 7.54 -26.07 13.30
N ASN A 789 8.68 -25.36 13.36
CA ASN A 789 8.85 -23.91 13.23
C ASN A 789 9.78 -23.60 12.03
N GLN A 790 9.32 -23.87 10.81
CA GLN A 790 10.11 -23.72 9.59
C GLN A 790 9.33 -22.86 8.59
N VAL A 791 9.98 -21.96 7.84
CA VAL A 791 9.27 -20.87 7.12
C VAL A 791 8.30 -21.35 6.03
N LYS A 792 8.45 -22.59 5.55
CA LYS A 792 7.60 -23.24 4.54
C LYS A 792 6.55 -24.19 5.14
N ALA A 793 6.42 -24.26 6.47
CA ALA A 793 5.36 -24.98 7.18
C ALA A 793 3.99 -24.23 7.12
N PHE A 794 3.62 -23.78 5.90
CA PHE A 794 2.49 -22.90 5.64
C PHE A 794 1.19 -23.43 6.26
N THR A 795 0.48 -22.56 6.99
CA THR A 795 -0.83 -22.89 7.57
C THR A 795 -1.91 -21.94 7.09
N GLY A 796 -2.34 -22.14 5.85
CA GLY A 796 -3.51 -21.51 5.26
C GLY A 796 -4.81 -21.80 6.03
N SER A 797 -5.85 -21.03 5.74
CA SER A 797 -7.15 -21.20 6.40
C SER A 797 -8.34 -20.79 5.55
N VAL A 798 -9.53 -21.25 5.94
CA VAL A 798 -10.80 -20.72 5.46
C VAL A 798 -11.66 -20.24 6.64
N ASN A 799 -12.26 -19.06 6.51
CA ASN A 799 -13.25 -18.53 7.45
C ASN A 799 -14.69 -18.79 6.95
N LYS A 800 -15.64 -19.00 7.87
CA LYS A 800 -17.08 -18.90 7.63
C LYS A 800 -17.65 -17.80 8.52
N ILE A 801 -18.16 -16.74 7.89
CA ILE A 801 -18.57 -15.50 8.54
C ILE A 801 -20.04 -15.22 8.19
N ALA A 802 -20.88 -14.91 9.18
CA ALA A 802 -22.24 -14.45 8.88
C ALA A 802 -22.19 -13.03 8.29
N LEU A 803 -23.03 -12.70 7.30
CA LEU A 803 -23.04 -11.37 6.69
C LEU A 803 -23.44 -10.30 7.73
N PRO A 804 -22.56 -9.34 8.09
CA PRO A 804 -22.79 -8.45 9.23
C PRO A 804 -23.81 -7.35 8.92
N GLN A 805 -24.61 -6.99 9.92
CA GLN A 805 -25.40 -5.76 9.90
C GLN A 805 -24.49 -4.53 9.99
N ASP A 806 -24.95 -3.35 9.56
CA ASP A 806 -24.12 -2.13 9.54
C ASP A 806 -23.53 -1.79 10.93
N SER A 807 -24.27 -2.07 12.01
CA SER A 807 -23.80 -1.89 13.39
C SER A 807 -22.74 -2.90 13.86
N GLU A 808 -22.72 -4.10 13.25
CA GLU A 808 -21.69 -5.11 13.52
C GLU A 808 -20.44 -4.82 12.69
N LEU A 809 -20.64 -4.34 11.45
CA LEU A 809 -19.58 -3.95 10.53
C LEU A 809 -18.74 -2.80 11.09
N ALA A 810 -19.33 -1.79 11.73
CA ALA A 810 -18.58 -0.71 12.38
C ALA A 810 -17.57 -1.25 13.42
N ALA A 811 -18.02 -2.10 14.34
CA ALA A 811 -17.15 -2.72 15.34
C ALA A 811 -16.12 -3.72 14.76
N MET A 812 -16.40 -4.31 13.59
CA MET A 812 -15.41 -5.08 12.84
C MET A 812 -14.37 -4.17 12.16
N THR A 813 -14.76 -2.97 11.75
CA THR A 813 -13.89 -1.99 11.05
C THR A 813 -12.84 -1.43 12.00
N SER A 814 -13.25 -0.90 13.17
CA SER A 814 -12.30 -0.39 14.18
C SER A 814 -11.31 -1.47 14.65
N ARG A 815 -11.74 -2.74 14.67
CA ARG A 815 -10.86 -3.88 14.95
C ARG A 815 -9.86 -4.15 13.82
N VAL A 816 -10.21 -3.93 12.55
CA VAL A 816 -9.25 -4.00 11.42
C VAL A 816 -8.27 -2.82 11.44
N GLU A 817 -8.74 -1.61 11.79
CA GLU A 817 -7.90 -0.41 11.92
C GLU A 817 -6.79 -0.61 12.97
N GLU A 818 -7.14 -1.11 14.16
CA GLU A 818 -6.21 -1.50 15.22
C GLU A 818 -5.26 -2.61 14.75
N GLN A 819 -5.80 -3.68 14.16
CA GLN A 819 -5.05 -4.87 13.71
C GLN A 819 -4.06 -4.60 12.56
N SER A 820 -4.37 -3.60 11.73
CA SER A 820 -3.54 -3.14 10.61
C SER A 820 -2.58 -2.02 10.98
N LEU A 821 -2.55 -1.59 12.25
CA LEU A 821 -1.73 -0.48 12.74
C LEU A 821 -1.96 0.84 11.96
N LEU A 822 -3.20 1.09 11.54
CA LEU A 822 -3.59 2.28 10.76
C LEU A 822 -3.11 3.61 11.39
N PRO A 823 -3.20 3.84 12.72
CA PRO A 823 -2.73 5.09 13.31
C PRO A 823 -1.21 5.25 13.33
N ASP A 824 -0.44 4.21 13.05
CA ASP A 824 1.02 4.28 12.84
C ASP A 824 1.33 4.64 11.38
N VAL A 825 0.62 4.02 10.40
CA VAL A 825 0.69 4.37 8.97
C VAL A 825 0.49 5.87 8.77
N LEU A 826 -0.63 6.41 9.28
CA LEU A 826 -0.96 7.83 9.13
C LEU A 826 0.03 8.76 9.87
N ARG A 827 0.74 8.25 10.89
CA ARG A 827 1.74 9.04 11.64
C ARG A 827 3.04 9.22 10.86
N ALA A 828 3.42 8.23 10.04
CA ALA A 828 4.65 8.28 9.24
C ALA A 828 4.64 9.40 8.19
N PHE A 829 3.46 9.90 7.78
CA PHE A 829 3.29 11.01 6.84
C PHE A 829 3.10 12.38 7.52
N LEU A 830 3.28 12.49 8.85
CA LEU A 830 3.21 13.79 9.54
C LEU A 830 4.35 14.74 9.08
N PRO A 831 4.06 16.02 8.80
CA PRO A 831 5.07 16.96 8.31
C PRO A 831 6.15 17.25 9.36
N PRO A 832 7.40 17.52 8.94
CA PRO A 832 8.52 17.81 9.84
C PRO A 832 8.24 19.06 10.68
N ARG A 833 8.72 19.08 11.93
CA ARG A 833 8.67 20.27 12.78
C ARG A 833 9.86 21.20 12.48
N PRO A 834 9.70 22.53 12.59
CA PRO A 834 10.81 23.48 12.46
C PRO A 834 11.81 23.34 13.62
N ASP A 835 13.06 23.74 13.37
CA ASP A 835 14.14 23.89 14.36
C ASP A 835 14.49 22.64 15.21
N VAL A 836 14.11 21.44 14.77
CA VAL A 836 14.45 20.16 15.44
C VAL A 836 15.96 19.86 15.29
N PRO A 837 16.68 19.51 16.38
CA PRO A 837 18.09 19.13 16.31
C PRO A 837 18.29 17.75 15.66
N PRO A 838 19.42 17.49 14.97
CA PRO A 838 19.67 16.20 14.32
C PRO A 838 19.68 15.00 15.29
N ARG A 839 19.08 13.89 14.86
CA ARG A 839 19.02 12.61 15.61
C ARG A 839 19.57 11.42 14.79
N PRO A 840 19.87 10.26 15.40
CA PRO A 840 20.14 9.01 14.67
C PRO A 840 19.01 8.67 13.70
N VAL A 841 17.80 8.45 14.23
CA VAL A 841 16.57 8.29 13.46
C VAL A 841 15.69 9.53 13.73
N PRO A 842 15.32 10.32 12.71
CA PRO A 842 14.41 11.44 12.88
C PRO A 842 13.02 11.00 13.40
N GLU A 843 12.34 11.88 14.15
CA GLU A 843 11.00 11.59 14.68
C GLU A 843 9.89 11.79 13.62
N ARG A 844 10.16 12.58 12.56
CA ARG A 844 9.30 12.71 11.36
C ARG A 844 10.13 12.79 10.08
N VAL A 845 9.54 12.40 8.95
CA VAL A 845 10.16 12.50 7.62
C VAL A 845 10.59 13.94 7.34
N GLY A 846 11.84 14.12 6.92
CA GLY A 846 12.40 15.44 6.58
C GLY A 846 12.99 16.22 7.76
N GLU A 847 12.80 15.76 9.00
CA GLU A 847 13.61 16.24 10.14
C GLU A 847 15.06 15.72 10.00
N PRO A 848 16.08 16.46 10.46
CA PRO A 848 17.47 16.13 10.15
C PRO A 848 17.98 14.87 10.85
N SER A 849 18.68 14.00 10.11
CA SER A 849 19.49 12.93 10.70
C SER A 849 20.94 13.39 10.93
N VAL A 850 21.64 12.72 11.86
CA VAL A 850 23.11 12.78 12.01
C VAL A 850 23.83 11.96 10.93
N PHE A 851 23.12 11.06 10.23
CA PHE A 851 23.66 10.28 9.13
C PHE A 851 23.40 10.97 7.78
N LYS A 852 24.36 10.81 6.86
CA LYS A 852 24.23 11.18 5.43
C LYS A 852 24.34 9.97 4.50
N HIS A 853 24.89 8.87 5.01
CA HIS A 853 25.22 7.66 4.26
C HIS A 853 24.54 6.46 4.93
N VAL A 854 23.74 5.74 4.15
CA VAL A 854 23.11 4.47 4.52
C VAL A 854 23.71 3.39 3.64
N VAL A 855 24.39 2.42 4.25
CA VAL A 855 24.84 1.19 3.60
C VAL A 855 23.90 0.06 3.99
N TYR A 856 23.24 -0.54 3.01
CA TYR A 856 22.28 -1.62 3.20
C TYR A 856 22.86 -2.90 2.61
N VAL A 857 23.11 -3.89 3.45
CA VAL A 857 23.77 -5.16 3.08
C VAL A 857 22.75 -6.29 3.07
N ILE A 858 22.40 -6.76 1.88
CA ILE A 858 21.52 -7.93 1.69
C ILE A 858 22.39 -9.19 1.56
N LYS A 859 21.99 -10.25 2.26
CA LYS A 859 22.63 -11.57 2.38
C LYS A 859 21.59 -12.68 2.20
N GLU A 860 22.03 -13.94 2.13
CA GLU A 860 21.13 -15.08 1.92
C GLU A 860 21.30 -16.28 2.88
N ASN A 861 20.34 -17.20 2.77
CA ASN A 861 19.20 -17.22 3.69
C ASN A 861 19.52 -17.82 5.08
N ARG A 862 19.15 -17.14 6.18
CA ARG A 862 19.41 -17.63 7.56
C ARG A 862 18.28 -17.41 8.56
N THR A 863 18.11 -18.38 9.47
CA THR A 863 17.38 -18.18 10.74
C THR A 863 18.29 -17.71 11.87
N TYR A 864 17.72 -17.13 12.92
CA TYR A 864 18.48 -16.62 14.06
C TYR A 864 19.29 -17.72 14.77
N ASP A 865 18.64 -18.82 15.18
CA ASP A 865 19.33 -19.85 15.99
C ASP A 865 20.46 -20.56 15.23
N GLN A 866 20.38 -20.67 13.90
CA GLN A 866 21.43 -21.26 13.05
C GLN A 866 22.78 -20.55 13.21
N VAL A 867 22.76 -19.21 13.37
CA VAL A 867 23.98 -18.38 13.44
C VAL A 867 24.24 -17.91 14.87
N PHE A 868 23.22 -17.45 15.61
CA PHE A 868 23.34 -16.78 16.91
C PHE A 868 22.73 -17.57 18.09
N GLY A 869 22.26 -18.79 17.90
CA GLY A 869 21.74 -19.62 19.00
C GLY A 869 22.79 -19.88 20.10
N ASP A 870 24.09 -19.79 19.80
CA ASP A 870 25.18 -19.92 20.78
C ASP A 870 25.45 -18.66 21.65
N LEU A 871 24.75 -17.53 21.40
CA LEU A 871 24.92 -16.27 22.13
C LEU A 871 24.07 -16.24 23.43
N PRO A 872 24.65 -16.47 24.62
CA PRO A 872 23.89 -16.68 25.86
C PRO A 872 23.22 -15.43 26.43
N GLN A 873 23.41 -14.25 25.81
CA GLN A 873 22.77 -12.99 26.19
C GLN A 873 21.43 -12.74 25.46
N GLY A 874 21.19 -13.40 24.31
CA GLY A 874 19.93 -13.30 23.57
C GLY A 874 19.04 -14.53 23.77
N ASN A 875 17.81 -14.45 23.26
CA ASN A 875 16.90 -15.58 23.17
C ASN A 875 17.33 -16.55 22.05
N GLY A 876 18.39 -17.33 22.28
CA GLY A 876 18.92 -18.34 21.33
C GLY A 876 18.83 -19.77 21.86
N ASP A 877 18.68 -20.75 20.95
CA ASP A 877 18.85 -22.18 21.27
C ASP A 877 20.15 -22.74 20.67
N PRO A 878 21.20 -23.01 21.49
CA PRO A 878 22.48 -23.55 21.03
C PRO A 878 22.40 -24.94 20.39
N SER A 879 21.28 -25.66 20.54
CA SER A 879 21.10 -26.99 19.92
C SER A 879 20.78 -26.92 18.42
N LEU A 880 20.35 -25.75 17.91
CA LEU A 880 20.05 -25.51 16.49
C LEU A 880 21.19 -24.79 15.74
N THR A 881 22.26 -24.38 16.43
CA THR A 881 23.34 -23.56 15.87
C THR A 881 24.31 -24.37 15.00
N THR A 882 24.14 -24.29 13.68
CA THR A 882 24.98 -24.97 12.68
C THR A 882 26.14 -24.10 12.15
N LEU A 883 26.08 -22.79 12.34
CA LEU A 883 27.00 -21.79 11.76
C LEU A 883 27.50 -20.77 12.79
N GLY A 884 27.61 -21.21 14.06
CA GLY A 884 28.07 -20.40 15.19
C GLY A 884 29.51 -19.89 15.09
N ARG A 885 30.04 -19.38 16.20
CA ARG A 885 31.22 -18.50 16.23
C ARG A 885 32.49 -18.98 15.54
N GLU A 886 32.73 -20.29 15.47
CA GLU A 886 33.90 -20.87 14.78
C GLU A 886 33.85 -20.68 13.26
N VAL A 887 32.64 -20.52 12.70
CA VAL A 887 32.39 -20.28 11.27
C VAL A 887 32.14 -18.80 10.97
N SER A 888 31.42 -18.09 11.85
CA SER A 888 31.00 -16.69 11.62
C SER A 888 31.52 -15.67 12.68
N PRO A 889 32.85 -15.57 12.89
CA PRO A 889 33.43 -14.76 13.97
C PRO A 889 33.19 -13.25 13.85
N ASN A 890 32.94 -12.69 12.66
CA ASN A 890 32.60 -11.28 12.49
C ASN A 890 31.13 -11.00 12.80
N HIS A 891 30.18 -11.81 12.34
CA HIS A 891 28.76 -11.66 12.69
C HIS A 891 28.57 -11.66 14.22
N HIS A 892 29.24 -12.58 14.91
CA HIS A 892 29.25 -12.66 16.37
C HIS A 892 29.87 -11.42 17.02
N ALA A 893 31.04 -10.99 16.55
CA ALA A 893 31.71 -9.81 17.09
C ALA A 893 30.91 -8.51 16.85
N LEU A 894 30.20 -8.39 15.73
CA LEU A 894 29.34 -7.23 15.45
C LEU A 894 28.11 -7.20 16.37
N ALA A 895 27.45 -8.34 16.59
CA ALA A 895 26.32 -8.43 17.52
C ALA A 895 26.73 -8.16 18.98
N GLU A 896 27.97 -8.49 19.37
CA GLU A 896 28.50 -8.22 20.71
C GLU A 896 29.04 -6.80 20.89
N GLU A 897 29.72 -6.23 19.89
CA GLU A 897 30.29 -4.87 19.95
C GLU A 897 29.25 -3.76 19.74
N PHE A 898 28.09 -4.09 19.17
CA PHE A 898 26.97 -3.19 18.88
C PHE A 898 25.66 -3.70 19.52
N VAL A 899 24.64 -4.00 18.72
CA VAL A 899 23.34 -4.53 19.17
C VAL A 899 23.12 -5.97 18.72
N LEU A 900 22.63 -6.81 19.62
CA LEU A 900 22.03 -8.10 19.29
C LEU A 900 20.51 -7.94 19.22
N LEU A 901 19.94 -8.15 18.03
CA LEU A 901 18.50 -8.19 17.81
C LEU A 901 18.03 -9.65 17.89
N ASP A 902 17.38 -10.05 18.99
CA ASP A 902 16.96 -11.45 19.22
C ASP A 902 15.47 -11.73 18.88
N ASN A 903 14.78 -10.71 18.36
CA ASN A 903 13.37 -10.73 17.96
C ASN A 903 13.15 -10.07 16.58
N TYR A 904 14.07 -10.33 15.62
CA TYR A 904 14.02 -9.83 14.25
C TYR A 904 13.46 -10.88 13.27
N TYR A 905 12.62 -10.49 12.31
CA TYR A 905 11.97 -11.39 11.37
C TYR A 905 12.14 -10.95 9.90
N CYS A 906 12.35 -11.91 8.99
CA CYS A 906 12.10 -11.67 7.58
C CYS A 906 10.59 -11.70 7.30
N ASN A 907 10.13 -10.83 6.39
CA ASN A 907 8.74 -10.79 5.95
C ASN A 907 8.48 -11.78 4.79
N GLY A 908 9.53 -12.09 4.01
CA GLY A 908 9.53 -13.11 2.95
C GLY A 908 9.83 -14.53 3.46
N VAL A 909 9.66 -15.50 2.57
CA VAL A 909 9.77 -16.96 2.84
C VAL A 909 10.55 -17.74 1.77
N ASN A 910 10.99 -17.04 0.72
CA ASN A 910 11.93 -17.46 -0.32
C ASN A 910 12.49 -16.22 -1.05
N SER A 911 13.65 -16.28 -1.70
CA SER A 911 14.30 -15.09 -2.30
C SER A 911 13.42 -14.28 -3.26
N ALA A 912 12.45 -14.89 -3.96
CA ALA A 912 11.55 -14.15 -4.86
C ALA A 912 10.56 -13.22 -4.15
N ASP A 913 10.12 -13.53 -2.91
CA ASP A 913 9.34 -12.58 -2.10
C ASP A 913 10.21 -11.84 -1.09
N GLY A 914 11.29 -12.47 -0.60
CA GLY A 914 12.31 -11.86 0.26
C GLY A 914 12.95 -10.60 -0.31
N HIS A 915 13.43 -10.63 -1.56
CA HIS A 915 14.02 -9.45 -2.19
C HIS A 915 12.99 -8.31 -2.44
N SER A 916 11.73 -8.61 -2.74
CA SER A 916 10.67 -7.59 -2.79
C SER A 916 10.39 -6.99 -1.41
N TRP A 917 10.33 -7.80 -0.35
CA TRP A 917 10.24 -7.27 1.02
C TRP A 917 11.44 -6.41 1.43
N ALA A 918 12.65 -6.76 0.98
CA ALA A 918 13.88 -6.02 1.25
C ALA A 918 14.06 -4.74 0.40
N THR A 919 13.46 -4.63 -0.79
CA THR A 919 13.70 -3.50 -1.72
C THR A 919 12.46 -2.66 -2.06
N GLU A 920 11.25 -3.22 -1.94
CA GLU A 920 9.96 -2.59 -2.22
C GLU A 920 9.11 -2.40 -0.95
N GLY A 921 9.45 -3.11 0.12
CA GLY A 921 8.75 -3.07 1.40
C GLY A 921 7.38 -3.74 1.39
N ASN A 922 7.03 -4.48 0.34
CA ASN A 922 5.82 -5.30 0.25
C ASN A 922 6.04 -6.51 -0.68
N SER A 923 5.03 -7.38 -0.78
CA SER A 923 4.95 -8.45 -1.76
C SER A 923 3.59 -8.38 -2.48
N THR A 924 3.60 -8.50 -3.81
CA THR A 924 2.38 -8.40 -4.62
C THR A 924 1.57 -9.70 -4.62
N ASP A 925 0.29 -9.61 -4.98
CA ASP A 925 -0.63 -10.77 -5.08
C ASP A 925 -0.10 -11.89 -6.01
N HIS A 926 0.73 -11.52 -6.99
CA HIS A 926 1.48 -12.47 -7.84
C HIS A 926 2.39 -13.36 -6.99
N LEU A 927 3.32 -12.76 -6.24
CA LEU A 927 4.28 -13.48 -5.43
C LEU A 927 3.58 -14.24 -4.30
N GLU A 928 2.57 -13.64 -3.66
CA GLU A 928 1.79 -14.27 -2.59
C GLU A 928 1.01 -15.52 -3.05
N LYS A 929 0.56 -15.60 -4.32
CA LYS A 929 -0.16 -16.77 -4.85
C LYS A 929 0.72 -17.73 -5.68
N ALA A 930 1.95 -17.37 -6.05
CA ALA A 930 2.79 -18.16 -6.97
C ALA A 930 3.36 -19.48 -6.39
N PHE A 931 3.13 -19.77 -5.11
CA PHE A 931 3.72 -20.88 -4.35
C PHE A 931 3.46 -22.29 -4.90
N GLY A 932 2.43 -22.48 -5.73
CA GLY A 932 2.21 -23.75 -6.44
C GLY A 932 3.24 -24.07 -7.54
N GLY A 933 4.38 -23.38 -7.58
CA GLY A 933 5.58 -23.82 -8.29
C GLY A 933 6.40 -22.73 -9.00
N PHE A 934 6.06 -21.44 -8.87
CA PHE A 934 6.73 -20.29 -9.52
C PHE A 934 6.96 -20.44 -11.04
N SER A 935 6.23 -21.35 -11.68
CA SER A 935 6.37 -21.73 -13.09
C SER A 935 5.83 -20.67 -14.06
N ARG A 936 5.13 -19.64 -13.59
CA ARG A 936 4.95 -18.40 -14.34
C ARG A 936 6.29 -17.66 -14.42
N SER A 937 6.83 -17.29 -13.27
CA SER A 937 8.03 -16.49 -13.09
C SER A 937 8.53 -16.72 -11.65
N TYR A 938 9.84 -16.90 -11.49
CA TYR A 938 10.55 -16.69 -10.23
C TYR A 938 11.46 -15.49 -10.50
N THR A 939 11.28 -14.40 -9.76
CA THR A 939 11.90 -13.11 -10.06
C THR A 939 13.17 -12.89 -9.25
N PHE A 940 14.14 -12.22 -9.85
CA PHE A 940 15.24 -11.53 -9.18
C PHE A 940 15.52 -10.23 -9.93
N GLY A 941 14.50 -9.36 -9.98
CA GLY A 941 14.50 -8.16 -10.82
C GLY A 941 14.38 -8.43 -12.32
N ASP A 942 13.68 -9.51 -12.72
CA ASP A 942 13.48 -9.90 -14.12
C ASP A 942 12.04 -10.25 -14.56
N ASP A 943 10.99 -9.89 -13.80
CA ASP A 943 9.59 -9.87 -14.29
C ASP A 943 8.80 -8.62 -13.81
N PRO A 944 8.36 -7.71 -14.71
CA PRO A 944 7.71 -6.44 -14.36
C PRO A 944 6.29 -6.58 -13.79
N LEU A 945 5.72 -7.80 -13.76
CA LEU A 945 4.44 -8.10 -13.10
C LEU A 945 4.64 -8.65 -11.68
N THR A 946 5.86 -8.67 -11.16
CA THR A 946 6.12 -9.01 -9.75
C THR A 946 6.23 -7.78 -8.85
N TYR A 947 6.64 -6.64 -9.42
CA TYR A 947 6.90 -5.40 -8.67
C TYR A 947 5.63 -4.65 -8.26
N SER A 948 5.73 -3.96 -7.13
CA SER A 948 4.77 -3.04 -6.57
C SER A 948 4.60 -1.78 -7.43
N THR A 949 3.38 -1.26 -7.51
CA THR A 949 3.08 0.04 -8.15
C THR A 949 3.86 1.23 -7.53
N THR A 950 4.41 1.06 -6.32
CA THR A 950 5.26 2.04 -5.64
C THR A 950 6.70 2.07 -6.17
N GLY A 951 7.13 1.01 -6.87
CA GLY A 951 8.54 0.82 -7.22
C GLY A 951 9.40 0.55 -5.99
N PHE A 952 10.70 0.81 -6.13
CA PHE A 952 11.72 0.37 -5.18
C PHE A 952 12.29 1.51 -4.33
N VAL A 953 12.94 1.17 -3.22
CA VAL A 953 13.55 2.14 -2.28
C VAL A 953 14.54 3.10 -2.96
N TRP A 954 15.28 2.66 -3.97
CA TRP A 954 16.18 3.55 -4.73
C TRP A 954 15.42 4.57 -5.60
N ASP A 955 14.23 4.24 -6.10
CA ASP A 955 13.39 5.20 -6.84
C ASP A 955 12.92 6.31 -5.91
N ASN A 956 12.51 5.95 -4.69
CA ASN A 956 12.10 6.87 -3.65
C ASN A 956 13.26 7.79 -3.22
N VAL A 957 14.44 7.20 -2.94
CA VAL A 957 15.69 7.92 -2.62
C VAL A 957 16.07 8.91 -3.72
N MET A 958 16.05 8.49 -5.00
CA MET A 958 16.37 9.36 -6.13
C MET A 958 15.32 10.45 -6.37
N ALA A 959 14.03 10.17 -6.14
CA ALA A 959 12.97 11.17 -6.23
C ALA A 959 13.16 12.31 -5.20
N HIS A 960 13.67 12.00 -4.01
CA HIS A 960 13.99 12.96 -2.95
C HIS A 960 15.40 13.58 -3.09
N GLY A 961 15.97 13.56 -4.29
CA GLY A 961 17.23 14.23 -4.63
C GLY A 961 18.48 13.61 -4.01
N LYS A 962 18.40 12.38 -3.50
CA LYS A 962 19.52 11.67 -2.88
C LYS A 962 20.23 10.78 -3.89
N THR A 963 21.52 10.51 -3.65
CA THR A 963 22.35 9.72 -4.55
C THR A 963 22.31 8.23 -4.21
N PHE A 964 22.13 7.38 -5.24
CA PHE A 964 22.07 5.92 -5.11
C PHE A 964 23.21 5.22 -5.89
N ARG A 965 23.74 4.14 -5.31
CA ARG A 965 24.71 3.23 -5.92
C ARG A 965 24.36 1.76 -5.63
N ASN A 966 24.21 0.94 -6.67
CA ASN A 966 24.05 -0.51 -6.52
C ASN A 966 25.40 -1.24 -6.58
N TYR A 967 25.62 -2.15 -5.64
CA TYR A 967 26.69 -3.14 -5.61
C TYR A 967 26.09 -4.55 -5.55
N GLY A 968 25.54 -5.02 -6.68
CA GLY A 968 25.24 -6.43 -6.94
C GLY A 968 23.76 -6.84 -6.97
N GLU A 969 22.84 -5.99 -6.53
CA GLU A 969 21.41 -6.31 -6.54
C GLU A 969 20.88 -6.54 -7.97
N PHE A 970 19.99 -7.54 -8.12
CA PHE A 970 19.33 -7.95 -9.37
C PHE A 970 20.29 -8.30 -10.53
N ASP A 971 21.58 -8.55 -10.25
CA ASP A 971 22.59 -8.84 -11.28
C ASP A 971 22.95 -10.33 -11.34
N TYR A 972 22.51 -11.02 -12.39
CA TYR A 972 22.94 -12.39 -12.71
C TYR A 972 24.37 -12.42 -13.30
N ALA A 973 25.37 -12.14 -12.46
CA ALA A 973 26.76 -11.91 -12.86
C ALA A 973 27.39 -13.13 -13.56
N THR A 974 28.04 -12.91 -14.72
CA THR A 974 28.78 -13.95 -15.45
C THR A 974 30.27 -13.64 -15.54
N PRO A 975 31.18 -14.52 -15.05
CA PRO A 975 32.63 -14.35 -15.21
C PRO A 975 33.10 -14.30 -16.67
N VAL A 976 34.06 -13.42 -16.94
CA VAL A 976 34.74 -13.21 -18.23
C VAL A 976 36.25 -13.18 -17.99
N PRO A 977 37.04 -14.15 -18.50
CA PRO A 977 36.61 -15.33 -19.25
C PRO A 977 35.70 -16.25 -18.42
N PHE A 978 34.83 -17.01 -19.09
CA PHE A 978 33.93 -17.93 -18.41
C PHE A 978 34.71 -19.04 -17.70
N THR A 979 34.33 -19.29 -16.44
CA THR A 979 34.68 -20.48 -15.67
C THR A 979 33.45 -20.92 -14.85
N ASP A 980 33.31 -22.23 -14.65
CA ASP A 980 32.36 -22.88 -13.76
C ASP A 980 33.02 -23.32 -12.43
N ASN A 981 34.32 -23.09 -12.28
CA ASN A 981 35.13 -23.46 -11.12
C ASN A 981 35.39 -22.27 -10.19
N TRP A 982 34.83 -22.33 -8.97
CA TRP A 982 35.04 -21.35 -7.90
C TRP A 982 36.52 -21.13 -7.55
N LEU A 983 37.33 -22.21 -7.58
CA LEU A 983 38.77 -22.12 -7.29
C LEU A 983 39.55 -21.27 -8.29
N ASP A 984 39.09 -21.11 -9.54
CA ASP A 984 39.83 -20.30 -10.52
C ASP A 984 39.82 -18.82 -10.12
N ILE A 985 38.66 -18.31 -9.65
CA ILE A 985 38.45 -16.93 -9.24
C ILE A 985 39.09 -16.68 -7.87
N TYR A 986 38.93 -17.62 -6.93
CA TYR A 986 39.58 -17.56 -5.62
C TYR A 986 41.11 -17.50 -5.74
N ASN A 987 41.72 -18.38 -6.54
CA ASN A 987 43.17 -18.37 -6.71
C ASN A 987 43.67 -17.12 -7.46
N ASP A 988 42.97 -16.62 -8.49
CA ASP A 988 43.32 -15.34 -9.15
C ASP A 988 43.29 -14.16 -8.16
N PHE A 989 42.37 -14.17 -7.21
CA PHE A 989 42.31 -13.16 -6.14
C PHE A 989 43.46 -13.32 -5.12
N ILE A 990 43.66 -14.53 -4.58
CA ILE A 990 44.63 -14.79 -3.50
C ILE A 990 46.08 -14.68 -3.97
N ASP A 991 46.44 -15.22 -5.14
CA ASP A 991 47.82 -15.19 -5.65
C ASP A 991 48.29 -13.77 -6.02
N ASN A 992 47.36 -12.89 -6.42
CA ASN A 992 47.65 -11.52 -6.86
C ASN A 992 47.33 -10.45 -5.81
N GLY A 993 46.60 -10.79 -4.74
CA GLY A 993 46.11 -9.85 -3.72
C GLY A 993 44.99 -8.92 -4.21
N ARG A 994 44.44 -9.17 -5.39
CA ARG A 994 43.30 -8.51 -6.05
C ARG A 994 42.94 -9.34 -7.28
N LEU A 995 41.71 -9.21 -7.78
CA LEU A 995 41.34 -9.84 -9.05
C LEU A 995 42.12 -9.19 -10.21
N ASP A 996 42.67 -9.99 -11.13
CA ASP A 996 43.43 -9.51 -12.29
C ASP A 996 43.00 -10.15 -13.61
N THR A 997 42.77 -11.47 -13.63
CA THR A 997 42.36 -12.22 -14.83
C THR A 997 40.89 -12.02 -15.16
N TYR A 998 40.00 -12.06 -14.16
CA TYR A 998 38.55 -12.08 -14.37
C TYR A 998 37.91 -10.70 -14.30
N ARG A 999 36.86 -10.49 -15.09
CA ARG A 999 35.87 -9.40 -14.97
C ARG A 999 34.47 -10.01 -15.04
N PHE A 1000 33.43 -9.21 -14.81
CA PHE A 1000 32.07 -9.71 -14.74
C PHE A 1000 31.18 -9.03 -15.77
N GLN A 1001 30.46 -9.82 -16.57
CA GLN A 1001 29.38 -9.35 -17.41
C GLN A 1001 28.11 -9.25 -16.57
N LYS A 1002 27.54 -8.04 -16.54
CA LYS A 1002 26.29 -7.73 -15.84
C LYS A 1002 25.06 -8.25 -16.60
N SER A 1003 24.01 -8.60 -15.88
CA SER A 1003 22.71 -9.05 -16.41
C SER A 1003 21.59 -8.70 -15.44
N ILE A 1004 21.10 -7.45 -15.53
CA ILE A 1004 20.05 -6.87 -14.68
C ILE A 1004 18.81 -6.60 -15.54
N GLY A 1005 17.62 -6.96 -15.07
CA GLY A 1005 16.36 -6.71 -15.78
C GLY A 1005 15.78 -5.30 -15.57
N VAL A 1006 16.00 -4.70 -14.39
CA VAL A 1006 15.60 -3.31 -14.09
C VAL A 1006 16.63 -2.32 -14.64
N GLU A 1007 16.34 -1.69 -15.78
CA GLU A 1007 17.25 -0.78 -16.50
C GLU A 1007 17.79 0.35 -15.60
N ARG A 1008 16.95 0.96 -14.76
CA ARG A 1008 17.35 2.07 -13.87
C ARG A 1008 18.35 1.63 -12.79
N VAL A 1009 18.29 0.37 -12.35
CA VAL A 1009 19.30 -0.22 -11.45
C VAL A 1009 20.61 -0.41 -12.20
N LEU A 1010 20.56 -0.91 -13.44
CA LEU A 1010 21.76 -1.09 -14.28
C LEU A 1010 22.53 0.22 -14.48
N GLU A 1011 21.85 1.34 -14.73
CA GLU A 1011 22.48 2.67 -14.85
C GLU A 1011 23.23 3.10 -13.58
N HIS A 1012 22.73 2.73 -12.40
CA HIS A 1012 23.30 3.08 -11.10
C HIS A 1012 24.27 2.03 -10.52
N THR A 1013 24.47 0.90 -11.19
CA THR A 1013 25.31 -0.20 -10.68
C THR A 1013 26.81 0.01 -10.88
N ASP A 1014 27.66 -0.52 -9.99
CA ASP A 1014 29.11 -0.52 -10.22
C ASP A 1014 29.51 -1.50 -11.36
N PRO A 1015 30.30 -1.05 -12.35
CA PRO A 1015 30.65 -1.87 -13.51
C PRO A 1015 31.62 -3.01 -13.20
N ASP A 1016 32.36 -2.97 -12.09
CA ASP A 1016 33.30 -4.03 -11.71
C ASP A 1016 32.73 -4.99 -10.65
N TYR A 1017 31.70 -4.60 -9.88
CA TYR A 1017 31.14 -5.42 -8.79
C TYR A 1017 30.11 -6.45 -9.31
N PRO A 1018 30.24 -7.76 -9.01
CA PRO A 1018 29.29 -8.80 -9.42
C PRO A 1018 28.15 -9.05 -8.42
N GLY A 1019 26.94 -9.27 -8.92
CA GLY A 1019 25.81 -9.79 -8.13
C GLY A 1019 25.81 -11.31 -7.96
N TRP A 1020 24.61 -11.91 -8.01
CA TRP A 1020 24.36 -13.34 -7.83
C TRP A 1020 25.26 -14.21 -8.71
N ASN A 1021 26.17 -14.94 -8.07
CA ASN A 1021 26.85 -16.11 -8.63
C ASN A 1021 27.63 -16.87 -7.54
N MET A 1022 27.24 -18.11 -7.26
CA MET A 1022 27.86 -19.01 -6.25
C MET A 1022 29.22 -19.62 -6.66
N LYS A 1023 29.88 -18.98 -7.64
CA LYS A 1023 31.25 -19.27 -8.10
C LYS A 1023 32.19 -18.07 -7.90
N ILE A 1024 31.69 -16.96 -7.36
CA ILE A 1024 32.45 -15.75 -7.09
C ILE A 1024 32.46 -15.53 -5.56
N PRO A 1025 33.63 -15.57 -4.90
CA PRO A 1025 33.74 -15.34 -3.46
C PRO A 1025 33.30 -13.92 -3.06
N ASP A 1026 32.63 -13.79 -1.92
CA ASP A 1026 32.26 -12.52 -1.31
C ASP A 1026 33.49 -11.71 -0.86
N ILE A 1027 34.63 -12.35 -0.56
CA ILE A 1027 35.89 -11.60 -0.36
C ILE A 1027 36.35 -10.85 -1.63
N VAL A 1028 35.92 -11.26 -2.82
CA VAL A 1028 36.16 -10.51 -4.08
C VAL A 1028 35.18 -9.35 -4.21
N ARG A 1029 33.90 -9.57 -3.88
CA ARG A 1029 32.87 -8.50 -3.82
C ARG A 1029 33.28 -7.39 -2.84
N ALA A 1030 33.60 -7.76 -1.60
CA ALA A 1030 34.10 -6.83 -0.58
C ALA A 1030 35.35 -6.08 -1.03
N ASP A 1031 36.31 -6.73 -1.70
CA ASP A 1031 37.51 -6.06 -2.22
C ASP A 1031 37.20 -4.95 -3.23
N ILE A 1032 36.22 -5.17 -4.11
CA ILE A 1032 35.79 -4.19 -5.10
C ILE A 1032 35.11 -2.99 -4.41
N PHE A 1033 34.18 -3.24 -3.47
CA PHE A 1033 33.53 -2.19 -2.69
C PHE A 1033 34.55 -1.37 -1.87
N ILE A 1034 35.48 -2.04 -1.18
CA ILE A 1034 36.50 -1.39 -0.34
C ILE A 1034 37.42 -0.52 -1.19
N ARG A 1035 37.76 -0.94 -2.42
CA ARG A 1035 38.51 -0.09 -3.37
C ARG A 1035 37.71 1.15 -3.80
N ARG A 1036 36.41 1.06 -4.05
CA ARG A 1036 35.57 2.25 -4.32
C ARG A 1036 35.50 3.19 -3.11
N LEU A 1037 35.29 2.66 -1.91
CA LEU A 1037 35.33 3.44 -0.69
C LEU A 1037 36.67 4.17 -0.53
N GLN A 1038 37.80 3.50 -0.79
CA GLN A 1038 39.14 4.11 -0.75
C GLN A 1038 39.36 5.16 -1.86
N GLU A 1039 38.78 4.96 -3.05
CA GLU A 1039 38.78 5.96 -4.13
C GLU A 1039 38.05 7.25 -3.70
N HIS A 1040 36.90 7.15 -3.02
CA HIS A 1040 36.18 8.31 -2.44
C HIS A 1040 36.87 8.91 -1.20
N ASP A 1041 37.38 8.07 -0.29
CA ASP A 1041 38.02 8.50 0.97
C ASP A 1041 39.29 9.33 0.70
N ALA A 1042 40.07 8.94 -0.32
CA ALA A 1042 41.33 9.59 -0.69
C ALA A 1042 41.19 10.93 -1.44
N ASP A 1043 40.04 11.21 -2.06
CA ASP A 1043 39.74 12.50 -2.71
C ASP A 1043 38.90 13.39 -1.76
N PRO A 1044 39.47 14.46 -1.16
CA PRO A 1044 38.77 15.27 -0.18
C PRO A 1044 37.62 16.12 -0.77
N GLU A 1045 37.59 16.33 -2.09
CA GLU A 1045 36.50 17.05 -2.77
C GLU A 1045 35.35 16.10 -3.18
N SER A 1046 35.52 14.79 -2.96
CA SER A 1046 34.50 13.79 -3.27
C SER A 1046 33.43 13.71 -2.18
N GLU A 1047 32.16 13.71 -2.58
CA GLU A 1047 31.06 13.24 -1.73
C GLU A 1047 30.81 11.75 -2.00
N TRP A 1048 30.41 11.02 -0.96
CA TRP A 1048 30.03 9.61 -1.06
C TRP A 1048 28.51 9.46 -1.13
N TYR A 1049 28.03 8.34 -1.64
CA TYR A 1049 26.61 8.14 -1.94
C TYR A 1049 25.72 8.21 -0.70
N ASN A 1050 24.48 8.67 -0.84
CA ASN A 1050 23.55 8.71 0.28
C ASN A 1050 22.98 7.32 0.62
N PHE A 1051 22.67 6.52 -0.41
CA PHE A 1051 22.19 5.16 -0.26
C PHE A 1051 23.03 4.20 -1.11
N MET A 1052 23.49 3.12 -0.50
CA MET A 1052 24.26 2.06 -1.14
C MET A 1052 23.68 0.71 -0.78
N LEU A 1053 23.24 -0.03 -1.78
CA LEU A 1053 22.84 -1.43 -1.62
C LEU A 1053 24.04 -2.31 -1.97
N VAL A 1054 24.42 -3.21 -1.07
CA VAL A 1054 25.56 -4.13 -1.19
C VAL A 1054 25.05 -5.55 -1.02
N TYR A 1055 25.25 -6.40 -2.03
CA TYR A 1055 24.77 -7.79 -2.02
C TYR A 1055 25.95 -8.74 -1.81
N LEU A 1056 25.86 -9.59 -0.78
CA LEU A 1056 26.86 -10.59 -0.40
C LEU A 1056 26.16 -11.97 -0.26
N PRO A 1057 25.99 -12.73 -1.35
CA PRO A 1057 25.10 -13.90 -1.38
C PRO A 1057 25.78 -15.26 -1.21
N GLU A 1058 27.10 -15.39 -0.99
CA GLU A 1058 27.73 -16.73 -0.91
C GLU A 1058 27.13 -17.58 0.22
N ASP A 1059 26.56 -16.96 1.24
CA ASP A 1059 25.84 -17.62 2.33
C ASP A 1059 24.54 -18.33 1.91
N HIS A 1060 23.88 -18.05 0.78
CA HIS A 1060 22.85 -18.98 0.23
C HIS A 1060 23.40 -20.42 0.15
N GLY A 1061 24.70 -20.54 -0.13
CA GLY A 1061 25.41 -21.80 -0.29
C GLY A 1061 25.06 -22.53 -1.59
N GLY A 1062 25.88 -23.51 -1.95
CA GLY A 1062 25.68 -24.31 -3.16
C GLY A 1062 26.62 -23.93 -4.30
N GLY A 1063 27.91 -24.18 -4.08
CA GLY A 1063 28.97 -23.82 -5.02
C GLY A 1063 29.87 -25.00 -5.34
N GLY A 1064 31.16 -24.79 -5.19
CA GLY A 1064 32.13 -25.86 -4.93
C GLY A 1064 32.49 -26.02 -3.44
N PRO A 1065 32.52 -24.94 -2.63
CA PRO A 1065 32.72 -25.04 -1.19
C PRO A 1065 31.54 -25.63 -0.40
N THR A 1066 31.78 -25.97 0.87
CA THR A 1066 30.76 -26.31 1.88
C THR A 1066 29.96 -25.10 2.34
N LEU A 1067 28.81 -25.29 3.00
CA LEU A 1067 28.06 -24.17 3.59
C LEU A 1067 28.89 -23.40 4.65
N ARG A 1068 29.78 -24.09 5.39
CA ARG A 1068 30.68 -23.44 6.34
C ARG A 1068 31.74 -22.57 5.68
N ALA A 1069 32.37 -23.04 4.61
CA ALA A 1069 33.31 -22.25 3.82
C ALA A 1069 32.64 -21.02 3.19
N HIS A 1070 31.46 -21.22 2.60
CA HIS A 1070 30.59 -20.14 2.09
C HIS A 1070 30.25 -19.10 3.15
N MET A 1071 29.76 -19.53 4.32
CA MET A 1071 29.44 -18.65 5.45
C MET A 1071 30.68 -17.92 6.00
N ALA A 1072 31.85 -18.58 6.07
CA ALA A 1072 33.09 -17.97 6.55
C ALA A 1072 33.69 -16.96 5.55
N ASP A 1073 33.45 -17.14 4.25
CA ASP A 1073 33.84 -16.19 3.21
C ASP A 1073 32.96 -14.93 3.27
N ASN A 1074 31.64 -15.13 3.40
CA ASN A 1074 30.65 -14.07 3.62
C ASN A 1074 30.92 -13.29 4.93
N ASP A 1075 31.20 -14.00 6.03
CA ASP A 1075 31.56 -13.40 7.34
C ASP A 1075 32.81 -12.52 7.25
N LEU A 1076 33.87 -13.03 6.61
CA LEU A 1076 35.09 -12.26 6.40
C LEU A 1076 34.87 -11.07 5.45
N ALA A 1077 34.02 -11.23 4.43
CA ALA A 1077 33.66 -10.16 3.50
C ALA A 1077 32.91 -9.03 4.22
N LEU A 1078 31.85 -9.35 4.96
CA LEU A 1078 31.10 -8.39 5.78
C LEU A 1078 32.01 -7.71 6.80
N GLY A 1079 32.82 -8.48 7.53
CA GLY A 1079 33.78 -7.97 8.50
C GLY A 1079 34.79 -6.99 7.89
N ARG A 1080 35.29 -7.27 6.68
CA ARG A 1080 36.18 -6.36 5.92
C ARG A 1080 35.47 -5.08 5.47
N VAL A 1081 34.21 -5.18 5.03
CA VAL A 1081 33.40 -4.01 4.61
C VAL A 1081 33.17 -3.07 5.80
N VAL A 1082 32.72 -3.60 6.95
CA VAL A 1082 32.48 -2.80 8.15
C VAL A 1082 33.78 -2.20 8.71
N ASP A 1083 34.87 -2.96 8.74
CA ASP A 1083 36.20 -2.47 9.16
C ASP A 1083 36.64 -1.27 8.30
N ALA A 1084 36.56 -1.39 6.96
CA ALA A 1084 36.93 -0.33 6.04
C ALA A 1084 36.06 0.92 6.19
N ILE A 1085 34.73 0.77 6.28
CA ILE A 1085 33.80 1.90 6.48
C ILE A 1085 34.14 2.62 7.79
N SER A 1086 34.32 1.88 8.88
CA SER A 1086 34.59 2.45 10.21
C SER A 1086 35.95 3.15 10.36
N ARG A 1087 36.85 2.98 9.37
CA ARG A 1087 38.16 3.66 9.31
C ARG A 1087 38.21 4.82 8.30
N SER A 1088 37.17 4.99 7.48
CA SER A 1088 37.05 6.08 6.50
C SER A 1088 36.64 7.41 7.14
N ARG A 1089 36.82 8.52 6.42
CA ARG A 1089 36.34 9.84 6.83
C ARG A 1089 34.81 9.95 6.94
N PHE A 1090 34.07 9.02 6.36
CA PHE A 1090 32.60 9.00 6.35
C PHE A 1090 31.98 8.34 7.60
N TRP A 1091 32.77 7.61 8.41
CA TRP A 1091 32.28 6.80 9.54
C TRP A 1091 31.33 7.56 10.47
N ASN A 1092 31.67 8.80 10.84
CA ASN A 1092 30.89 9.65 11.75
C ASN A 1092 29.46 9.97 11.26
N GLU A 1093 29.20 9.83 9.95
CA GLU A 1093 27.94 10.19 9.28
C GLU A 1093 27.34 8.98 8.53
N THR A 1094 27.80 7.76 8.86
CA THR A 1094 27.36 6.51 8.21
C THR A 1094 26.62 5.58 9.19
N VAL A 1095 25.54 4.96 8.71
CA VAL A 1095 24.91 3.78 9.31
C VAL A 1095 24.96 2.61 8.33
N ILE A 1096 25.22 1.42 8.86
CA ILE A 1096 25.15 0.16 8.12
C ILE A 1096 24.00 -0.66 8.70
N PHE A 1097 23.13 -1.16 7.83
CA PHE A 1097 22.15 -2.19 8.15
C PHE A 1097 22.50 -3.45 7.37
N VAL A 1098 22.37 -4.61 8.00
CA VAL A 1098 22.65 -5.93 7.42
C VAL A 1098 21.44 -6.82 7.69
N ASN A 1099 20.94 -7.53 6.67
CA ASN A 1099 19.82 -8.48 6.81
C ASN A 1099 19.93 -9.61 5.79
N GLU A 1100 19.27 -10.72 6.10
CA GLU A 1100 18.96 -11.75 5.11
C GLU A 1100 17.77 -11.30 4.22
N ASP A 1101 17.74 -11.76 2.98
CA ASP A 1101 16.60 -11.63 2.06
C ASP A 1101 15.39 -12.44 2.55
N ASP A 1102 15.64 -13.62 3.09
CA ASP A 1102 14.67 -14.58 3.56
C ASP A 1102 15.36 -15.57 4.54
N PRO A 1103 14.65 -16.27 5.44
CA PRO A 1103 15.25 -17.24 6.36
C PRO A 1103 15.21 -18.68 5.82
N GLN A 1104 14.43 -18.86 4.77
CA GLN A 1104 14.19 -20.05 3.97
C GLN A 1104 13.97 -21.30 4.81
N ALA A 1105 14.54 -22.42 4.40
CA ALA A 1105 14.26 -23.69 5.05
C ALA A 1105 15.06 -23.93 6.36
N GLY A 1106 15.63 -22.86 6.95
CA GLY A 1106 16.24 -22.89 8.27
C GLY A 1106 15.25 -23.16 9.41
N LEU A 1107 15.79 -23.40 10.60
CA LEU A 1107 15.05 -23.81 11.79
C LEU A 1107 15.29 -22.83 12.94
N ASP A 1108 14.26 -22.58 13.73
CA ASP A 1108 14.29 -21.61 14.83
C ASP A 1108 13.27 -22.01 15.92
N HIS A 1109 13.65 -21.90 17.20
CA HIS A 1109 12.80 -22.34 18.31
C HIS A 1109 11.63 -21.38 18.62
N VAL A 1110 11.63 -20.16 18.08
CA VAL A 1110 10.53 -19.18 18.20
C VAL A 1110 9.62 -19.24 16.98
N ASP A 1111 10.17 -19.04 15.78
CA ASP A 1111 9.46 -19.16 14.51
C ASP A 1111 10.43 -19.16 13.32
N GLY A 1112 10.10 -19.93 12.27
CA GLY A 1112 10.92 -20.03 11.06
C GLY A 1112 11.12 -18.75 10.25
N HIS A 1113 10.39 -17.65 10.53
CA HIS A 1113 10.69 -16.33 9.94
C HIS A 1113 11.77 -15.56 10.71
N ARG A 1114 12.12 -15.96 11.93
CA ARG A 1114 13.05 -15.24 12.79
C ARG A 1114 14.47 -15.38 12.25
N SER A 1115 15.11 -14.25 12.00
CA SER A 1115 16.37 -14.13 11.27
C SER A 1115 17.32 -13.19 12.03
N LEU A 1116 18.47 -12.89 11.44
CA LEU A 1116 19.46 -11.97 11.99
C LEU A 1116 19.41 -10.62 11.26
N CYS A 1117 19.61 -9.55 12.03
CA CYS A 1117 19.91 -8.23 11.50
C CYS A 1117 21.00 -7.58 12.36
N LEU A 1118 21.96 -6.92 11.72
CA LEU A 1118 23.02 -6.16 12.38
C LEU A 1118 22.88 -4.68 12.03
N VAL A 1119 22.88 -3.83 13.05
CA VAL A 1119 22.92 -2.38 12.92
C VAL A 1119 24.29 -1.91 13.39
N VAL A 1120 25.01 -1.13 12.57
CA VAL A 1120 26.39 -0.72 12.88
C VAL A 1120 26.59 0.75 12.51
N SER A 1121 26.88 1.59 13.51
CA SER A 1121 27.19 3.02 13.36
C SER A 1121 27.91 3.54 14.61
N PRO A 1122 28.48 4.76 14.59
CA PRO A 1122 28.97 5.40 15.81
C PRO A 1122 27.87 5.64 16.86
N TYR A 1123 26.62 5.85 16.44
CA TYR A 1123 25.51 6.14 17.34
C TYR A 1123 24.78 4.89 17.83
N THR A 1124 25.09 3.70 17.30
CA THR A 1124 24.45 2.44 17.72
C THR A 1124 24.83 2.11 19.16
N LYS A 1125 23.89 1.57 19.95
CA LYS A 1125 24.16 1.06 21.29
C LYS A 1125 25.22 -0.07 21.23
N ARG A 1126 26.03 -0.21 22.28
CA ARG A 1126 27.09 -1.24 22.37
C ARG A 1126 26.83 -2.23 23.50
N GLY A 1127 27.05 -3.51 23.23
CA GLY A 1127 26.83 -4.60 24.20
C GLY A 1127 25.38 -4.68 24.66
N ALA A 1128 24.42 -4.29 23.82
CA ALA A 1128 23.00 -4.23 24.15
C ALA A 1128 22.21 -5.32 23.43
N VAL A 1129 21.26 -5.94 24.12
CA VAL A 1129 20.29 -6.86 23.53
C VAL A 1129 18.97 -6.11 23.40
N ILE A 1130 18.33 -6.20 22.23
CA ILE A 1130 17.07 -5.52 21.93
C ILE A 1130 16.08 -6.54 21.38
N SER A 1131 15.02 -6.77 22.15
CA SER A 1131 13.94 -7.72 21.84
C SER A 1131 12.67 -7.04 21.32
N GLU A 1132 12.74 -5.77 20.90
CA GLU A 1132 11.61 -5.13 20.20
C GLU A 1132 11.33 -5.86 18.88
N PHE A 1133 10.06 -5.94 18.48
CA PHE A 1133 9.68 -6.60 17.23
C PHE A 1133 10.11 -5.74 16.03
N TYR A 1134 11.09 -6.24 15.27
CA TYR A 1134 11.58 -5.64 14.04
C TYR A 1134 11.49 -6.63 12.88
N SER A 1135 11.33 -6.12 11.66
CA SER A 1135 11.39 -6.92 10.44
C SER A 1135 12.08 -6.18 9.28
N GLN A 1136 12.11 -6.74 8.07
CA GLN A 1136 12.76 -6.08 6.91
C GLN A 1136 12.11 -4.72 6.61
N THR A 1137 10.78 -4.60 6.76
CA THR A 1137 10.11 -3.29 6.65
C THR A 1137 10.52 -2.31 7.76
N SER A 1138 10.90 -2.76 8.95
CA SER A 1138 11.48 -1.88 9.99
C SER A 1138 12.81 -1.29 9.56
N VAL A 1139 13.63 -2.05 8.84
CA VAL A 1139 14.90 -1.58 8.29
C VAL A 1139 14.63 -0.56 7.18
N LEU A 1140 13.76 -0.88 6.21
CA LEU A 1140 13.37 0.05 5.14
C LEU A 1140 12.77 1.36 5.66
N HIS A 1141 11.80 1.32 6.57
CA HIS A 1141 11.20 2.51 7.15
C HIS A 1141 12.25 3.36 7.87
N THR A 1142 13.15 2.73 8.64
CA THR A 1142 14.25 3.43 9.32
C THR A 1142 15.23 4.07 8.35
N MET A 1143 15.64 3.38 7.28
CA MET A 1143 16.54 3.92 6.26
C MET A 1143 15.93 5.12 5.52
N GLN A 1144 14.65 5.04 5.17
CA GLN A 1144 13.94 6.12 4.47
C GLN A 1144 13.77 7.33 5.39
N GLN A 1145 13.36 7.11 6.66
CA GLN A 1145 13.28 8.14 7.69
C GLN A 1145 14.63 8.86 7.89
N ILE A 1146 15.74 8.13 7.93
CA ILE A 1146 17.11 8.68 8.01
C ILE A 1146 17.47 9.53 6.79
N LEU A 1147 17.09 9.09 5.58
CA LEU A 1147 17.39 9.79 4.33
C LEU A 1147 16.45 10.99 4.08
N GLY A 1148 15.36 11.11 4.85
CA GLY A 1148 14.31 12.12 4.65
C GLY A 1148 13.35 11.77 3.50
N CYS A 1149 13.17 10.48 3.23
CA CYS A 1149 12.18 9.96 2.28
C CYS A 1149 10.95 9.44 3.07
N PRO A 1150 9.71 9.67 2.61
CA PRO A 1150 8.52 9.07 3.20
C PRO A 1150 8.47 7.56 2.90
N PRO A 1151 7.73 6.75 3.68
CA PRO A 1151 7.52 5.34 3.35
C PRO A 1151 6.82 5.17 2.00
N MET A 1152 7.12 4.09 1.29
CA MET A 1152 6.57 3.82 -0.03
C MET A 1152 5.13 3.31 0.01
N ASN A 1153 4.77 2.52 1.02
CA ASN A 1153 3.54 1.72 1.06
C ASN A 1153 3.04 1.51 2.52
N GLN A 1154 1.84 0.94 2.70
CA GLN A 1154 1.25 0.73 4.04
C GLN A 1154 2.08 -0.17 4.96
N MET A 1155 2.70 -1.25 4.44
CA MET A 1155 3.50 -2.23 5.21
C MET A 1155 4.83 -1.65 5.70
N ASP A 1156 5.41 -0.78 4.90
CA ASP A 1156 6.58 0.03 5.21
C ASP A 1156 6.23 1.09 6.28
N ALA A 1157 5.16 1.85 6.06
CA ALA A 1157 4.70 2.91 6.97
C ALA A 1157 4.27 2.41 8.37
N MET A 1158 3.70 1.20 8.49
CA MET A 1158 3.32 0.63 9.79
C MET A 1158 4.50 0.02 10.58
N ALA A 1159 5.66 -0.15 9.95
CA ALA A 1159 6.77 -0.89 10.54
C ALA A 1159 7.43 -0.11 11.69
N THR A 1160 7.85 -0.80 12.74
CA THR A 1160 8.54 -0.17 13.89
C THR A 1160 9.83 0.49 13.44
N LEU A 1161 10.01 1.79 13.68
CA LEU A 1161 11.30 2.46 13.51
C LEU A 1161 12.32 1.89 14.50
N MET A 1162 13.56 1.67 14.05
CA MET A 1162 14.61 1.03 14.85
C MET A 1162 15.31 2.02 15.82
N THR A 1163 14.57 2.97 16.37
CA THR A 1163 15.06 4.03 17.28
C THR A 1163 15.82 3.48 18.48
N GLU A 1164 15.35 2.37 19.07
CA GLU A 1164 16.00 1.72 20.21
C GLU A 1164 17.37 1.12 19.89
N CYS A 1165 17.80 1.04 18.63
CA CYS A 1165 19.17 0.64 18.28
C CYS A 1165 20.22 1.71 18.59
N PHE A 1166 19.81 2.97 18.88
CA PHE A 1166 20.73 4.12 18.88
C PHE A 1166 20.78 4.89 20.22
N ASN A 1167 21.83 5.71 20.37
CA ASN A 1167 22.01 6.73 21.39
C ASN A 1167 22.11 8.11 20.72
N ASP A 1168 21.74 9.19 21.43
CA ASP A 1168 21.95 10.57 20.95
C ASP A 1168 23.44 11.01 20.93
N THR A 1169 24.37 10.21 21.45
CA THR A 1169 25.82 10.51 21.49
C THR A 1169 26.66 9.40 20.83
N PRO A 1170 27.60 9.73 19.93
CA PRO A 1170 28.36 8.73 19.19
C PRO A 1170 29.60 8.21 19.95
N ASP A 1171 29.83 6.90 19.86
CA ASP A 1171 31.11 6.25 20.12
C ASP A 1171 31.78 5.87 18.79
N VAL A 1172 32.65 6.79 18.33
CA VAL A 1172 33.42 6.68 17.08
C VAL A 1172 34.48 5.56 17.06
N THR A 1173 34.55 4.69 18.07
CA THR A 1173 35.48 3.55 18.09
C THR A 1173 35.26 2.66 16.85
N PRO A 1174 36.30 2.48 16.00
CA PRO A 1174 36.16 1.71 14.77
C PRO A 1174 36.02 0.21 15.07
N TYR A 1175 35.30 -0.51 14.21
CA TYR A 1175 35.30 -1.97 14.23
C TYR A 1175 36.71 -2.51 13.92
N THR A 1176 36.97 -3.78 14.21
CA THR A 1176 38.19 -4.46 13.77
C THR A 1176 37.87 -5.85 13.26
N VAL A 1177 38.08 -6.06 11.95
CA VAL A 1177 37.81 -7.35 11.28
C VAL A 1177 38.51 -8.51 11.99
N ARG A 1178 37.77 -9.60 12.19
CA ARG A 1178 38.30 -10.87 12.67
C ARG A 1178 38.70 -11.72 11.46
N PRO A 1179 39.86 -12.41 11.49
CA PRO A 1179 40.22 -13.35 10.42
C PRO A 1179 39.23 -14.52 10.40
N ALA A 1180 38.97 -15.08 9.23
CA ALA A 1180 38.24 -16.35 9.12
C ALA A 1180 38.97 -17.44 9.93
N THR A 1181 38.23 -18.11 10.81
CA THR A 1181 38.70 -19.26 11.59
C THR A 1181 38.48 -20.59 10.89
N TRP A 1182 37.62 -20.61 9.86
CA TRP A 1182 37.33 -21.77 9.01
C TRP A 1182 38.10 -21.72 7.68
N ASP A 1183 38.24 -22.87 7.03
CA ASP A 1183 38.86 -22.97 5.70
C ASP A 1183 37.84 -22.58 4.61
N LEU A 1184 38.09 -21.47 3.92
CA LEU A 1184 37.29 -20.99 2.78
C LEU A 1184 37.34 -21.94 1.58
N THR A 1185 38.24 -22.93 1.59
CA THR A 1185 38.38 -23.96 0.57
C THR A 1185 37.90 -25.35 1.04
N GLU A 1186 37.20 -25.46 2.17
CA GLU A 1186 36.51 -26.70 2.56
C GLU A 1186 35.52 -27.11 1.44
N GLY A 1187 35.56 -28.39 1.02
CA GLY A 1187 34.63 -28.96 0.04
C GLY A 1187 35.08 -28.88 -1.43
N VAL A 1188 35.90 -27.91 -1.84
CA VAL A 1188 36.21 -27.68 -3.28
C VAL A 1188 37.14 -28.72 -3.92
N SER A 1189 37.47 -29.81 -3.22
CA SER A 1189 38.27 -30.93 -3.74
C SER A 1189 37.39 -32.04 -4.32
N THR A 1190 37.79 -32.65 -5.44
CA THR A 1190 37.02 -33.72 -6.10
C THR A 1190 37.01 -35.01 -5.27
N VAL A 1191 36.00 -35.15 -4.41
CA VAL A 1191 35.62 -36.35 -3.63
C VAL A 1191 36.83 -37.14 -3.11
N GLN A 1192 37.37 -36.73 -1.96
CA GLN A 1192 38.48 -37.46 -1.34
C GLN A 1192 38.09 -38.92 -1.11
N ALA A 1193 39.01 -39.84 -1.38
CA ALA A 1193 38.80 -41.28 -1.22
C ALA A 1193 38.46 -41.67 0.23
N ASP A 1194 38.83 -40.80 1.18
CA ASP A 1194 38.79 -41.02 2.62
C ASP A 1194 37.55 -40.39 3.32
N MET A 1195 36.62 -39.76 2.58
CA MET A 1195 35.31 -39.30 3.12
C MET A 1195 34.46 -40.46 3.65
N ASP A 1196 33.61 -40.19 4.65
CA ASP A 1196 32.61 -41.15 5.16
C ASP A 1196 31.65 -41.58 4.01
N PRO A 1197 31.28 -42.87 3.90
CA PRO A 1197 30.37 -43.33 2.85
C PRO A 1197 29.00 -42.64 2.83
N ARG A 1198 28.46 -42.24 3.98
CA ARG A 1198 27.22 -41.46 4.13
C ARG A 1198 27.44 -40.06 3.57
N GLU A 1199 28.50 -39.39 4.01
CA GLU A 1199 28.87 -38.05 3.57
C GLU A 1199 29.05 -37.99 2.04
N ARG A 1200 29.78 -38.95 1.47
CA ARG A 1200 29.95 -39.06 0.02
C ARG A 1200 28.62 -39.27 -0.71
N ALA A 1201 27.74 -40.14 -0.20
CA ALA A 1201 26.44 -40.39 -0.82
C ALA A 1201 25.55 -39.14 -0.83
N TRP A 1202 25.58 -38.35 0.24
CA TRP A 1202 24.88 -37.07 0.31
C TRP A 1202 25.54 -36.00 -0.57
N ALA A 1203 26.87 -35.83 -0.54
CA ALA A 1203 27.57 -34.91 -1.44
C ALA A 1203 27.31 -35.23 -2.93
N GLU A 1204 27.28 -36.52 -3.29
CA GLU A 1204 26.88 -36.97 -4.63
C GLU A 1204 25.39 -36.71 -4.94
N ARG A 1205 24.49 -36.61 -3.95
CA ARG A 1205 23.09 -36.16 -4.15
C ARG A 1205 23.05 -34.65 -4.38
N ILE A 1206 23.65 -33.87 -3.49
CA ILE A 1206 23.63 -32.40 -3.53
C ILE A 1206 24.29 -31.85 -4.80
N ALA A 1207 25.38 -32.45 -5.28
CA ALA A 1207 26.04 -32.09 -6.53
C ALA A 1207 25.21 -32.30 -7.82
N LYS A 1208 23.98 -32.82 -7.70
CA LYS A 1208 23.02 -32.96 -8.82
C LYS A 1208 21.91 -31.89 -8.79
N ILE A 1209 21.79 -31.12 -7.71
CA ILE A 1209 20.80 -30.05 -7.55
C ILE A 1209 21.22 -28.86 -8.41
N ASN A 1210 20.27 -28.25 -9.13
CA ASN A 1210 20.57 -27.13 -10.03
C ASN A 1210 20.48 -25.78 -9.30
N LEU A 1211 21.63 -25.18 -8.99
CA LEU A 1211 21.72 -23.91 -8.26
C LEU A 1211 22.22 -22.75 -9.14
N THR A 1212 22.03 -22.84 -10.47
CA THR A 1212 22.50 -21.78 -11.40
C THR A 1212 21.69 -20.48 -11.35
N ARG A 1213 20.53 -20.48 -10.68
CA ARG A 1213 19.67 -19.32 -10.40
C ARG A 1213 18.95 -19.55 -9.07
N PRO A 1214 18.47 -18.50 -8.38
CA PRO A 1214 17.48 -18.63 -7.32
C PRO A 1214 16.24 -19.40 -7.79
N GLY A 1215 15.48 -20.01 -6.86
CA GLY A 1215 14.22 -20.69 -7.16
C GLY A 1215 14.28 -22.01 -7.93
N MET A 1216 15.46 -22.47 -8.35
CA MET A 1216 15.62 -23.71 -9.14
C MET A 1216 15.59 -25.02 -8.32
N LYS A 1217 15.40 -24.93 -7.00
CA LYS A 1217 15.33 -26.06 -6.05
C LYS A 1217 13.89 -26.59 -5.95
N THR A 1218 13.70 -27.91 -5.93
CA THR A 1218 12.42 -28.51 -5.50
C THR A 1218 12.34 -28.62 -3.97
N PRO A 1219 11.16 -28.82 -3.37
CA PRO A 1219 11.05 -29.07 -1.92
C PRO A 1219 11.86 -30.28 -1.44
N ASP A 1220 12.03 -31.30 -2.28
CA ASP A 1220 12.86 -32.48 -2.01
C ASP A 1220 14.37 -32.20 -2.12
N ASP A 1221 14.76 -31.12 -2.82
CA ASP A 1221 16.13 -30.60 -2.87
C ASP A 1221 16.42 -29.72 -1.64
N ASP A 1222 15.45 -28.91 -1.20
CA ASP A 1222 15.56 -28.12 0.04
C ASP A 1222 15.71 -29.02 1.27
N ASP A 1223 14.84 -30.02 1.48
CA ASP A 1223 15.01 -31.00 2.58
C ASP A 1223 16.38 -31.70 2.52
N ALA A 1224 16.83 -32.04 1.30
CA ALA A 1224 18.13 -32.68 1.11
C ALA A 1224 19.30 -31.79 1.53
N LEU A 1225 19.27 -30.51 1.14
CA LEU A 1225 20.26 -29.51 1.49
C LEU A 1225 20.31 -29.32 3.00
N ASN A 1226 19.17 -29.10 3.66
CA ASN A 1226 19.12 -28.89 5.11
C ASN A 1226 19.65 -30.09 5.89
N ARG A 1227 19.26 -31.32 5.53
CA ARG A 1227 19.76 -32.55 6.19
C ARG A 1227 21.26 -32.74 5.97
N TYR A 1228 21.77 -32.46 4.77
CA TYR A 1228 23.21 -32.51 4.48
C TYR A 1228 23.98 -31.45 5.29
N PHE A 1229 23.53 -30.20 5.29
CA PHE A 1229 24.15 -29.10 6.02
C PHE A 1229 24.11 -29.31 7.53
N TRP A 1230 23.00 -29.83 8.07
CA TRP A 1230 22.89 -30.25 9.46
C TRP A 1230 23.93 -31.30 9.83
N HIS A 1231 24.00 -32.42 9.13
CA HIS A 1231 24.98 -33.47 9.46
C HIS A 1231 26.43 -33.06 9.18
N GLN A 1232 26.66 -32.15 8.23
CA GLN A 1232 27.98 -31.54 8.00
C GLN A 1232 28.41 -30.68 9.19
N ALA A 1233 27.51 -29.88 9.77
CA ALA A 1233 27.77 -29.03 10.93
C ALA A 1233 27.82 -29.82 12.26
N MET A 1234 26.75 -30.58 12.54
CA MET A 1234 26.46 -31.22 13.84
C MET A 1234 26.99 -32.66 13.94
N GLY A 1235 27.48 -33.23 12.84
CA GLY A 1235 27.99 -34.60 12.75
C GLY A 1235 26.95 -35.61 12.22
N TRP A 1236 27.46 -36.65 11.57
CA TRP A 1236 26.67 -37.71 10.92
C TRP A 1236 25.94 -38.67 11.87
N ASP A 1237 26.25 -38.60 13.17
CA ASP A 1237 25.63 -39.41 14.22
C ASP A 1237 24.67 -38.58 15.10
N THR A 1238 24.59 -37.27 14.89
CA THR A 1238 23.61 -36.37 15.52
C THR A 1238 22.30 -36.39 14.71
N PRO A 1239 21.16 -36.80 15.28
CA PRO A 1239 19.88 -36.82 14.55
C PRO A 1239 19.49 -35.46 13.98
N TYR A 1240 18.80 -35.46 12.84
CA TYR A 1240 18.16 -34.25 12.31
C TYR A 1240 16.92 -33.89 13.17
N PRO A 1241 16.70 -32.61 13.51
CA PRO A 1241 15.58 -32.16 14.36
C PRO A 1241 14.24 -32.18 13.61
N GLU A 1242 13.71 -33.38 13.37
CA GLU A 1242 12.43 -33.60 12.68
C GLU A 1242 11.22 -33.02 13.42
N GLU A 1243 11.32 -32.82 14.73
CA GLU A 1243 10.31 -32.08 15.50
C GLU A 1243 10.21 -30.61 15.04
N TRP A 1244 11.34 -29.93 14.88
CA TRP A 1244 11.38 -28.50 14.50
C TRP A 1244 11.20 -28.28 13.00
N ALA A 1245 11.59 -29.24 12.17
CA ALA A 1245 11.47 -29.14 10.71
C ALA A 1245 10.07 -29.57 10.19
N GLY A 1246 9.36 -30.42 10.93
CA GLY A 1246 7.96 -30.80 10.68
C GLY A 1246 7.77 -32.13 9.95
N HIS A 1247 6.52 -32.43 9.57
CA HIS A 1247 6.16 -33.69 8.93
C HIS A 1247 6.53 -33.73 7.44
N HIS A 1248 7.82 -33.94 7.16
CA HIS A 1248 8.32 -34.18 5.80
C HIS A 1248 7.69 -35.43 5.17
N GLY A 1249 7.59 -35.40 3.83
CA GLY A 1249 6.90 -36.44 3.05
C GLY A 1249 7.49 -37.83 3.24
N ARG A 1250 6.62 -38.86 3.29
CA ARG A 1250 7.06 -40.26 3.37
C ARG A 1250 7.77 -40.65 2.07
N GLY A 1251 9.08 -40.83 2.13
CA GLY A 1251 9.88 -41.25 0.96
C GLY A 1251 11.19 -41.97 1.29
N LEU A 1252 11.79 -41.73 2.48
CA LEU A 1252 13.10 -42.29 2.85
C LEU A 1252 13.19 -43.81 2.70
N GLY A 1253 12.12 -44.56 3.02
CA GLY A 1253 12.08 -46.01 2.86
C GLY A 1253 12.01 -46.50 1.41
N GLU A 1254 11.46 -45.71 0.49
CA GLU A 1254 11.42 -46.02 -0.95
C GLU A 1254 12.69 -45.55 -1.68
N LEU A 1255 13.39 -44.55 -1.11
CA LEU A 1255 14.69 -44.04 -1.57
C LEU A 1255 15.90 -44.81 -1.01
N GLY A 1256 15.70 -45.74 -0.06
CA GLY A 1256 16.78 -46.49 0.58
C GLY A 1256 17.60 -45.70 1.60
N LEU A 1257 16.98 -44.71 2.26
CA LEU A 1257 17.59 -43.76 3.20
C LEU A 1257 17.11 -43.93 4.66
N LEU A 1258 16.40 -45.02 4.97
CA LEU A 1258 16.19 -45.45 6.36
C LEU A 1258 17.33 -46.36 6.81
N TRP A 1259 17.74 -46.24 8.07
CA TRP A 1259 18.58 -47.24 8.72
C TRP A 1259 17.74 -48.51 9.00
N GLU A 1260 18.32 -49.69 8.84
CA GLU A 1260 17.73 -50.93 9.34
C GLU A 1260 18.11 -51.10 10.82
N GLU A 1261 17.12 -51.15 11.72
CA GLU A 1261 17.35 -51.49 13.14
C GLU A 1261 17.85 -52.94 13.24
N GLY A 1262 19.16 -53.15 13.45
CA GLY A 1262 19.67 -54.52 13.62
C GLY A 1262 21.17 -54.74 13.81
N GLU A 1263 22.06 -53.84 13.37
CA GLU A 1263 23.52 -54.06 13.44
C GLU A 1263 24.20 -52.99 14.35
N GLU A 1264 24.47 -53.38 15.60
CA GLU A 1264 25.31 -52.64 16.56
C GLU A 1264 26.79 -53.11 16.46
N ASP A 1265 27.72 -52.21 16.13
CA ASP A 1265 29.12 -52.16 16.64
C ASP A 1265 29.82 -50.84 16.23
#